data_AF-A0A3S5CEH7-F1
#
_entry.id   AF-A0A3S5CEH7-F1
#
_cell.length_a   1.000
_cell.length_b   1.000
_cell.length_c   1.000
_cell.angle_alpha   90.00
_cell.angle_beta   90.00
_cell.angle_gamma   90.00
#
_symmetry.space_group_name_H-M   'P 1'
#
loop_
_entity.id
_entity.type
_entity.pdbx_description
1 polymer ?
#
loop_
_entity_poly.entity_id
_entity_poly.type
_entity_poly.pdbx_seq_one_letter_code
_entity_poly.pdbx_strand_id
1 'polypeptide(L)'
;MDGGDGTVVVATVRDGLDGDAAASGQRGSAVLSLGERPGVDGHRPRLLGRIRGITARCDRGLVRRVRGRSGNAPSNDLIPGPGSGSGVVAAYRVSDQSRRPSPPSRRMRELGWREVWNAKVSICHTGPKCGGIALTTGGRPDPSIRTREKIMATLAVPPEESRRLGAYSRMRTIISAIGLVGAIASGGLVLAAPANADTSPPSAPTSPISPTVSSDPLPVPQLGTGLSKGRGDIEGTGVVWDQLVVGDTVYVGGDFSRARPAGAKPGQSVVDRANFLAYDLRTGELRDTAISFNAQIRSLAVSPDQKTLYAAGNFTKVDGLSRFRLVAIDIATEKVVAGFAPYINARVSDVAVSGSAVYVAGIFAAANDEVRRSFAAFEPVAGKTLPWAPQPAIGGRTTKLEGKSLVLSPSGDKIVVAGRFESMNGSSTPGRGMAALDAVTAKSLPWKVNSIIQNGSDETTIMDLTSDGSSVYGAAYKTGPLRGAKWTEGTFKASWKDGTLEWLADCHGDSYSIVPFRGVAYTASHAHSCRNIGAFGEGVKSVGSDGYYRALAFSGAATHKLLPWPTDTRADFGGQPSPTLLDWYPSLTPGAFTGMTQAAWDVTAADDYVLYGGEFPAVNGVPHSGLARFAVAAVAPNDDGPQLDGEAMKPTATPLDYGAVRVQWTANYDRDNARLTYEIERSGRGTTTIVGRLTRESRFWSRPVLTFVDTELVAGATYSYRIRTVDPYGNSSWGAEVAAVAVGQPLLATTAYDKRILQDNPTAYWPLGEKGGGKAIDLAGGNDMTLSNAARGAIGVQSGHGSTRFNGATSSRATTRAPAGVARVFSSELWFTTTSTKGGRLFGFAGGVEPTSGPVDRQITMDDAGRITYAVGHASTGVKYVTSKAGFNDGKWHHVVTRLGANGIELFVDGARPVVSSAVTSGTARILNGYWNVGGHVHAWGHSGSSDFIAGRISNVALYSRVISTDVIVAHYKQGVSPVNAPPTAALSATVHGVDLSVSGSSSFDADGRIANYAWDFGDGATGSGVSATHRYESSGSYTVALTVTDDRGALHRSVAVVEIIAPPAGLRGADAFDRNASSGWGSADVGGAWITSGGTSGFSVSQGHGRITNEPGRTRTVMLPDAAAAIADTTVSFTISEAPTANGQFVMVTGRKVGPDAYDARIVVRPNGTLVLEIRRSTTVLKSIALTDLSYAPGQAVHVRLRVEGSGTTTLSAVAWTTGDQPDQWDVVATDTTEALQAPGSVGLGFYISASSAGPSTVQFDDYVVSEKP
;
A
#
# COMPACT_ATOMS: atom_id res chain seq x y z
N MET A 1 9.35 -9.79 -55.16
CA MET A 1 10.31 -10.88 -55.42
C MET A 1 10.16 -11.98 -54.37
N ASP A 2 9.28 -12.98 -54.47
CA ASP A 2 7.92 -13.16 -55.05
C ASP A 2 7.44 -14.55 -54.54
N GLY A 3 6.16 -14.90 -54.35
CA GLY A 3 4.88 -14.18 -54.30
C GLY A 3 3.87 -15.12 -53.59
N GLY A 4 2.91 -14.65 -52.80
CA GLY A 4 1.54 -14.34 -53.26
C GLY A 4 0.58 -15.52 -52.92
N ASP A 5 -0.71 -15.35 -52.63
CA ASP A 5 -1.55 -14.17 -52.36
C ASP A 5 -2.71 -14.54 -51.42
N GLY A 6 -3.35 -13.58 -50.74
CA GLY A 6 -4.33 -13.88 -49.68
C GLY A 6 -5.08 -12.68 -49.06
N THR A 7 -5.49 -11.71 -49.87
CA THR A 7 -6.36 -10.56 -49.51
C THR A 7 -7.77 -10.97 -49.03
N VAL A 8 -8.60 -10.16 -48.37
CA VAL A 8 -8.53 -9.00 -47.41
C VAL A 8 -9.97 -8.44 -47.27
N VAL A 9 -10.32 -7.73 -46.17
CA VAL A 9 -11.55 -6.88 -46.03
C VAL A 9 -12.92 -7.64 -45.98
N VAL A 10 -14.06 -7.08 -45.53
CA VAL A 10 -14.40 -6.27 -44.31
C VAL A 10 -15.95 -6.16 -44.18
N ALA A 11 -16.43 -5.46 -43.14
CA ALA A 11 -17.77 -4.86 -42.98
C ALA A 11 -18.98 -5.71 -42.54
N THR A 12 -19.83 -5.04 -41.77
CA THR A 12 -21.14 -5.44 -41.24
C THR A 12 -22.29 -4.92 -42.11
N VAL A 13 -23.40 -5.66 -42.15
CA VAL A 13 -24.75 -5.11 -42.40
C VAL A 13 -25.75 -5.76 -41.42
N ARG A 14 -26.83 -5.06 -41.06
CA ARG A 14 -28.00 -5.56 -40.31
C ARG A 14 -29.22 -5.64 -41.25
N ASP A 15 -30.14 -6.56 -40.96
CA ASP A 15 -31.62 -6.51 -41.09
C ASP A 15 -32.16 -7.97 -41.15
N GLY A 16 -33.45 -8.29 -41.01
CA GLY A 16 -34.61 -7.49 -40.60
C GLY A 16 -35.97 -8.14 -40.91
N LEU A 17 -36.58 -8.79 -39.90
CA LEU A 17 -38.02 -9.17 -39.73
C LEU A 17 -38.73 -10.14 -40.72
N ASP A 18 -39.50 -11.06 -40.10
CA ASP A 18 -40.84 -11.63 -40.41
C ASP A 18 -41.23 -12.18 -41.81
N GLY A 19 -42.04 -13.28 -41.86
CA GLY A 19 -42.84 -13.58 -43.09
C GLY A 19 -43.31 -15.00 -43.50
N ASP A 20 -43.77 -15.88 -42.59
CA ASP A 20 -44.81 -16.92 -42.81
C ASP A 20 -44.74 -18.09 -43.88
N ALA A 21 -45.61 -19.10 -43.63
CA ALA A 21 -46.30 -20.04 -44.56
C ALA A 21 -45.70 -21.39 -45.09
N ALA A 22 -46.26 -22.49 -44.52
CA ALA A 22 -47.00 -23.60 -45.20
C ALA A 22 -46.33 -24.86 -45.85
N ALA A 23 -46.54 -26.02 -45.18
CA ALA A 23 -47.09 -27.34 -45.66
C ALA A 23 -46.53 -28.07 -46.93
N SER A 24 -46.39 -29.41 -46.97
CA SER A 24 -47.44 -30.46 -46.79
C SER A 24 -46.85 -31.90 -46.88
N GLY A 25 -47.60 -33.00 -46.61
CA GLY A 25 -46.99 -34.37 -46.52
C GLY A 25 -47.77 -35.70 -46.69
N GLN A 26 -49.06 -35.85 -46.30
CA GLN A 26 -49.93 -37.07 -46.52
C GLN A 26 -49.56 -38.38 -45.74
N ARG A 27 -50.42 -39.40 -45.47
CA ARG A 27 -51.90 -39.66 -45.63
C ARG A 27 -52.38 -40.85 -44.72
N GLY A 28 -53.70 -40.93 -44.42
CA GLY A 28 -54.44 -42.11 -43.87
C GLY A 28 -54.85 -41.99 -42.39
N SER A 29 -56.11 -42.08 -41.92
CA SER A 29 -57.26 -43.03 -42.10
C SER A 29 -57.19 -44.26 -41.17
N ALA A 30 -58.25 -44.73 -40.46
CA ALA A 30 -59.60 -44.18 -40.19
C ALA A 30 -60.35 -44.95 -39.05
N VAL A 31 -61.32 -44.27 -38.39
CA VAL A 31 -62.59 -44.74 -37.76
C VAL A 31 -62.64 -46.07 -36.95
N LEU A 32 -63.00 -45.96 -35.66
CA LEU A 32 -64.17 -46.64 -35.02
C LEU A 32 -64.43 -46.10 -33.60
N SER A 33 -65.66 -46.25 -33.09
CA SER A 33 -66.07 -45.88 -31.73
C SER A 33 -66.99 -46.95 -31.11
N LEU A 34 -66.87 -47.19 -29.80
CA LEU A 34 -67.82 -47.89 -28.92
C LEU A 34 -67.26 -48.03 -27.49
N GLY A 35 -68.11 -48.37 -26.52
CA GLY A 35 -67.71 -49.17 -25.36
C GLY A 35 -67.60 -48.44 -24.01
N GLU A 36 -68.57 -48.69 -23.14
CA GLU A 36 -68.57 -48.28 -21.72
C GLU A 36 -67.69 -49.19 -20.85
N ARG A 37 -67.55 -48.85 -19.55
CA ARG A 37 -67.02 -49.77 -18.52
C ARG A 37 -68.01 -50.93 -18.30
N PRO A 38 -67.55 -52.18 -18.37
CA PRO A 38 -67.49 -53.03 -17.16
C PRO A 38 -66.13 -53.76 -17.05
N GLY A 39 -65.81 -54.55 -16.02
CA GLY A 39 -66.58 -54.88 -14.81
C GLY A 39 -66.53 -56.38 -14.45
N VAL A 40 -65.47 -56.79 -13.75
CA VAL A 40 -65.43 -57.81 -12.67
C VAL A 40 -66.23 -59.13 -12.83
N ASP A 41 -65.53 -60.28 -12.84
CA ASP A 41 -65.58 -61.23 -11.70
C ASP A 41 -64.31 -62.13 -11.72
N GLY A 42 -63.94 -62.72 -10.56
CA GLY A 42 -62.68 -63.42 -10.37
C GLY A 42 -62.48 -64.03 -8.97
N HIS A 43 -63.31 -65.01 -8.62
CA HIS A 43 -63.16 -65.91 -7.45
C HIS A 43 -63.32 -65.32 -6.03
N ARG A 44 -64.59 -65.08 -5.68
CA ARG A 44 -65.39 -65.68 -4.57
C ARG A 44 -64.71 -66.88 -3.81
N PRO A 45 -65.06 -67.22 -2.53
CA PRO A 45 -66.40 -67.01 -1.90
C PRO A 45 -66.54 -66.73 -0.37
N ARG A 46 -67.59 -65.96 -0.04
CA ARG A 46 -68.63 -66.13 1.04
C ARG A 46 -68.31 -66.59 2.50
N LEU A 47 -68.72 -65.71 3.43
CA LEU A 47 -69.61 -65.90 4.62
C LEU A 47 -69.11 -66.38 6.02
N LEU A 48 -69.62 -65.64 7.04
CA LEU A 48 -69.80 -65.92 8.50
C LEU A 48 -68.62 -65.77 9.49
N GLY A 49 -68.93 -65.19 10.68
CA GLY A 49 -68.02 -64.95 11.84
C GLY A 49 -67.33 -63.57 11.82
N ARG A 50 -67.62 -62.52 12.62
CA ARG A 50 -68.29 -62.27 13.93
C ARG A 50 -67.37 -62.36 15.18
N ILE A 51 -67.35 -61.29 16.00
CA ILE A 51 -67.00 -61.20 17.45
C ILE A 51 -65.59 -60.66 17.88
N ARG A 52 -65.64 -59.93 19.02
CA ARG A 52 -64.67 -59.27 19.93
C ARG A 52 -63.25 -59.88 20.16
N GLY A 53 -62.28 -58.99 20.46
CA GLY A 53 -61.16 -59.21 21.43
C GLY A 53 -59.91 -59.95 20.93
N ILE A 54 -58.86 -60.22 21.73
CA ILE A 54 -58.40 -59.68 23.04
C ILE A 54 -56.93 -60.14 23.34
N THR A 55 -56.06 -59.27 23.92
CA THR A 55 -54.68 -59.58 24.44
C THR A 55 -53.65 -60.17 23.42
N ALA A 56 -52.34 -60.35 23.69
CA ALA A 56 -51.44 -60.30 24.87
C ALA A 56 -50.11 -59.53 24.52
N ARG A 57 -49.35 -58.87 25.42
CA ARG A 57 -48.45 -59.35 26.52
C ARG A 57 -47.33 -60.30 26.03
N CYS A 58 -46.07 -60.23 26.48
CA CYS A 58 -45.44 -59.61 27.68
C CYS A 58 -44.13 -58.88 27.28
N ASP A 59 -43.46 -58.01 28.06
CA ASP A 59 -43.64 -57.31 29.36
C ASP A 59 -42.59 -56.16 29.39
N ARG A 60 -42.36 -55.25 30.36
CA ARG A 60 -42.84 -54.91 31.72
C ARG A 60 -42.41 -53.43 31.97
N GLY A 61 -43.04 -52.59 32.80
CA GLY A 61 -44.35 -52.67 33.48
C GLY A 61 -44.53 -51.64 34.61
N LEU A 62 -45.71 -50.98 34.67
CA LEU A 62 -46.37 -50.31 35.84
C LEU A 62 -45.70 -49.03 36.44
N VAL A 63 -46.40 -48.05 37.09
CA VAL A 63 -47.79 -47.96 37.64
C VAL A 63 -48.42 -46.52 37.63
N ARG A 64 -49.78 -46.44 37.50
CA ARG A 64 -50.81 -45.56 38.17
C ARG A 64 -51.09 -44.03 37.88
N ARG A 65 -52.35 -43.80 37.41
CA ARG A 65 -53.48 -42.94 37.93
C ARG A 65 -53.70 -41.40 37.62
N VAL A 66 -54.80 -41.15 36.85
CA VAL A 66 -56.06 -40.40 37.19
C VAL A 66 -56.31 -38.89 36.81
N ARG A 67 -57.38 -38.71 35.99
CA ARG A 67 -58.42 -37.63 35.81
C ARG A 67 -58.14 -36.12 36.00
N GLY A 68 -58.73 -35.29 35.10
CA GLY A 68 -59.27 -33.95 35.47
C GLY A 68 -59.75 -33.02 34.33
N ARG A 69 -61.08 -32.87 34.14
CA ARG A 69 -61.81 -31.78 33.41
C ARG A 69 -61.89 -30.50 34.29
N SER A 70 -62.31 -29.27 33.90
CA SER A 70 -62.58 -28.53 32.64
C SER A 70 -63.19 -27.14 32.98
N GLY A 71 -63.17 -26.11 32.11
CA GLY A 71 -64.28 -25.11 32.06
C GLY A 71 -63.98 -23.61 31.89
N ASN A 72 -64.63 -23.02 30.87
CA ASN A 72 -64.79 -21.63 30.41
C ASN A 72 -65.01 -20.47 31.44
N ALA A 73 -64.37 -19.30 31.19
CA ALA A 73 -64.95 -17.95 30.85
C ALA A 73 -66.04 -17.26 31.73
N PRO A 74 -66.39 -15.94 31.55
CA PRO A 74 -65.68 -14.76 30.98
C PRO A 74 -65.85 -13.41 31.81
N SER A 75 -65.37 -12.29 31.24
CA SER A 75 -66.03 -10.95 31.14
C SER A 75 -65.66 -9.72 32.04
N ASN A 76 -65.54 -8.57 31.33
CA ASN A 76 -65.84 -7.15 31.59
C ASN A 76 -65.13 -6.26 32.65
N ASP A 77 -64.48 -5.21 32.12
CA ASP A 77 -64.58 -3.75 32.40
C ASP A 77 -64.77 -3.19 33.83
N LEU A 78 -63.83 -2.33 34.28
CA LEU A 78 -64.04 -0.86 34.38
C LEU A 78 -62.78 -0.08 34.86
N ILE A 79 -62.84 1.25 34.72
CA ILE A 79 -61.85 2.33 35.01
C ILE A 79 -62.58 3.41 35.86
N PRO A 80 -61.98 4.34 36.66
CA PRO A 80 -60.57 4.67 37.00
C PRO A 80 -60.27 4.72 38.53
N GLY A 81 -59.06 5.16 38.92
CA GLY A 81 -58.80 5.74 40.26
C GLY A 81 -57.32 5.87 40.67
N PRO A 82 -56.79 7.07 41.01
CA PRO A 82 -55.38 7.24 41.39
C PRO A 82 -55.14 7.31 42.92
N GLY A 83 -53.93 6.97 43.38
CA GLY A 83 -53.51 7.13 44.77
C GLY A 83 -51.99 7.03 44.97
N SER A 84 -51.40 8.05 45.61
CA SER A 84 -49.96 8.12 45.96
C SER A 84 -49.71 7.61 47.39
N GLY A 85 -48.61 6.86 47.65
CA GLY A 85 -48.27 6.48 49.03
C GLY A 85 -46.99 5.65 49.24
N SER A 86 -45.89 6.34 49.54
CA SER A 86 -44.87 6.05 50.57
C SER A 86 -44.51 4.61 51.02
N GLY A 87 -43.23 4.24 50.83
CA GLY A 87 -42.39 3.59 51.88
C GLY A 87 -42.34 2.05 51.98
N VAL A 88 -41.40 1.44 52.71
CA VAL A 88 -40.20 1.96 53.42
C VAL A 88 -39.15 0.82 53.64
N VAL A 89 -37.87 1.10 53.34
CA VAL A 89 -36.59 0.59 53.94
C VAL A 89 -36.26 -0.92 54.10
N ALA A 90 -35.03 -1.26 53.65
CA ALA A 90 -34.09 -2.32 54.08
C ALA A 90 -34.22 -3.83 53.67
N ALA A 91 -33.21 -4.26 52.89
CA ALA A 91 -32.32 -5.43 53.04
C ALA A 91 -32.85 -6.82 53.47
N TYR A 92 -32.49 -7.88 52.70
CA TYR A 92 -31.39 -8.82 53.01
C TYR A 92 -31.05 -9.74 51.81
N ARG A 93 -29.97 -10.53 51.87
CA ARG A 93 -29.59 -11.58 50.88
C ARG A 93 -30.26 -12.93 51.19
N VAL A 94 -30.31 -13.88 50.22
CA VAL A 94 -29.84 -15.30 50.37
C VAL A 94 -29.96 -16.13 49.04
N SER A 95 -29.18 -17.21 48.95
CA SER A 95 -29.09 -18.32 47.94
C SER A 95 -30.40 -19.10 47.70
N ASP A 96 -30.73 -19.71 46.54
CA ASP A 96 -30.03 -20.57 45.54
C ASP A 96 -30.18 -22.10 45.75
N GLN A 97 -30.26 -22.84 44.62
CA GLN A 97 -29.86 -24.24 44.35
C GLN A 97 -30.69 -25.48 44.77
N SER A 98 -30.70 -26.48 43.86
CA SER A 98 -30.33 -27.91 44.09
C SER A 98 -30.38 -28.70 42.75
N ARG A 99 -29.73 -29.86 42.47
CA ARG A 99 -28.93 -30.90 43.20
C ARG A 99 -27.75 -31.38 42.29
N ARG A 100 -26.49 -31.55 42.77
CA ARG A 100 -25.76 -32.77 43.28
C ARG A 100 -25.41 -33.88 42.25
N PRO A 101 -24.44 -34.82 42.48
CA PRO A 101 -23.47 -35.04 43.60
C PRO A 101 -21.95 -35.12 43.18
N SER A 102 -20.93 -34.66 43.95
CA SER A 102 -20.17 -35.26 45.11
C SER A 102 -19.08 -36.32 44.77
N PRO A 103 -17.97 -36.50 45.55
CA PRO A 103 -17.19 -35.66 46.51
C PRO A 103 -15.65 -35.64 46.13
N PRO A 104 -14.58 -35.94 46.93
CA PRO A 104 -14.17 -35.62 48.33
C PRO A 104 -12.69 -35.11 48.57
N SER A 105 -12.40 -34.56 49.77
CA SER A 105 -11.09 -34.56 50.52
C SER A 105 -9.87 -33.69 50.05
N ARG A 106 -8.92 -33.17 50.89
CA ARG A 106 -8.82 -32.96 52.38
C ARG A 106 -7.64 -32.00 52.81
N ARG A 107 -7.86 -31.18 53.87
CA ARG A 107 -6.95 -30.74 54.99
C ARG A 107 -5.74 -29.73 54.86
N MET A 108 -5.83 -28.63 55.66
CA MET A 108 -4.95 -28.18 56.80
C MET A 108 -3.76 -27.15 56.71
N ARG A 109 -3.65 -26.35 57.81
CA ARG A 109 -2.54 -25.53 58.43
C ARG A 109 -2.16 -24.16 57.82
N GLU A 110 -2.35 -22.99 58.48
CA GLU A 110 -1.75 -22.38 59.71
C GLU A 110 -0.51 -21.46 59.44
N LEU A 111 -0.34 -20.43 60.31
CA LEU A 111 0.74 -19.40 60.37
C LEU A 111 0.71 -18.28 59.30
N GLY A 112 1.03 -17.00 59.57
CA GLY A 112 1.31 -16.37 60.87
C GLY A 112 1.65 -14.86 60.86
N TRP A 113 0.67 -14.01 61.20
CA TRP A 113 0.71 -12.80 62.07
C TRP A 113 1.70 -11.60 61.94
N ARG A 114 1.14 -10.41 62.27
CA ARG A 114 1.71 -9.07 62.66
C ARG A 114 1.79 -8.00 61.55
N GLU A 115 1.01 -6.89 61.59
CA GLU A 115 0.96 -5.68 62.48
C GLU A 115 1.83 -4.52 61.87
N VAL A 116 1.52 -3.19 61.93
CA VAL A 116 0.72 -2.33 62.84
C VAL A 116 -0.03 -1.18 62.10
N TRP A 117 -1.29 -0.92 62.51
CA TRP A 117 -2.13 0.32 62.53
C TRP A 117 -1.90 1.60 61.68
N ASN A 118 -3.01 2.01 61.00
CA ASN A 118 -3.76 3.28 61.09
C ASN A 118 -3.08 4.61 61.53
N ALA A 119 -3.37 5.71 60.79
CA ALA A 119 -4.23 6.84 61.26
C ALA A 119 -4.55 7.88 60.15
N LYS A 120 -5.53 8.76 60.41
CA LYS A 120 -5.93 9.92 59.56
C LYS A 120 -5.44 11.25 60.17
N VAL A 121 -5.35 12.30 59.33
CA VAL A 121 -6.01 13.64 59.45
C VAL A 121 -5.16 14.74 58.77
N SER A 122 -5.82 15.67 58.08
CA SER A 122 -5.23 16.84 57.40
C SER A 122 -5.30 18.12 58.24
N ILE A 123 -4.38 19.06 58.01
CA ILE A 123 -4.52 20.52 58.27
C ILE A 123 -3.49 21.29 57.40
N CYS A 124 -3.59 22.62 57.32
CA CYS A 124 -3.00 23.45 56.25
C CYS A 124 -2.24 24.68 56.78
N HIS A 125 -1.38 25.30 55.93
CA HIS A 125 -0.83 26.68 55.90
C HIS A 125 0.71 26.90 55.96
N THR A 126 1.19 27.65 54.94
CA THR A 126 2.28 28.68 54.90
C THR A 126 3.74 28.38 55.34
N GLY A 127 4.71 28.95 54.57
CA GLY A 127 6.15 29.04 54.90
C GLY A 127 6.52 30.31 55.72
N PRO A 128 7.71 30.98 55.58
CA PRO A 128 8.69 30.91 54.46
C PRO A 128 10.22 31.11 54.82
N LYS A 129 11.09 31.19 53.78
CA LYS A 129 12.47 31.80 53.74
C LYS A 129 13.58 31.07 54.54
N CYS A 130 14.89 31.30 54.31
CA CYS A 130 15.67 32.25 53.47
C CYS A 130 16.93 31.55 52.89
N GLY A 131 17.78 32.10 52.00
CA GLY A 131 17.79 33.34 51.18
C GLY A 131 18.34 32.98 49.76
N GLY A 132 18.98 33.78 48.91
CA GLY A 132 19.46 35.17 48.76
C GLY A 132 20.21 35.22 47.38
N ILE A 133 20.90 36.21 46.81
CA ILE A 133 21.17 37.69 46.85
C ILE A 133 21.85 37.94 45.46
N ALA A 134 21.74 39.04 44.69
CA ALA A 134 21.40 40.45 44.93
C ALA A 134 20.24 40.91 43.95
N LEU A 135 19.83 42.17 43.65
CA LEU A 135 20.39 43.53 43.47
C LEU A 135 21.23 43.72 42.18
N THR A 136 21.18 44.80 41.36
CA THR A 136 20.32 46.01 41.15
C THR A 136 20.82 46.72 39.84
N THR A 137 20.13 47.55 39.03
CA THR A 137 18.72 48.03 38.89
C THR A 137 18.51 48.79 37.56
N GLY A 138 17.32 48.68 36.94
CA GLY A 138 16.59 49.78 36.26
C GLY A 138 17.02 50.29 34.87
N GLY A 139 16.12 50.21 33.86
CA GLY A 139 16.26 50.95 32.60
C GLY A 139 15.25 50.60 31.48
N ARG A 140 14.50 51.60 31.00
CA ARG A 140 13.86 51.73 29.67
C ARG A 140 14.18 53.17 29.21
N PRO A 141 14.47 53.45 27.93
CA PRO A 141 13.53 53.20 26.83
C PRO A 141 14.18 52.73 25.50
N ASP A 142 13.36 52.81 24.44
CA ASP A 142 13.57 52.57 23.01
C ASP A 142 14.29 53.77 22.31
N PRO A 143 14.52 53.80 20.96
CA PRO A 143 15.40 52.96 20.14
C PRO A 143 16.58 53.73 19.47
N SER A 144 17.55 53.02 18.87
CA SER A 144 18.40 53.57 17.78
C SER A 144 18.84 52.44 16.81
N ILE A 145 18.78 52.53 15.47
CA ILE A 145 19.15 53.60 14.49
C ILE A 145 20.69 53.72 14.39
N ARG A 146 21.40 53.80 13.26
CA ARG A 146 21.12 54.11 11.81
C ARG A 146 21.68 53.00 10.89
N THR A 147 21.51 52.93 9.55
CA THR A 147 20.44 53.18 8.53
C THR A 147 21.11 53.00 7.14
N ARG A 148 20.47 52.40 6.13
CA ARG A 148 20.32 53.02 4.78
C ARG A 148 19.32 52.29 3.87
N GLU A 149 18.45 53.07 3.25
CA GLU A 149 17.45 52.65 2.27
C GLU A 149 17.95 52.90 0.83
N LYS A 150 17.16 52.47 -0.16
CA LYS A 150 16.89 53.34 -1.31
C LYS A 150 15.45 53.17 -1.81
N ILE A 151 14.73 54.29 -1.89
CA ILE A 151 13.37 54.39 -2.42
C ILE A 151 13.46 54.95 -3.85
N MET A 152 12.62 54.45 -4.76
CA MET A 152 11.95 55.26 -5.79
C MET A 152 10.56 54.67 -6.01
N ALA A 153 9.55 55.54 -6.10
CA ALA A 153 8.18 55.20 -6.46
C ALA A 153 7.64 56.26 -7.42
N THR A 154 6.83 55.86 -8.40
CA THR A 154 6.04 56.75 -9.27
C THR A 154 4.76 56.03 -9.72
N LEU A 155 3.71 56.84 -9.96
CA LEU A 155 2.33 56.56 -10.39
C LEU A 155 2.23 55.65 -11.66
N ALA A 156 1.07 55.10 -12.09
CA ALA A 156 -0.33 55.52 -11.88
C ALA A 156 -1.37 54.37 -12.00
N VAL A 157 -2.66 54.75 -12.02
CA VAL A 157 -3.94 54.00 -11.92
C VAL A 157 -5.00 54.86 -12.69
N PRO A 158 -6.16 54.42 -13.24
CA PRO A 158 -6.80 53.10 -13.53
C PRO A 158 -7.20 53.02 -15.06
N PRO A 159 -8.42 52.67 -15.58
CA PRO A 159 -9.55 51.80 -15.14
C PRO A 159 -10.19 50.89 -16.24
N GLU A 160 -11.39 50.35 -15.95
CA GLU A 160 -12.47 49.90 -16.88
C GLU A 160 -12.24 48.62 -17.74
N GLU A 161 -13.27 47.81 -18.11
CA GLU A 161 -14.65 47.73 -17.63
C GLU A 161 -15.22 46.28 -17.68
N SER A 162 -15.97 45.93 -16.63
CA SER A 162 -17.32 45.33 -16.59
C SER A 162 -17.82 44.18 -17.54
N ARG A 163 -18.63 43.30 -16.92
CA ARG A 163 -19.90 42.68 -17.41
C ARG A 163 -19.93 41.54 -18.47
N ARG A 164 -20.32 40.37 -17.91
CA ARG A 164 -21.58 39.61 -18.18
C ARG A 164 -21.76 38.69 -19.42
N LEU A 165 -22.40 37.56 -19.09
CA LEU A 165 -23.38 36.78 -19.90
C LEU A 165 -22.87 36.02 -21.14
N GLY A 166 -23.54 34.90 -21.45
CA GLY A 166 -23.36 34.12 -22.68
C GLY A 166 -23.33 32.61 -22.44
N ALA A 167 -24.46 31.94 -22.62
CA ALA A 167 -24.54 30.47 -22.62
C ALA A 167 -24.61 29.92 -24.06
N TYR A 168 -24.73 28.60 -24.18
CA TYR A 168 -25.07 27.81 -25.39
C TYR A 168 -23.96 27.37 -26.36
N SER A 169 -23.38 26.20 -26.01
CA SER A 169 -23.74 24.92 -26.68
C SER A 169 -22.83 24.29 -27.77
N ARG A 170 -22.94 22.95 -27.79
CA ARG A 170 -22.90 22.02 -28.95
C ARG A 170 -21.60 21.85 -29.77
N MET A 171 -21.03 20.67 -29.54
CA MET A 171 -20.79 19.62 -30.55
C MET A 171 -19.73 19.83 -31.66
N ARG A 172 -18.80 18.87 -31.65
CA ARG A 172 -18.35 18.06 -32.80
C ARG A 172 -17.29 18.61 -33.77
N THR A 173 -16.09 18.02 -33.62
CA THR A 173 -15.55 17.03 -34.60
C THR A 173 -14.96 17.56 -35.93
N ILE A 174 -13.61 17.51 -35.99
CA ILE A 174 -12.78 16.71 -36.93
C ILE A 174 -11.75 17.43 -37.85
N ILE A 175 -10.51 16.92 -37.75
CA ILE A 175 -9.55 16.58 -38.83
C ILE A 175 -8.60 17.63 -39.47
N SER A 176 -7.31 17.28 -39.38
CA SER A 176 -6.24 17.45 -40.39
C SER A 176 -5.60 18.82 -40.70
N ALA A 177 -4.33 18.88 -41.15
CA ALA A 177 -3.22 17.89 -41.08
C ALA A 177 -1.88 18.50 -41.56
N ILE A 178 -0.77 17.85 -41.17
CA ILE A 178 0.52 17.71 -41.90
C ILE A 178 1.27 18.98 -42.35
N GLY A 179 2.53 19.08 -41.89
CA GLY A 179 3.60 19.91 -42.44
C GLY A 179 4.92 19.54 -41.75
N LEU A 180 5.94 19.10 -42.51
CA LEU A 180 7.07 18.33 -41.96
C LEU A 180 8.44 18.86 -42.44
N VAL A 181 9.48 18.55 -41.66
CA VAL A 181 10.93 18.61 -41.95
C VAL A 181 11.63 19.97 -41.80
N GLY A 182 12.62 19.98 -40.91
CA GLY A 182 13.75 20.92 -40.84
C GLY A 182 14.79 20.31 -39.90
N ALA A 183 16.01 20.01 -40.38
CA ALA A 183 16.88 19.02 -39.73
C ALA A 183 18.03 19.61 -38.89
N ILE A 184 18.23 18.99 -37.72
CA ILE A 184 19.50 18.70 -37.01
C ILE A 184 20.69 19.65 -37.26
N ALA A 185 21.08 20.37 -36.20
CA ALA A 185 22.47 20.78 -35.98
C ALA A 185 22.85 20.48 -34.52
N SER A 186 23.98 19.79 -34.31
CA SER A 186 24.36 19.23 -33.01
C SER A 186 25.23 20.20 -32.20
N GLY A 187 24.76 20.61 -31.02
CA GLY A 187 25.53 21.39 -30.04
C GLY A 187 25.25 20.89 -28.62
N GLY A 188 26.24 20.28 -27.97
CA GLY A 188 26.05 19.62 -26.68
C GLY A 188 26.00 20.59 -25.50
N LEU A 189 24.81 20.83 -24.94
CA LEU A 189 24.67 21.21 -23.53
C LEU A 189 24.42 19.95 -22.69
N VAL A 190 25.06 19.89 -21.51
CA VAL A 190 24.78 18.85 -20.51
C VAL A 190 23.42 19.14 -19.88
N LEU A 191 22.37 18.51 -20.41
CA LEU A 191 21.09 18.42 -19.73
C LEU A 191 21.22 17.40 -18.59
N ALA A 192 21.00 17.86 -17.36
CA ALA A 192 20.72 16.95 -16.26
C ALA A 192 19.49 16.11 -16.61
N ALA A 193 19.58 14.79 -16.42
CA ALA A 193 18.40 13.94 -16.54
C ALA A 193 17.32 14.45 -15.55
N PRO A 194 16.03 14.50 -15.95
CA PRO A 194 14.97 14.78 -14.99
C PRO A 194 15.04 13.71 -13.90
N ALA A 195 14.97 14.13 -12.63
CA ALA A 195 14.89 13.19 -11.53
C ALA A 195 13.65 12.32 -11.73
N ASN A 196 13.83 11.02 -11.95
CA ASN A 196 12.73 10.07 -11.94
C ASN A 196 12.07 10.16 -10.56
N ALA A 197 10.80 10.60 -10.52
CA ALA A 197 10.07 10.74 -9.28
C ALA A 197 9.93 9.35 -8.63
N ASP A 198 10.65 9.14 -7.54
CA ASP A 198 10.75 7.84 -6.91
C ASP A 198 9.42 7.46 -6.24
N THR A 199 8.94 6.25 -6.54
CA THR A 199 7.67 5.68 -6.09
C THR A 199 6.44 6.62 -6.14
N SER A 200 5.71 6.60 -7.26
CA SER A 200 4.26 6.82 -7.19
C SER A 200 3.66 5.84 -6.16
N PRO A 201 2.84 6.28 -5.19
CA PRO A 201 2.21 5.37 -4.24
C PRO A 201 1.36 4.34 -5.00
N PRO A 202 1.36 3.05 -4.58
CA PRO A 202 0.63 2.01 -5.30
C PRO A 202 -0.84 2.36 -5.33
N SER A 203 -1.39 2.51 -6.55
CA SER A 203 -2.76 2.93 -6.77
C SER A 203 -3.73 2.08 -5.95
N ALA A 204 -4.58 2.76 -5.17
CA ALA A 204 -5.54 2.08 -4.30
C ALA A 204 -6.37 1.07 -5.11
N PRO A 205 -6.55 -0.17 -4.61
CA PRO A 205 -7.28 -1.19 -5.37
C PRO A 205 -8.69 -0.69 -5.67
N THR A 206 -9.10 -0.81 -6.93
CA THR A 206 -10.35 -0.25 -7.46
C THR A 206 -11.57 -1.00 -6.91
N SER A 207 -11.92 -0.71 -5.66
CA SER A 207 -13.20 -1.11 -5.07
C SER A 207 -14.32 -0.25 -5.69
N PRO A 208 -15.40 -0.83 -6.22
CA PRO A 208 -16.50 -0.08 -6.84
C PRO A 208 -17.47 0.50 -5.79
N ILE A 209 -16.93 0.94 -4.64
CA ILE A 209 -17.67 1.42 -3.47
C ILE A 209 -17.24 2.87 -3.23
N SER A 210 -18.19 3.80 -3.18
CA SER A 210 -17.91 5.20 -2.84
C SER A 210 -17.24 5.31 -1.46
N PRO A 211 -16.24 6.19 -1.29
CA PRO A 211 -15.70 6.49 0.04
C PRO A 211 -16.78 7.12 0.92
N THR A 212 -16.70 6.83 2.21
CA THR A 212 -17.51 7.43 3.26
C THR A 212 -17.00 8.84 3.61
N VAL A 213 -17.77 9.58 4.42
CA VAL A 213 -17.19 10.67 5.21
C VAL A 213 -16.22 10.11 6.25
N SER A 214 -15.34 10.96 6.79
CA SER A 214 -14.52 10.63 7.95
C SER A 214 -15.39 10.34 9.17
N SER A 215 -14.87 9.58 10.13
CA SER A 215 -15.44 9.43 11.47
C SER A 215 -15.00 10.51 12.46
N ASP A 216 -14.14 11.46 12.04
CA ASP A 216 -13.77 12.65 12.81
C ASP A 216 -14.99 13.56 13.13
N PRO A 217 -15.32 13.81 14.40
CA PRO A 217 -16.39 14.73 14.77
C PRO A 217 -15.92 16.19 14.67
N LEU A 218 -16.44 16.93 13.70
CA LEU A 218 -16.16 18.34 13.52
C LEU A 218 -16.91 19.23 14.54
N PRO A 219 -16.36 20.41 14.90
CA PRO A 219 -17.03 21.37 15.76
C PRO A 219 -18.45 21.72 15.27
N VAL A 220 -19.39 21.72 16.21
CA VAL A 220 -20.84 21.91 16.02
C VAL A 220 -21.44 22.43 17.33
N PRO A 221 -22.57 23.19 17.34
CA PRO A 221 -23.18 23.65 18.59
C PRO A 221 -23.69 22.51 19.47
N GLN A 222 -23.91 22.80 20.76
CA GLN A 222 -23.98 21.77 21.80
C GLN A 222 -25.15 22.05 22.75
N LEU A 223 -26.03 21.06 22.93
CA LEU A 223 -27.35 21.28 23.55
C LEU A 223 -27.39 21.20 25.08
N GLY A 224 -28.39 21.87 25.65
CA GLY A 224 -28.76 21.77 27.06
C GLY A 224 -30.24 22.09 27.29
N THR A 225 -30.79 21.63 28.43
CA THR A 225 -32.09 22.09 28.92
C THR A 225 -31.93 23.24 29.90
N GLY A 226 -32.84 24.21 29.80
CA GLY A 226 -33.01 25.28 30.77
C GLY A 226 -34.49 25.42 31.15
N LEU A 227 -34.77 25.37 32.45
CA LEU A 227 -36.03 25.79 33.12
C LEU A 227 -37.36 25.09 32.75
N SER A 228 -37.58 24.58 31.53
CA SER A 228 -38.92 24.18 31.05
C SER A 228 -39.52 22.89 31.65
N LYS A 229 -38.71 22.07 32.35
CA LYS A 229 -39.11 20.71 32.82
C LYS A 229 -38.80 20.40 34.29
N GLY A 230 -38.41 21.38 35.10
CA GLY A 230 -38.14 21.20 36.54
C GLY A 230 -36.93 20.32 36.91
N ARG A 231 -36.31 19.64 35.93
CA ARG A 231 -34.93 19.16 36.04
C ARG A 231 -34.03 20.41 36.01
N GLY A 232 -33.03 20.46 36.89
CA GLY A 232 -32.05 21.56 36.88
C GLY A 232 -31.22 21.58 35.60
N ASP A 233 -30.48 22.66 35.40
CA ASP A 233 -29.64 22.86 34.22
C ASP A 233 -28.53 21.80 34.16
N ILE A 234 -28.67 20.84 33.24
CA ILE A 234 -27.69 19.78 32.98
C ILE A 234 -27.31 19.84 31.51
N GLU A 235 -26.07 20.24 31.22
CA GLU A 235 -25.48 20.15 29.89
C GLU A 235 -25.33 18.68 29.46
N GLY A 236 -25.49 18.37 28.17
CA GLY A 236 -25.62 16.97 27.75
C GLY A 236 -27.07 16.45 27.77
N THR A 237 -28.08 17.34 27.87
CA THR A 237 -29.50 16.96 27.87
C THR A 237 -30.35 17.78 26.90
N GLY A 238 -31.29 17.09 26.26
CA GLY A 238 -32.08 17.57 25.14
C GLY A 238 -32.23 16.43 24.12
N VAL A 239 -32.99 16.67 23.06
CA VAL A 239 -33.00 15.78 21.89
C VAL A 239 -33.30 16.57 20.62
N VAL A 240 -32.54 16.33 19.55
CA VAL A 240 -32.90 16.74 18.18
C VAL A 240 -33.82 15.67 17.58
N TRP A 241 -34.88 16.11 16.89
CA TRP A 241 -35.78 15.22 16.15
C TRP A 241 -35.57 15.29 14.65
N ASP A 242 -35.05 16.40 14.13
CA ASP A 242 -34.82 16.64 12.70
C ASP A 242 -33.84 17.81 12.46
N GLN A 243 -33.16 17.78 11.30
CA GLN A 243 -32.25 18.83 10.81
C GLN A 243 -32.45 19.07 9.31
N LEU A 244 -32.61 20.34 8.93
CA LEU A 244 -32.74 20.74 7.52
C LEU A 244 -31.63 21.72 7.10
N VAL A 245 -30.97 21.42 5.99
CA VAL A 245 -29.95 22.30 5.40
C VAL A 245 -30.55 23.15 4.28
N VAL A 246 -30.36 24.48 4.36
CA VAL A 246 -30.76 25.45 3.33
C VAL A 246 -29.54 26.31 2.99
N GLY A 247 -28.91 26.03 1.85
CA GLY A 247 -27.61 26.59 1.51
C GLY A 247 -26.59 26.28 2.60
N ASP A 248 -25.95 27.31 3.13
CA ASP A 248 -24.92 27.18 4.16
C ASP A 248 -25.48 27.10 5.60
N THR A 249 -26.81 27.14 5.78
CA THR A 249 -27.44 27.15 7.11
C THR A 249 -28.14 25.83 7.43
N VAL A 250 -27.80 25.25 8.58
CA VAL A 250 -28.50 24.11 9.16
C VAL A 250 -29.52 24.62 10.18
N TYR A 251 -30.80 24.35 9.97
CA TYR A 251 -31.87 24.56 10.94
C TYR A 251 -32.12 23.28 11.74
N VAL A 252 -32.30 23.41 13.06
CA VAL A 252 -32.38 22.26 13.98
C VAL A 252 -33.69 22.31 14.77
N GLY A 253 -34.47 21.24 14.70
CA GLY A 253 -35.73 21.08 15.43
C GLY A 253 -35.63 20.03 16.53
N GLY A 254 -36.05 20.36 17.76
CA GLY A 254 -35.91 19.41 18.87
C GLY A 254 -36.76 19.70 20.10
N ASP A 255 -36.38 19.08 21.21
CA ASP A 255 -36.86 19.32 22.57
C ASP A 255 -35.64 19.71 23.44
N PHE A 256 -35.30 20.99 23.40
CA PHE A 256 -34.15 21.61 24.07
C PHE A 256 -34.47 23.06 24.43
N SER A 257 -33.66 23.68 25.30
CA SER A 257 -33.93 25.05 25.79
C SER A 257 -32.72 25.99 25.75
N ARG A 258 -31.50 25.45 25.61
CA ARG A 258 -30.25 26.22 25.44
C ARG A 258 -29.31 25.52 24.48
N ALA A 259 -28.34 26.28 23.97
CA ALA A 259 -27.15 25.76 23.29
C ALA A 259 -25.90 26.53 23.74
N ARG A 260 -24.70 25.95 23.57
CA ARG A 260 -23.44 26.71 23.49
C ARG A 260 -22.84 26.60 22.08
N PRO A 261 -22.09 27.62 21.60
CA PRO A 261 -21.37 27.57 20.34
C PRO A 261 -20.41 26.38 20.22
N ALA A 262 -20.04 26.04 18.98
CA ALA A 262 -18.99 25.07 18.69
C ALA A 262 -17.68 25.43 19.42
N GLY A 263 -16.97 24.42 19.93
CA GLY A 263 -15.69 24.58 20.64
C GLY A 263 -15.74 25.26 22.02
N ALA A 264 -16.83 25.94 22.39
CA ALA A 264 -16.98 26.54 23.72
C ALA A 264 -16.95 25.46 24.82
N LYS A 265 -16.31 25.73 25.96
CA LYS A 265 -16.24 24.75 27.07
C LYS A 265 -17.59 24.62 27.78
N PRO A 266 -17.86 23.50 28.48
CA PRO A 266 -19.05 23.35 29.30
C PRO A 266 -19.27 24.52 30.26
N GLY A 267 -20.52 24.98 30.35
CA GLY A 267 -20.91 26.17 31.12
C GLY A 267 -20.43 27.53 30.59
N GLN A 268 -19.75 27.61 29.45
CA GLN A 268 -19.34 28.87 28.81
C GLN A 268 -20.21 29.23 27.61
N SER A 269 -20.44 30.54 27.42
CA SER A 269 -21.15 31.12 26.26
C SER A 269 -22.52 30.47 25.96
N VAL A 270 -23.23 30.01 26.99
CA VAL A 270 -24.54 29.37 26.85
C VAL A 270 -25.59 30.43 26.52
N VAL A 271 -26.40 30.16 25.49
CA VAL A 271 -27.50 31.02 25.03
C VAL A 271 -28.83 30.25 25.03
N ASP A 272 -29.92 30.93 25.35
CA ASP A 272 -31.25 30.32 25.32
C ASP A 272 -31.72 30.08 23.88
N ARG A 273 -32.36 28.92 23.64
CA ARG A 273 -32.87 28.43 22.35
C ARG A 273 -34.08 27.52 22.59
N ALA A 274 -35.29 28.06 22.43
CA ALA A 274 -36.52 27.35 22.75
C ALA A 274 -36.97 26.40 21.61
N ASN A 275 -36.47 25.16 21.65
CA ASN A 275 -36.76 24.05 20.73
C ASN A 275 -36.32 24.23 19.25
N PHE A 276 -35.68 25.37 18.93
CA PHE A 276 -35.18 25.72 17.60
C PHE A 276 -33.82 26.44 17.70
N LEU A 277 -32.92 26.20 16.75
CA LEU A 277 -31.72 26.98 16.50
C LEU A 277 -31.27 26.87 15.03
N ALA A 278 -30.33 27.71 14.62
CA ALA A 278 -29.66 27.61 13.32
C ALA A 278 -28.13 27.69 13.50
N TYR A 279 -27.36 27.00 12.65
CA TYR A 279 -25.89 27.04 12.64
C TYR A 279 -25.33 27.00 11.22
N ASP A 280 -24.07 27.40 11.03
CA ASP A 280 -23.38 27.37 9.74
C ASP A 280 -22.80 25.98 9.44
N LEU A 281 -23.10 25.45 8.24
CA LEU A 281 -22.76 24.09 7.82
C LEU A 281 -21.25 23.80 7.80
N ARG A 282 -20.42 24.79 7.46
CA ARG A 282 -18.98 24.59 7.20
C ARG A 282 -18.11 24.87 8.42
N THR A 283 -18.49 25.84 9.24
CA THR A 283 -17.77 26.22 10.47
C THR A 283 -18.32 25.54 11.72
N GLY A 284 -19.63 25.27 11.78
CA GLY A 284 -20.33 24.91 13.01
C GLY A 284 -20.69 26.11 13.90
N GLU A 285 -20.51 27.35 13.43
CA GLU A 285 -20.84 28.55 14.21
C GLU A 285 -22.35 28.68 14.42
N LEU A 286 -22.75 28.96 15.66
CA LEU A 286 -24.15 29.11 16.07
C LEU A 286 -24.66 30.50 15.62
N ARG A 287 -25.74 30.55 14.85
CA ARG A 287 -26.35 31.80 14.38
C ARG A 287 -27.23 32.41 15.46
N ASP A 288 -27.45 33.73 15.39
CA ASP A 288 -28.27 34.49 16.35
C ASP A 288 -29.77 34.14 16.30
N THR A 289 -30.22 33.45 15.25
CA THR A 289 -31.60 32.95 15.04
C THR A 289 -32.18 32.30 16.31
N ALA A 290 -33.25 32.88 16.85
CA ALA A 290 -33.80 32.54 18.16
C ALA A 290 -35.35 32.53 18.22
N ILE A 291 -36.01 32.08 17.15
CA ILE A 291 -37.47 31.88 17.08
C ILE A 291 -37.92 30.95 18.22
N SER A 292 -38.95 31.35 18.97
CA SER A 292 -39.30 30.73 20.25
C SER A 292 -40.55 29.85 20.16
N PHE A 293 -40.37 28.54 20.22
CA PHE A 293 -41.43 27.54 20.16
C PHE A 293 -41.80 27.03 21.57
N ASN A 294 -43.10 27.00 21.92
CA ASN A 294 -43.53 26.62 23.26
C ASN A 294 -43.54 25.11 23.57
N ALA A 295 -43.29 24.26 22.57
CA ALA A 295 -43.07 22.83 22.71
C ALA A 295 -42.28 22.30 21.49
N GLN A 296 -41.91 21.01 21.52
CA GLN A 296 -40.91 20.47 20.59
C GLN A 296 -41.32 20.52 19.11
N ILE A 297 -40.34 20.80 18.26
CA ILE A 297 -40.38 20.57 16.82
C ILE A 297 -40.16 19.06 16.56
N ARG A 298 -40.62 18.57 15.41
CA ARG A 298 -40.51 17.18 14.98
C ARG A 298 -40.02 17.00 13.55
N SER A 299 -40.24 17.98 12.69
CA SER A 299 -39.81 17.98 11.28
C SER A 299 -39.78 19.42 10.74
N LEU A 300 -38.90 19.65 9.77
CA LEU A 300 -38.59 20.89 9.08
C LEU A 300 -38.56 20.60 7.58
N ALA A 301 -39.26 21.41 6.78
CA ALA A 301 -39.21 21.32 5.32
C ALA A 301 -39.17 22.70 4.69
N VAL A 302 -38.46 22.85 3.58
CA VAL A 302 -38.32 24.14 2.87
C VAL A 302 -39.16 24.16 1.59
N SER A 303 -39.66 25.33 1.21
CA SER A 303 -40.28 25.53 -0.10
C SER A 303 -39.29 25.25 -1.24
N PRO A 304 -39.75 24.76 -2.42
CA PRO A 304 -38.87 24.53 -3.57
C PRO A 304 -38.10 25.76 -4.09
N ASP A 305 -38.52 26.98 -3.71
CA ASP A 305 -37.82 28.22 -4.03
C ASP A 305 -36.84 28.70 -2.95
N GLN A 306 -36.63 27.88 -1.90
CA GLN A 306 -35.68 28.08 -0.80
C GLN A 306 -35.91 29.35 0.06
N LYS A 307 -37.16 29.85 0.13
CA LYS A 307 -37.51 31.07 0.90
C LYS A 307 -38.33 30.84 2.16
N THR A 308 -39.11 29.76 2.23
CA THR A 308 -40.03 29.52 3.34
C THR A 308 -39.69 28.20 4.04
N LEU A 309 -39.26 28.31 5.29
CA LEU A 309 -39.06 27.18 6.20
C LEU A 309 -40.39 26.85 6.88
N TYR A 310 -40.90 25.65 6.69
CA TYR A 310 -42.03 25.10 7.44
C TYR A 310 -41.51 24.27 8.60
N ALA A 311 -42.03 24.52 9.80
CA ALA A 311 -41.72 23.72 10.97
C ALA A 311 -42.99 23.04 11.47
N ALA A 312 -42.89 21.77 11.85
CA ALA A 312 -43.99 20.94 12.31
C ALA A 312 -43.67 20.26 13.64
N GLY A 313 -44.70 19.94 14.44
CA GLY A 313 -44.50 19.23 15.71
C GLY A 313 -45.62 19.39 16.73
N ASN A 314 -45.24 19.78 17.95
CA ASN A 314 -46.09 19.75 19.13
C ASN A 314 -46.44 21.12 19.73
N PHE A 315 -45.89 22.20 19.18
CA PHE A 315 -46.17 23.56 19.62
C PHE A 315 -47.62 24.00 19.39
N THR A 316 -48.05 24.94 20.21
CA THR A 316 -49.31 25.71 20.08
C THR A 316 -49.07 27.22 20.00
N LYS A 317 -47.83 27.67 20.26
CA LYS A 317 -47.36 29.04 20.07
C LYS A 317 -45.95 29.09 19.51
N VAL A 318 -45.71 30.06 18.64
CA VAL A 318 -44.39 30.44 18.11
C VAL A 318 -44.28 31.96 18.18
N ASP A 319 -43.23 32.49 18.82
CA ASP A 319 -43.07 33.93 19.12
C ASP A 319 -44.31 34.56 19.78
N GLY A 320 -44.96 33.79 20.66
CA GLY A 320 -46.21 34.17 21.34
C GLY A 320 -47.48 34.08 20.49
N LEU A 321 -47.37 34.09 19.16
CA LEU A 321 -48.48 33.93 18.21
C LEU A 321 -49.06 32.51 18.30
N SER A 322 -50.39 32.40 18.30
CA SER A 322 -51.07 31.09 18.20
C SER A 322 -50.75 30.42 16.86
N ARG A 323 -50.14 29.24 16.92
CA ARG A 323 -49.72 28.40 15.78
C ARG A 323 -49.80 26.95 16.20
N PHE A 324 -50.70 26.19 15.58
CA PHE A 324 -51.04 24.85 16.07
C PHE A 324 -50.37 23.78 15.20
N ARG A 325 -49.27 23.22 15.72
CA ARG A 325 -48.55 22.05 15.19
C ARG A 325 -47.83 22.23 13.85
N LEU A 326 -48.15 23.26 13.08
CA LEU A 326 -47.52 23.62 11.82
C LEU A 326 -47.39 25.15 11.73
N VAL A 327 -46.26 25.64 11.23
CA VAL A 327 -45.96 27.07 11.02
C VAL A 327 -45.09 27.24 9.78
N ALA A 328 -45.12 28.43 9.16
CA ALA A 328 -44.20 28.85 8.13
C ALA A 328 -43.37 30.05 8.61
N ILE A 329 -42.11 30.10 8.22
CA ILE A 329 -41.10 31.10 8.58
C ILE A 329 -40.46 31.60 7.28
N ASP A 330 -40.40 32.92 7.10
CA ASP A 330 -39.65 33.54 6.01
C ASP A 330 -38.15 33.53 6.37
N ILE A 331 -37.34 32.92 5.50
CA ILE A 331 -35.91 32.67 5.74
C ILE A 331 -35.09 33.96 5.64
N ALA A 332 -35.50 34.92 4.81
CA ALA A 332 -34.78 36.17 4.59
C ALA A 332 -34.96 37.18 5.74
N THR A 333 -36.04 37.07 6.52
CA THR A 333 -36.39 37.96 7.63
C THR A 333 -36.41 37.27 9.00
N GLU A 334 -36.19 35.95 9.04
CA GLU A 334 -36.24 35.07 10.21
C GLU A 334 -37.52 35.22 11.04
N LYS A 335 -38.69 35.33 10.39
CA LYS A 335 -39.98 35.63 11.04
C LYS A 335 -41.10 34.69 10.63
N VAL A 336 -42.00 34.42 11.57
CA VAL A 336 -43.25 33.67 11.34
C VAL A 336 -44.12 34.39 10.30
N VAL A 337 -44.50 33.67 9.25
CA VAL A 337 -45.41 34.15 8.20
C VAL A 337 -46.81 34.34 8.81
N ALA A 338 -47.24 35.59 8.91
CA ALA A 338 -48.47 35.96 9.63
C ALA A 338 -49.75 35.34 9.02
N GLY A 339 -49.82 35.23 7.69
CA GLY A 339 -50.98 34.71 6.95
C GLY A 339 -51.10 33.19 6.90
N PHE A 340 -50.02 32.45 7.20
CA PHE A 340 -50.05 30.99 7.23
C PHE A 340 -50.31 30.52 8.68
N ALA A 341 -51.55 30.16 8.96
CA ALA A 341 -52.00 29.78 10.30
C ALA A 341 -52.99 28.59 10.31
N PRO A 342 -52.63 27.43 9.72
CA PRO A 342 -53.46 26.22 9.77
C PRO A 342 -53.66 25.74 11.23
N TYR A 343 -54.82 25.14 11.49
CA TYR A 343 -55.16 24.51 12.75
C TYR A 343 -55.14 22.99 12.63
N ILE A 344 -54.31 22.31 13.44
CA ILE A 344 -54.25 20.84 13.49
C ILE A 344 -54.46 20.40 14.94
N ASN A 345 -55.41 19.50 15.17
CA ASN A 345 -55.94 19.26 16.52
C ASN A 345 -55.01 18.46 17.46
N ALA A 346 -53.96 17.81 16.94
CA ALA A 346 -52.98 17.03 17.70
C ALA A 346 -51.66 16.87 16.93
N ARG A 347 -50.68 16.10 17.45
CA ARG A 347 -49.28 16.07 16.97
C ARG A 347 -49.16 15.87 15.45
N VAL A 348 -48.40 16.76 14.80
CA VAL A 348 -47.74 16.46 13.52
C VAL A 348 -46.39 15.79 13.81
N SER A 349 -46.11 14.69 13.12
CA SER A 349 -44.83 13.98 13.13
C SER A 349 -43.90 14.54 12.06
N ASP A 350 -44.41 14.77 10.85
CA ASP A 350 -43.60 15.12 9.68
C ASP A 350 -44.33 16.06 8.69
N VAL A 351 -43.57 16.80 7.88
CA VAL A 351 -44.04 17.77 6.85
C VAL A 351 -43.19 17.66 5.57
N ALA A 352 -43.83 17.73 4.41
CA ALA A 352 -43.14 17.87 3.12
C ALA A 352 -43.86 18.87 2.21
N VAL A 353 -43.12 19.54 1.31
CA VAL A 353 -43.59 20.75 0.62
C VAL A 353 -43.38 20.64 -0.89
N SER A 354 -44.40 20.98 -1.65
CA SER A 354 -44.33 21.24 -3.09
C SER A 354 -44.63 22.71 -3.40
N GLY A 355 -44.52 23.12 -4.66
CA GLY A 355 -44.92 24.47 -5.09
C GLY A 355 -46.43 24.75 -5.00
N SER A 356 -47.26 23.73 -4.70
CA SER A 356 -48.72 23.83 -4.66
C SER A 356 -49.36 23.34 -3.34
N ALA A 357 -48.62 22.65 -2.48
CA ALA A 357 -49.15 22.05 -1.27
C ALA A 357 -48.08 21.84 -0.16
N VAL A 358 -48.49 22.04 1.09
CA VAL A 358 -47.76 21.63 2.31
C VAL A 358 -48.47 20.41 2.88
N TYR A 359 -47.84 19.24 2.77
CA TYR A 359 -48.38 17.96 3.25
C TYR A 359 -47.88 17.67 4.67
N VAL A 360 -48.68 17.00 5.49
CA VAL A 360 -48.31 16.62 6.87
C VAL A 360 -48.74 15.20 7.23
N ALA A 361 -47.96 14.54 8.08
CA ALA A 361 -48.25 13.24 8.70
C ALA A 361 -48.28 13.35 10.23
N GLY A 362 -49.15 12.65 10.94
CA GLY A 362 -49.19 12.71 12.40
C GLY A 362 -50.24 11.87 13.13
N ILE A 363 -50.44 12.17 14.42
CA ILE A 363 -51.51 11.62 15.27
C ILE A 363 -52.58 12.70 15.45
N PHE A 364 -53.25 13.07 14.35
CA PHE A 364 -54.35 14.04 14.34
C PHE A 364 -55.58 13.47 13.63
N ALA A 365 -56.75 14.04 13.93
CA ALA A 365 -58.05 13.61 13.40
C ALA A 365 -58.83 14.72 12.67
N ALA A 366 -58.41 15.98 12.81
CA ALA A 366 -58.97 17.11 12.10
C ALA A 366 -57.92 18.18 11.76
N ALA A 367 -58.14 18.88 10.65
CA ALA A 367 -57.30 19.96 10.13
C ALA A 367 -58.19 21.09 9.54
N ASN A 368 -58.09 22.30 10.11
CA ASN A 368 -59.03 23.40 9.93
C ASN A 368 -60.50 22.94 10.06
N ASP A 369 -60.77 22.18 11.13
CA ASP A 369 -62.06 21.56 11.48
C ASP A 369 -62.65 20.56 10.46
N GLU A 370 -62.03 20.35 9.29
CA GLU A 370 -62.30 19.21 8.42
C GLU A 370 -61.74 17.91 9.00
N VAL A 371 -62.44 16.79 8.78
CA VAL A 371 -61.93 15.46 9.12
C VAL A 371 -60.75 15.12 8.22
N ARG A 372 -59.58 14.94 8.83
CA ARG A 372 -58.33 14.47 8.20
C ARG A 372 -57.60 13.59 9.23
N ARG A 373 -57.49 12.29 8.94
CA ARG A 373 -56.92 11.31 9.87
C ARG A 373 -55.49 10.99 9.48
N SER A 374 -54.56 11.35 10.37
CA SER A 374 -53.11 11.17 10.21
C SER A 374 -52.43 11.84 9.01
N PHE A 375 -53.15 12.23 7.96
CA PHE A 375 -52.62 12.89 6.78
C PHE A 375 -53.53 14.05 6.35
N ALA A 376 -52.92 15.19 5.99
CA ALA A 376 -53.58 16.38 5.45
C ALA A 376 -52.63 17.13 4.50
N ALA A 377 -53.17 18.04 3.70
CA ALA A 377 -52.38 18.98 2.91
C ALA A 377 -53.02 20.38 2.93
N PHE A 378 -52.19 21.42 2.78
CA PHE A 378 -52.60 22.83 2.86
C PHE A 378 -52.07 23.67 1.71
N GLU A 379 -52.79 24.73 1.35
CA GLU A 379 -52.33 25.79 0.44
C GLU A 379 -51.10 26.50 1.05
N PRO A 380 -49.93 26.56 0.38
CA PRO A 380 -48.68 27.06 0.96
C PRO A 380 -48.71 28.51 1.48
N VAL A 381 -49.57 29.37 0.94
CA VAL A 381 -49.63 30.80 1.34
C VAL A 381 -50.60 31.03 2.49
N ALA A 382 -51.83 30.51 2.39
CA ALA A 382 -52.92 30.82 3.31
C ALA A 382 -53.25 29.70 4.33
N GLY A 383 -52.61 28.52 4.23
CA GLY A 383 -52.86 27.42 5.17
C GLY A 383 -54.24 26.77 5.07
N LYS A 384 -55.01 27.03 4.00
CA LYS A 384 -56.33 26.42 3.76
C LYS A 384 -56.18 24.93 3.48
N THR A 385 -57.08 24.09 4.00
CA THR A 385 -57.05 22.65 3.74
C THR A 385 -57.32 22.35 2.27
N LEU A 386 -56.55 21.43 1.68
CA LEU A 386 -56.74 20.96 0.31
C LEU A 386 -57.60 19.68 0.25
N PRO A 387 -58.22 19.35 -0.91
CA PRO A 387 -59.04 18.14 -1.06
C PRO A 387 -58.30 16.81 -0.89
N TRP A 388 -56.97 16.82 -0.79
CA TRP A 388 -56.14 15.63 -0.55
C TRP A 388 -56.46 15.03 0.83
N ALA A 389 -57.11 13.86 0.82
CA ALA A 389 -57.65 13.21 2.01
C ALA A 389 -57.46 11.67 1.99
N PRO A 390 -56.21 11.16 2.16
CA PRO A 390 -55.94 9.73 2.23
C PRO A 390 -56.71 9.07 3.39
N GLN A 391 -57.12 7.81 3.21
CA GLN A 391 -57.90 7.06 4.19
C GLN A 391 -57.11 5.89 4.79
N PRO A 392 -56.22 6.13 5.78
CA PRO A 392 -55.54 5.07 6.51
C PRO A 392 -56.49 4.37 7.50
N ALA A 393 -56.32 3.06 7.69
CA ALA A 393 -57.09 2.28 8.66
C ALA A 393 -56.22 1.24 9.39
N ILE A 394 -56.56 0.97 10.66
CA ILE A 394 -55.99 -0.06 11.53
C ILE A 394 -57.15 -0.70 12.29
N GLY A 395 -57.22 -2.03 12.36
CA GLY A 395 -58.47 -2.78 12.58
C GLY A 395 -59.30 -2.28 13.77
N GLY A 396 -60.35 -1.50 13.48
CA GLY A 396 -61.26 -0.85 14.44
C GLY A 396 -60.66 0.25 15.34
N ARG A 397 -59.34 0.43 15.37
CA ARG A 397 -58.60 1.14 16.43
C ARG A 397 -58.10 2.51 15.99
N THR A 398 -59.01 3.41 15.63
CA THR A 398 -58.67 4.76 15.11
C THR A 398 -57.73 5.57 16.01
N THR A 399 -57.73 5.34 17.32
CA THR A 399 -56.82 5.96 18.31
C THR A 399 -55.36 5.49 18.22
N LYS A 400 -55.06 4.51 17.35
CA LYS A 400 -53.70 4.01 17.08
C LYS A 400 -53.13 4.49 15.73
N LEU A 401 -53.93 5.18 14.92
CA LEU A 401 -53.48 5.74 13.64
C LEU A 401 -52.41 6.81 13.88
N GLU A 402 -51.27 6.64 13.21
CA GLU A 402 -50.16 7.57 13.25
C GLU A 402 -49.54 7.65 11.84
N GLY A 403 -49.53 8.83 11.25
CA GLY A 403 -48.61 9.16 10.17
C GLY A 403 -47.22 9.41 10.77
N LYS A 404 -46.20 8.79 10.16
CA LYS A 404 -44.81 8.89 10.61
C LYS A 404 -44.00 9.85 9.75
N SER A 405 -43.88 9.54 8.46
CA SER A 405 -43.09 10.30 7.49
C SER A 405 -43.75 10.31 6.11
N LEU A 406 -43.40 11.29 5.29
CA LEU A 406 -43.83 11.45 3.91
C LEU A 406 -42.72 11.99 3.00
N VAL A 407 -42.56 11.41 1.81
CA VAL A 407 -41.60 11.89 0.81
C VAL A 407 -42.28 12.16 -0.54
N LEU A 408 -41.92 13.27 -1.16
CA LEU A 408 -42.39 13.67 -2.49
C LEU A 408 -41.44 13.17 -3.59
N SER A 409 -42.02 12.82 -4.73
CA SER A 409 -41.28 12.61 -5.98
C SER A 409 -40.70 13.94 -6.51
N PRO A 410 -39.59 13.94 -7.29
CA PRO A 410 -39.02 15.18 -7.84
C PRO A 410 -39.96 15.99 -8.73
N SER A 411 -40.93 15.31 -9.36
CA SER A 411 -41.99 15.90 -10.17
C SER A 411 -43.18 16.43 -9.37
N GLY A 412 -43.27 16.11 -8.08
CA GLY A 412 -44.38 16.50 -7.20
C GLY A 412 -45.73 15.85 -7.52
N ASP A 413 -45.79 14.90 -8.46
CA ASP A 413 -47.02 14.19 -8.87
C ASP A 413 -47.36 13.01 -7.94
N LYS A 414 -46.35 12.42 -7.30
CA LYS A 414 -46.48 11.34 -6.33
C LYS A 414 -45.93 11.71 -4.96
N ILE A 415 -46.53 11.14 -3.94
CA ILE A 415 -46.10 11.18 -2.54
C ILE A 415 -46.13 9.75 -1.97
N VAL A 416 -45.09 9.34 -1.25
CA VAL A 416 -45.13 8.10 -0.45
C VAL A 416 -45.31 8.49 1.00
N VAL A 417 -46.26 7.85 1.68
CA VAL A 417 -46.55 8.06 3.10
C VAL A 417 -46.30 6.80 3.91
N ALA A 418 -45.75 6.96 5.12
CA ALA A 418 -45.44 5.90 6.07
C ALA A 418 -46.18 6.09 7.40
N GLY A 419 -46.44 5.00 8.13
CA GLY A 419 -47.04 5.07 9.46
C GLY A 419 -47.65 3.77 10.01
N ARG A 420 -48.39 3.92 11.11
CA ARG A 420 -49.17 2.85 11.76
C ARG A 420 -50.55 2.73 11.13
N PHE A 421 -50.60 2.05 9.98
CA PHE A 421 -51.85 1.69 9.31
C PHE A 421 -51.75 0.34 8.60
N GLU A 422 -52.79 -0.48 8.72
CA GLU A 422 -52.89 -1.83 8.15
C GLU A 422 -53.40 -1.83 6.71
N SER A 423 -54.06 -0.75 6.30
CA SER A 423 -54.48 -0.47 4.92
C SER A 423 -54.56 1.04 4.64
N MET A 424 -54.52 1.40 3.36
CA MET A 424 -54.66 2.76 2.83
C MET A 424 -55.68 2.76 1.69
N ASN A 425 -56.66 3.66 1.76
CA ASN A 425 -57.80 3.74 0.82
C ASN A 425 -58.51 2.39 0.62
N GLY A 426 -58.63 1.60 1.69
CA GLY A 426 -59.24 0.27 1.69
C GLY A 426 -58.33 -0.89 1.28
N SER A 427 -57.12 -0.64 0.76
CA SER A 427 -56.17 -1.67 0.32
C SER A 427 -55.03 -1.88 1.30
N SER A 428 -54.70 -3.14 1.62
CA SER A 428 -53.51 -3.53 2.39
C SER A 428 -52.33 -3.97 1.50
N THR A 429 -52.58 -4.29 0.23
CA THR A 429 -51.57 -4.76 -0.73
C THR A 429 -51.79 -4.16 -2.13
N PRO A 430 -51.18 -3.00 -2.46
CA PRO A 430 -50.34 -2.15 -1.61
C PRO A 430 -51.14 -1.42 -0.52
N GLY A 431 -50.46 -0.83 0.47
CA GLY A 431 -51.08 0.08 1.45
C GLY A 431 -50.99 -0.30 2.93
N ARG A 432 -50.32 -1.39 3.32
CA ARG A 432 -49.97 -1.65 4.73
C ARG A 432 -48.66 -0.96 5.11
N GLY A 433 -48.70 -0.07 6.09
CA GLY A 433 -47.55 0.58 6.73
C GLY A 433 -46.87 1.68 5.91
N MET A 434 -46.90 1.53 4.60
CA MET A 434 -46.39 2.48 3.61
C MET A 434 -47.29 2.41 2.37
N ALA A 435 -47.55 3.56 1.73
CA ALA A 435 -48.35 3.63 0.50
C ALA A 435 -47.82 4.74 -0.43
N ALA A 436 -47.70 4.44 -1.72
CA ALA A 436 -47.56 5.47 -2.76
C ALA A 436 -48.95 6.01 -3.15
N LEU A 437 -49.08 7.33 -3.21
CA LEU A 437 -50.30 8.06 -3.52
C LEU A 437 -50.04 9.10 -4.62
N ASP A 438 -51.09 9.39 -5.38
CA ASP A 438 -51.18 10.58 -6.21
C ASP A 438 -51.25 11.84 -5.32
N ALA A 439 -50.39 12.82 -5.58
CA ALA A 439 -50.17 13.97 -4.71
C ALA A 439 -51.33 15.00 -4.74
N VAL A 440 -52.22 14.94 -5.73
CA VAL A 440 -53.36 15.86 -5.85
C VAL A 440 -54.66 15.20 -5.38
N THR A 441 -54.88 13.94 -5.79
CA THR A 441 -56.15 13.22 -5.59
C THR A 441 -56.15 12.22 -4.43
N ALA A 442 -55.00 12.01 -3.77
CA ALA A 442 -54.79 11.00 -2.72
C ALA A 442 -55.06 9.54 -3.15
N LYS A 443 -55.21 9.27 -4.45
CA LYS A 443 -55.47 7.94 -5.01
C LYS A 443 -54.25 7.02 -4.85
N SER A 444 -54.46 5.78 -4.39
CA SER A 444 -53.37 4.80 -4.25
C SER A 444 -52.75 4.40 -5.60
N LEU A 445 -51.43 4.31 -5.62
CA LEU A 445 -50.59 3.91 -6.75
C LEU A 445 -49.96 2.52 -6.52
N PRO A 446 -49.44 1.86 -7.56
CA PRO A 446 -48.73 0.58 -7.41
C PRO A 446 -47.47 0.72 -6.54
N TRP A 447 -47.33 -0.12 -5.51
CA TRP A 447 -46.20 -0.09 -4.57
C TRP A 447 -45.74 -1.50 -4.18
N LYS A 448 -44.89 -2.11 -5.02
CA LYS A 448 -44.50 -3.52 -4.92
C LYS A 448 -43.80 -3.89 -3.62
N VAL A 449 -43.07 -2.98 -2.99
CA VAL A 449 -42.36 -3.21 -1.72
C VAL A 449 -43.30 -3.63 -0.59
N ASN A 450 -44.61 -3.28 -0.62
CA ASN A 450 -45.58 -3.83 0.35
C ASN A 450 -45.77 -5.37 0.26
N SER A 451 -45.25 -6.03 -0.78
CA SER A 451 -45.19 -7.50 -0.85
C SER A 451 -43.99 -8.10 -0.11
N ILE A 452 -43.02 -7.27 0.30
CA ILE A 452 -41.78 -7.67 0.99
C ILE A 452 -41.66 -7.03 2.38
N ILE A 453 -42.07 -5.77 2.57
CA ILE A 453 -41.99 -5.02 3.83
C ILE A 453 -43.39 -4.54 4.23
N GLN A 454 -43.82 -4.84 5.46
CA GLN A 454 -45.21 -4.67 5.92
C GLN A 454 -45.31 -4.07 7.34
N ASN A 455 -44.30 -3.28 7.74
CA ASN A 455 -44.25 -2.57 9.03
C ASN A 455 -45.36 -1.51 9.12
N GLY A 456 -46.48 -1.83 9.78
CA GLY A 456 -47.67 -0.99 9.81
C GLY A 456 -48.74 -1.43 10.81
N SER A 457 -48.32 -1.91 11.98
CA SER A 457 -49.20 -2.30 13.09
C SER A 457 -49.04 -1.34 14.28
N ASP A 458 -49.71 -1.60 15.40
CA ASP A 458 -49.41 -0.90 16.67
C ASP A 458 -47.93 -1.08 17.06
N GLU A 459 -47.35 -2.23 16.71
CA GLU A 459 -46.00 -2.69 17.07
C GLU A 459 -44.91 -2.35 16.04
N THR A 460 -45.25 -2.21 14.74
CA THR A 460 -44.27 -1.97 13.66
C THR A 460 -44.65 -0.77 12.79
N THR A 461 -43.65 0.00 12.35
CA THR A 461 -43.85 1.11 11.40
C THR A 461 -42.58 1.36 10.58
N ILE A 462 -42.71 2.05 9.45
CA ILE A 462 -41.60 2.80 8.86
C ILE A 462 -41.58 4.18 9.57
N MET A 463 -40.41 4.59 10.05
CA MET A 463 -40.22 5.83 10.82
C MET A 463 -39.96 7.03 9.92
N ASP A 464 -39.12 6.83 8.92
CA ASP A 464 -38.57 7.86 8.02
C ASP A 464 -38.59 7.37 6.57
N LEU A 465 -38.74 8.31 5.65
CA LEU A 465 -38.74 8.16 4.19
C LEU A 465 -38.00 9.34 3.56
N THR A 466 -37.02 9.05 2.70
CA THR A 466 -36.28 10.07 1.95
C THR A 466 -36.04 9.63 0.50
N SER A 467 -35.37 10.47 -0.31
CA SER A 467 -35.09 10.17 -1.72
C SER A 467 -33.82 10.81 -2.26
N ASP A 468 -33.10 10.08 -3.13
CA ASP A 468 -32.06 10.61 -4.01
C ASP A 468 -32.62 11.16 -5.33
N GLY A 469 -33.96 11.27 -5.43
CA GLY A 469 -34.72 11.60 -6.64
C GLY A 469 -34.95 10.44 -7.61
N SER A 470 -34.13 9.39 -7.58
CA SER A 470 -34.29 8.18 -8.40
C SER A 470 -35.12 7.09 -7.69
N SER A 471 -35.01 7.03 -6.37
CA SER A 471 -35.61 6.00 -5.53
C SER A 471 -36.02 6.54 -4.16
N VAL A 472 -36.90 5.81 -3.48
CA VAL A 472 -37.30 6.04 -2.09
C VAL A 472 -36.46 5.16 -1.18
N TYR A 473 -35.96 5.74 -0.11
CA TYR A 473 -35.29 5.06 1.00
C TYR A 473 -36.21 5.09 2.23
N GLY A 474 -36.05 4.15 3.16
CA GLY A 474 -36.80 4.21 4.42
C GLY A 474 -36.19 3.40 5.56
N ALA A 475 -36.47 3.83 6.79
CA ALA A 475 -35.98 3.24 8.03
C ALA A 475 -37.11 2.59 8.84
N ALA A 476 -36.91 1.36 9.32
CA ALA A 476 -37.95 0.55 9.94
C ALA A 476 -37.79 0.38 11.47
N TYR A 477 -38.94 0.35 12.16
CA TYR A 477 -39.04 0.23 13.62
C TYR A 477 -39.94 -0.91 14.05
N LYS A 478 -39.64 -1.51 15.20
CA LYS A 478 -40.46 -2.55 15.83
C LYS A 478 -40.32 -2.63 17.36
N THR A 479 -41.44 -2.44 18.05
CA THR A 479 -41.63 -2.85 19.45
C THR A 479 -42.64 -3.98 19.55
N GLY A 480 -42.16 -5.22 19.66
CA GLY A 480 -43.00 -6.40 19.86
C GLY A 480 -42.19 -7.71 19.84
N PRO A 481 -42.71 -8.81 20.41
CA PRO A 481 -42.03 -10.10 20.39
C PRO A 481 -41.81 -10.63 18.96
N LEU A 482 -40.74 -11.38 18.76
CA LEU A 482 -40.34 -11.93 17.46
C LEU A 482 -41.27 -13.08 17.01
N ARG A 483 -42.44 -12.76 16.46
CA ARG A 483 -43.40 -13.75 15.89
C ARG A 483 -44.18 -13.23 14.67
N GLY A 484 -43.74 -13.64 13.49
CA GLY A 484 -44.53 -13.61 12.25
C GLY A 484 -44.57 -12.28 11.50
N ALA A 485 -45.19 -12.34 10.30
CA ALA A 485 -45.32 -11.28 9.30
C ALA A 485 -44.00 -10.70 8.75
N LYS A 486 -44.10 -9.99 7.62
CA LYS A 486 -42.96 -9.48 6.84
C LYS A 486 -42.46 -8.14 7.40
N TRP A 487 -41.78 -8.20 8.55
CA TRP A 487 -41.30 -7.04 9.28
C TRP A 487 -39.78 -7.06 9.44
N THR A 488 -39.14 -5.92 9.14
CA THR A 488 -37.70 -5.69 9.37
C THR A 488 -37.50 -4.57 10.40
N GLU A 489 -36.32 -4.49 10.98
CA GLU A 489 -35.84 -3.42 11.88
C GLU A 489 -34.75 -2.56 11.20
N GLY A 490 -34.35 -2.93 9.98
CA GLY A 490 -33.29 -2.27 9.21
C GLY A 490 -33.80 -1.20 8.25
N THR A 491 -33.05 -0.98 7.16
CA THR A 491 -33.36 0.04 6.15
C THR A 491 -33.44 -0.53 4.74
N PHE A 492 -34.15 0.15 3.83
CA PHE A 492 -34.35 -0.34 2.46
C PHE A 492 -34.28 0.78 1.42
N LYS A 493 -34.09 0.39 0.16
CA LYS A 493 -34.21 1.24 -1.03
C LYS A 493 -35.20 0.61 -2.03
N ALA A 494 -36.11 1.41 -2.59
CA ALA A 494 -37.11 0.97 -3.58
C ALA A 494 -37.36 2.04 -4.67
N SER A 495 -37.57 1.61 -5.92
CA SER A 495 -37.66 2.53 -7.06
C SER A 495 -38.96 3.36 -7.10
N TRP A 496 -38.85 4.66 -7.41
CA TRP A 496 -39.99 5.58 -7.62
C TRP A 496 -40.97 5.15 -8.73
N LYS A 497 -40.57 4.21 -9.59
CA LYS A 497 -41.39 3.73 -10.71
C LYS A 497 -42.66 3.03 -10.23
N ASP A 498 -42.51 2.05 -9.33
CA ASP A 498 -43.55 1.14 -8.88
C ASP A 498 -43.28 0.48 -7.52
N GLY A 499 -42.29 0.97 -6.76
CA GLY A 499 -41.88 0.41 -5.48
C GLY A 499 -41.16 -0.94 -5.58
N THR A 500 -40.57 -1.30 -6.71
CA THR A 500 -39.68 -2.48 -6.78
C THR A 500 -38.49 -2.29 -5.81
N LEU A 501 -38.25 -3.27 -4.93
CA LEU A 501 -37.14 -3.26 -3.99
C LEU A 501 -35.79 -3.33 -4.72
N GLU A 502 -34.91 -2.38 -4.46
CA GLU A 502 -33.54 -2.35 -4.99
C GLU A 502 -32.55 -3.00 -4.03
N TRP A 503 -32.72 -2.80 -2.72
CA TRP A 503 -32.04 -3.58 -1.67
C TRP A 503 -32.73 -3.45 -0.30
N LEU A 504 -32.43 -4.39 0.60
CA LEU A 504 -32.79 -4.38 2.01
C LEU A 504 -31.53 -4.64 2.86
N ALA A 505 -31.20 -3.71 3.75
CA ALA A 505 -30.18 -3.86 4.78
C ALA A 505 -30.84 -4.44 6.05
N ASP A 506 -31.02 -5.76 6.11
CA ASP A 506 -31.69 -6.43 7.23
C ASP A 506 -30.77 -6.55 8.47
N CYS A 507 -30.49 -5.40 9.08
CA CYS A 507 -29.95 -5.30 10.43
C CYS A 507 -31.10 -5.36 11.45
N HIS A 508 -30.82 -5.95 12.62
CA HIS A 508 -31.76 -6.06 13.73
C HIS A 508 -31.44 -5.02 14.81
N GLY A 509 -32.50 -4.49 15.44
CA GLY A 509 -32.47 -3.25 16.23
C GLY A 509 -32.90 -2.05 15.41
N ASP A 510 -33.81 -1.24 15.96
CA ASP A 510 -34.55 -0.18 15.26
C ASP A 510 -33.70 0.75 14.38
N SER A 511 -34.26 1.16 13.25
CA SER A 511 -33.74 2.22 12.40
C SER A 511 -34.69 3.43 12.44
N TYR A 512 -34.15 4.62 12.71
CA TYR A 512 -34.94 5.84 12.93
C TYR A 512 -34.94 6.78 11.74
N SER A 513 -33.79 7.00 11.11
CA SER A 513 -33.65 7.85 9.93
C SER A 513 -32.58 7.34 8.96
N ILE A 514 -32.68 7.70 7.69
CA ILE A 514 -31.76 7.32 6.61
C ILE A 514 -31.56 8.47 5.62
N VAL A 515 -30.34 8.72 5.16
CA VAL A 515 -30.05 9.69 4.08
C VAL A 515 -29.10 9.12 3.01
N PRO A 516 -29.44 9.22 1.71
CA PRO A 516 -28.52 8.89 0.63
C PRO A 516 -27.58 10.06 0.31
N PHE A 517 -26.27 9.81 0.33
CA PHE A 517 -25.25 10.82 0.06
C PHE A 517 -24.07 10.21 -0.71
N ARG A 518 -23.76 10.77 -1.89
CA ARG A 518 -22.60 10.41 -2.74
C ARG A 518 -22.45 8.90 -3.07
N GLY A 519 -23.57 8.16 -3.13
CA GLY A 519 -23.58 6.72 -3.40
C GLY A 519 -23.47 5.82 -2.17
N VAL A 520 -23.51 6.42 -0.97
CA VAL A 520 -23.63 5.76 0.33
C VAL A 520 -25.00 6.07 0.92
N ALA A 521 -25.55 5.18 1.76
CA ALA A 521 -26.73 5.44 2.57
C ALA A 521 -26.36 5.42 4.06
N TYR A 522 -26.46 6.57 4.72
CA TYR A 522 -26.16 6.73 6.15
C TYR A 522 -27.43 6.57 6.98
N THR A 523 -27.34 6.01 8.18
CA THR A 523 -28.52 5.71 9.02
C THR A 523 -28.33 6.09 10.48
N ALA A 524 -29.34 6.75 11.06
CA ALA A 524 -29.55 6.82 12.50
C ALA A 524 -30.30 5.55 12.96
N SER A 525 -29.69 4.76 13.84
CA SER A 525 -30.17 3.41 14.18
C SER A 525 -29.88 2.98 15.62
N HIS A 526 -30.21 1.73 15.94
CA HIS A 526 -29.88 1.02 17.17
C HIS A 526 -29.50 -0.44 16.87
N ALA A 527 -28.77 -0.64 15.77
CA ALA A 527 -28.51 -1.97 15.22
C ALA A 527 -27.59 -2.78 16.15
N HIS A 528 -28.02 -3.96 16.56
CA HIS A 528 -27.25 -4.90 17.41
C HIS A 528 -26.85 -6.19 16.69
N SER A 529 -27.34 -6.42 15.46
CA SER A 529 -26.89 -7.50 14.58
C SER A 529 -27.17 -7.19 13.11
N CYS A 530 -26.12 -6.98 12.32
CA CYS A 530 -26.16 -6.90 10.85
C CYS A 530 -25.70 -8.22 10.17
N ARG A 531 -25.90 -9.37 10.83
CA ARG A 531 -25.42 -10.68 10.34
C ARG A 531 -25.98 -11.07 8.96
N ASN A 532 -27.20 -10.65 8.63
CA ASN A 532 -27.92 -11.13 7.43
C ASN A 532 -27.35 -10.51 6.13
N ILE A 533 -26.69 -9.35 6.26
CA ILE A 533 -25.87 -8.69 5.23
C ILE A 533 -24.37 -9.09 5.31
N GLY A 534 -24.04 -10.16 6.03
CA GLY A 534 -22.67 -10.65 6.20
C GLY A 534 -21.79 -9.88 7.18
N ALA A 535 -22.36 -8.96 7.97
CA ALA A 535 -21.62 -8.13 8.92
C ALA A 535 -21.73 -8.63 10.38
N PHE A 536 -21.60 -7.73 11.36
CA PHE A 536 -21.52 -8.05 12.79
C PHE A 536 -22.77 -8.79 13.32
N GLY A 537 -22.56 -9.67 14.30
CA GLY A 537 -23.63 -10.43 14.95
C GLY A 537 -24.06 -9.88 16.32
N GLU A 538 -25.13 -10.48 16.85
CA GLU A 538 -25.70 -10.22 18.18
C GLU A 538 -24.61 -10.08 19.26
N GLY A 539 -24.51 -8.89 19.88
CA GLY A 539 -23.63 -8.64 21.02
C GLY A 539 -22.14 -8.40 20.73
N VAL A 540 -21.73 -8.32 19.46
CA VAL A 540 -20.35 -7.98 19.06
C VAL A 540 -20.08 -6.48 19.33
N LYS A 541 -18.98 -6.16 20.03
CA LYS A 541 -18.66 -4.79 20.50
C LYS A 541 -17.37 -4.23 19.91
N SER A 542 -17.36 -2.93 19.62
CA SER A 542 -16.18 -2.09 19.40
C SER A 542 -15.85 -1.24 20.63
N VAL A 543 -14.67 -0.60 20.66
CA VAL A 543 -14.27 0.39 21.67
C VAL A 543 -15.23 1.58 21.66
N GLY A 544 -15.79 1.87 22.84
CA GLY A 544 -16.84 2.87 23.03
C GLY A 544 -18.27 2.37 22.80
N SER A 545 -18.46 1.17 22.24
CA SER A 545 -19.79 0.60 22.00
C SER A 545 -20.28 -0.27 23.16
N ASP A 546 -21.55 -0.10 23.52
CA ASP A 546 -22.31 -0.98 24.40
C ASP A 546 -22.77 -2.29 23.71
N GLY A 547 -22.57 -2.41 22.39
CA GLY A 547 -23.06 -3.48 21.53
C GLY A 547 -24.14 -3.03 20.53
N TYR A 548 -24.53 -1.76 20.56
CA TYR A 548 -25.50 -1.16 19.65
C TYR A 548 -24.84 -0.07 18.79
N TYR A 549 -25.11 -0.10 17.49
CA TYR A 549 -24.50 0.78 16.49
C TYR A 549 -25.54 1.76 15.95
N ARG A 550 -25.21 3.04 16.07
CA ARG A 550 -26.19 4.14 16.01
C ARG A 550 -25.98 5.12 14.86
N ALA A 551 -24.79 5.08 14.30
CA ALA A 551 -24.42 5.66 13.02
C ALA A 551 -23.79 4.52 12.21
N LEU A 552 -24.33 4.24 11.03
CA LEU A 552 -23.84 3.21 10.10
C LEU A 552 -23.94 3.73 8.66
N ALA A 553 -23.12 3.18 7.77
CA ALA A 553 -23.11 3.49 6.34
C ALA A 553 -23.25 2.21 5.50
N PHE A 554 -24.09 2.24 4.47
CA PHE A 554 -24.32 1.13 3.55
C PHE A 554 -24.04 1.53 2.09
N SER A 555 -23.61 0.59 1.25
CA SER A 555 -23.48 0.85 -0.18
C SER A 555 -24.83 1.22 -0.81
N GLY A 556 -24.90 2.34 -1.55
CA GLY A 556 -26.15 2.83 -2.15
C GLY A 556 -26.76 1.91 -3.22
N ALA A 557 -25.98 0.93 -3.70
CA ALA A 557 -26.41 -0.16 -4.58
C ALA A 557 -26.28 -1.53 -3.89
N ALA A 558 -27.03 -2.52 -4.37
CA ALA A 558 -26.91 -3.90 -3.94
C ALA A 558 -25.57 -4.50 -4.39
N THR A 559 -24.86 -5.17 -3.48
CA THR A 559 -23.57 -5.84 -3.74
C THR A 559 -23.67 -7.35 -3.69
N HIS A 560 -24.66 -7.88 -2.96
CA HIS A 560 -24.87 -9.31 -2.77
C HIS A 560 -26.36 -9.62 -2.52
N LYS A 561 -26.66 -10.81 -1.98
CA LYS A 561 -27.99 -11.23 -1.56
C LYS A 561 -28.02 -11.57 -0.08
N LEU A 562 -29.11 -11.24 0.61
CA LEU A 562 -29.29 -11.54 2.04
C LEU A 562 -29.10 -13.04 2.31
N LEU A 563 -28.41 -13.33 3.40
CA LEU A 563 -28.25 -14.68 3.94
C LEU A 563 -29.57 -15.13 4.59
N PRO A 564 -29.98 -16.40 4.45
CA PRO A 564 -31.19 -16.91 5.08
C PRO A 564 -31.13 -16.83 6.61
N TRP A 565 -32.23 -16.40 7.24
CA TRP A 565 -32.34 -16.39 8.70
C TRP A 565 -32.53 -17.81 9.27
N PRO A 566 -31.72 -18.27 10.25
CA PRO A 566 -31.66 -19.68 10.63
C PRO A 566 -32.71 -20.16 11.65
N THR A 567 -33.72 -19.35 12.00
CA THR A 567 -34.79 -19.75 12.94
C THR A 567 -36.18 -19.29 12.47
N ASP A 568 -37.24 -19.84 13.04
CA ASP A 568 -38.64 -19.51 12.74
C ASP A 568 -39.16 -18.23 13.41
N THR A 569 -38.30 -17.50 14.13
CA THR A 569 -38.69 -16.38 15.00
C THR A 569 -38.69 -15.00 14.32
N ARG A 570 -37.87 -14.79 13.29
CA ARG A 570 -37.86 -13.54 12.49
C ARG A 570 -38.33 -13.83 11.06
N ALA A 571 -38.70 -12.79 10.32
CA ALA A 571 -38.97 -12.92 8.89
C ALA A 571 -37.68 -13.27 8.16
N ASP A 572 -37.69 -14.32 7.34
CA ASP A 572 -36.57 -14.62 6.46
C ASP A 572 -36.66 -13.79 5.19
N PHE A 573 -35.68 -12.91 4.99
CA PHE A 573 -35.50 -12.09 3.78
C PHE A 573 -34.42 -12.66 2.85
N GLY A 574 -33.93 -13.88 3.11
CA GLY A 574 -32.90 -14.56 2.34
C GLY A 574 -33.12 -14.53 0.83
N GLY A 575 -32.06 -14.21 0.08
CA GLY A 575 -32.09 -14.16 -1.38
C GLY A 575 -32.59 -12.86 -2.01
N GLN A 576 -33.14 -11.92 -1.23
CA GLN A 576 -33.38 -10.52 -1.66
C GLN A 576 -32.04 -9.79 -1.87
N PRO A 577 -31.99 -8.71 -2.68
CA PRO A 577 -30.78 -7.91 -2.87
C PRO A 577 -30.36 -7.21 -1.58
N SER A 578 -29.05 -7.13 -1.34
CA SER A 578 -28.43 -6.68 -0.09
C SER A 578 -27.29 -5.69 -0.36
N PRO A 579 -27.17 -4.57 0.38
CA PRO A 579 -26.02 -3.70 0.32
C PRO A 579 -24.90 -4.21 1.24
N THR A 580 -23.66 -3.78 1.01
CA THR A 580 -22.55 -3.99 1.95
C THR A 580 -22.62 -2.95 3.07
N LEU A 581 -22.47 -3.37 4.33
CA LEU A 581 -22.12 -2.44 5.41
C LEU A 581 -20.70 -1.93 5.18
N LEU A 582 -20.55 -0.62 5.08
CA LEU A 582 -19.27 0.02 4.84
C LEU A 582 -18.51 0.19 6.16
N ASP A 583 -17.21 0.37 6.03
CA ASP A 583 -16.33 0.71 7.13
C ASP A 583 -16.49 2.20 7.44
N TRP A 584 -17.56 2.53 8.17
CA TRP A 584 -17.80 3.80 8.85
C TRP A 584 -18.81 3.58 9.97
N TYR A 585 -18.35 3.73 11.23
CA TYR A 585 -19.18 3.42 12.41
C TYR A 585 -18.77 4.23 13.67
N PRO A 586 -18.90 5.58 13.66
CA PRO A 586 -18.64 6.40 14.83
C PRO A 586 -19.55 6.04 16.02
N SER A 587 -18.98 6.08 17.22
CA SER A 587 -19.68 5.67 18.45
C SER A 587 -20.43 6.84 19.06
N LEU A 588 -21.77 6.79 18.97
CA LEU A 588 -22.66 7.73 19.64
C LEU A 588 -23.07 7.16 21.00
N THR A 589 -22.72 7.84 22.10
CA THR A 589 -23.05 7.39 23.46
C THR A 589 -24.53 7.61 23.74
N PRO A 590 -25.30 6.64 24.29
CA PRO A 590 -26.71 6.85 24.60
C PRO A 590 -26.91 7.78 25.80
N GLY A 591 -27.64 8.88 25.59
CA GLY A 591 -28.19 9.70 26.67
C GLY A 591 -29.54 9.18 27.18
N ALA A 592 -30.08 9.92 28.16
CA ALA A 592 -31.25 9.53 28.95
C ALA A 592 -32.38 10.56 28.91
N PHE A 593 -32.50 11.35 27.83
CA PHE A 593 -33.49 12.43 27.77
C PHE A 593 -34.91 11.88 27.54
N THR A 594 -35.07 11.03 26.53
CA THR A 594 -36.32 10.34 26.19
C THR A 594 -36.58 9.14 27.10
N GLY A 595 -35.53 8.58 27.70
CA GLY A 595 -35.55 7.31 28.43
C GLY A 595 -35.46 6.06 27.53
N MET A 596 -35.31 6.23 26.20
CA MET A 596 -35.27 5.10 25.25
C MET A 596 -33.84 4.66 24.88
N THR A 597 -32.78 5.34 25.32
CA THR A 597 -31.35 4.96 25.13
C THR A 597 -30.88 4.79 23.66
N GLN A 598 -31.54 5.49 22.74
CA GLN A 598 -31.30 5.36 21.29
C GLN A 598 -30.09 6.18 20.81
N ALA A 599 -29.83 7.31 21.46
CA ALA A 599 -28.84 8.32 21.07
C ALA A 599 -29.14 9.02 19.74
N ALA A 600 -29.02 8.37 18.58
CA ALA A 600 -29.37 8.99 17.30
C ALA A 600 -30.86 8.87 17.00
N TRP A 601 -31.44 9.92 16.41
CA TRP A 601 -32.84 9.97 15.95
C TRP A 601 -32.96 10.45 14.50
N ASP A 602 -32.07 11.35 14.08
CA ASP A 602 -32.03 12.01 12.78
C ASP A 602 -30.65 11.84 12.12
N VAL A 603 -30.64 11.70 10.78
CA VAL A 603 -29.44 11.87 9.96
C VAL A 603 -29.77 12.60 8.66
N THR A 604 -29.03 13.66 8.35
CA THR A 604 -29.18 14.46 7.12
C THR A 604 -27.82 14.72 6.46
N ALA A 605 -27.79 15.18 5.20
CA ALA A 605 -26.53 15.36 4.47
C ALA A 605 -26.63 16.46 3.39
N ALA A 606 -25.55 17.22 3.20
CA ALA A 606 -25.45 18.31 2.22
C ALA A 606 -23.98 18.63 1.89
N ASP A 607 -23.71 19.13 0.67
CA ASP A 607 -22.37 19.44 0.13
C ASP A 607 -21.34 18.31 0.33
N ASP A 608 -20.51 18.45 1.36
CA ASP A 608 -19.39 17.60 1.77
C ASP A 608 -19.61 16.93 3.14
N TYR A 609 -20.80 17.09 3.74
CA TYR A 609 -21.10 16.79 5.15
C TYR A 609 -22.25 15.78 5.34
N VAL A 610 -22.15 15.02 6.43
CA VAL A 610 -23.25 14.24 7.03
C VAL A 610 -23.42 14.67 8.48
N LEU A 611 -24.67 14.95 8.88
CA LEU A 611 -25.05 15.52 10.16
C LEU A 611 -25.92 14.52 10.92
N TYR A 612 -25.70 14.39 12.23
CA TYR A 612 -26.48 13.50 13.10
C TYR A 612 -27.13 14.27 14.23
N GLY A 613 -28.43 14.05 14.43
CA GLY A 613 -29.25 14.65 15.48
C GLY A 613 -29.74 13.61 16.48
N GLY A 614 -29.74 13.96 17.77
CA GLY A 614 -30.42 13.17 18.79
C GLY A 614 -30.15 13.57 20.23
N GLU A 615 -30.01 12.57 21.09
CA GLU A 615 -29.83 12.65 22.55
C GLU A 615 -28.51 11.99 23.04
N PHE A 616 -27.42 12.10 22.28
CA PHE A 616 -26.09 11.64 22.72
C PHE A 616 -25.34 12.75 23.50
N PRO A 617 -24.53 12.41 24.53
CA PRO A 617 -23.63 13.35 25.21
C PRO A 617 -22.15 13.22 24.76
N ALA A 618 -21.81 12.22 23.94
CA ALA A 618 -20.45 12.03 23.40
C ALA A 618 -20.45 11.29 22.06
N VAL A 619 -19.47 11.62 21.21
CA VAL A 619 -19.16 11.04 19.90
C VAL A 619 -17.70 10.55 19.96
N ASN A 620 -17.44 9.28 19.62
CA ASN A 620 -16.12 8.63 19.72
C ASN A 620 -15.45 8.80 21.11
N GLY A 621 -16.25 8.95 22.17
CA GLY A 621 -15.79 9.24 23.54
C GLY A 621 -15.51 10.73 23.85
N VAL A 622 -15.50 11.60 22.84
CA VAL A 622 -15.33 13.06 22.99
C VAL A 622 -16.69 13.70 23.30
N PRO A 623 -16.82 14.56 24.34
CA PRO A 623 -18.07 15.23 24.68
C PRO A 623 -18.70 16.01 23.52
N HIS A 624 -19.89 15.59 23.11
CA HIS A 624 -20.67 16.12 21.98
C HIS A 624 -22.15 15.96 22.30
N SER A 625 -22.86 17.08 22.54
CA SER A 625 -24.25 17.04 23.02
C SER A 625 -25.28 17.26 21.91
N GLY A 626 -25.95 16.19 21.51
CA GLY A 626 -27.16 16.15 20.69
C GLY A 626 -26.99 16.46 19.20
N LEU A 627 -25.84 17.00 18.80
CA LEU A 627 -25.46 17.30 17.43
C LEU A 627 -24.04 16.77 17.16
N ALA A 628 -23.84 16.20 15.96
CA ALA A 628 -22.56 15.76 15.44
C ALA A 628 -22.48 16.07 13.94
N ARG A 629 -21.28 16.43 13.46
CA ARG A 629 -21.02 16.77 12.05
C ARG A 629 -19.77 16.03 11.58
N PHE A 630 -19.91 15.31 10.48
CA PHE A 630 -18.83 14.56 9.82
C PHE A 630 -18.67 15.10 8.39
N ALA A 631 -17.48 14.99 7.79
CA ALA A 631 -17.21 15.48 6.44
C ALA A 631 -16.29 14.55 5.65
N VAL A 632 -16.26 14.71 4.32
CA VAL A 632 -15.34 13.96 3.45
C VAL A 632 -13.87 14.28 3.77
N ALA A 633 -12.96 13.38 3.36
CA ALA A 633 -11.51 13.44 3.58
C ALA A 633 -10.80 14.75 3.15
N ALA A 634 -11.44 15.59 2.32
CA ALA A 634 -10.93 16.89 1.91
C ALA A 634 -11.23 18.04 2.89
N VAL A 635 -12.03 17.77 3.93
CA VAL A 635 -12.50 18.74 4.95
C VAL A 635 -12.20 18.26 6.36
N ALA A 636 -12.38 16.96 6.62
CA ALA A 636 -11.95 16.28 7.84
C ALA A 636 -10.82 15.29 7.47
N PRO A 637 -9.65 15.31 8.14
CA PRO A 637 -8.45 14.61 7.67
C PRO A 637 -8.50 13.07 7.76
N ASN A 638 -9.42 12.51 8.55
CA ASN A 638 -9.38 11.12 9.06
C ASN A 638 -8.24 10.95 10.07
N ASP A 639 -8.39 11.55 11.25
CA ASP A 639 -7.46 11.42 12.39
C ASP A 639 -7.85 10.26 13.36
N ASP A 640 -9.11 9.76 13.34
CA ASP A 640 -9.63 8.67 14.22
C ASP A 640 -9.15 7.25 13.85
N GLY A 641 -7.82 7.06 13.88
CA GLY A 641 -7.11 5.86 13.42
C GLY A 641 -7.31 4.55 14.23
N PRO A 642 -6.31 3.64 14.24
CA PRO A 642 -6.47 2.29 14.78
C PRO A 642 -6.80 2.21 16.28
N GLN A 643 -7.93 1.57 16.61
CA GLN A 643 -8.70 1.75 17.86
C GLN A 643 -8.21 0.94 19.07
N LEU A 644 -7.09 0.23 18.97
CA LEU A 644 -6.51 -0.57 20.06
C LEU A 644 -5.01 -0.32 20.20
N ASP A 645 -4.57 -0.19 21.44
CA ASP A 645 -3.19 0.07 21.84
C ASP A 645 -2.78 -0.81 23.04
N GLY A 646 -1.52 -0.69 23.47
CA GLY A 646 -1.01 -1.26 24.71
C GLY A 646 -1.32 -2.75 24.88
N GLU A 647 -1.78 -3.14 26.07
CA GLU A 647 -2.12 -4.53 26.38
C GLU A 647 -3.29 -5.06 25.51
N ALA A 648 -4.18 -4.21 24.99
CA ALA A 648 -5.30 -4.62 24.14
C ALA A 648 -4.87 -5.03 22.72
N MET A 649 -3.65 -4.69 22.31
CA MET A 649 -3.01 -5.09 21.05
C MET A 649 -1.67 -5.82 21.27
N LYS A 650 -1.47 -6.43 22.45
CA LYS A 650 -0.23 -7.15 22.78
C LYS A 650 -0.05 -8.40 21.92
N PRO A 651 1.09 -8.56 21.23
CA PRO A 651 1.42 -9.80 20.54
C PRO A 651 1.86 -10.89 21.52
N THR A 652 1.74 -12.15 21.13
CA THR A 652 2.52 -13.25 21.69
C THR A 652 3.80 -13.42 20.87
N ALA A 653 4.90 -13.81 21.53
CA ALA A 653 6.13 -14.23 20.86
C ALA A 653 6.52 -15.63 21.33
N THR A 654 6.47 -16.59 20.42
CA THR A 654 6.70 -18.01 20.68
C THR A 654 8.05 -18.43 20.10
N PRO A 655 9.06 -18.77 20.93
CA PRO A 655 10.28 -19.40 20.44
C PRO A 655 10.00 -20.70 19.68
N LEU A 656 10.77 -20.94 18.62
CA LEU A 656 10.67 -22.13 17.79
C LEU A 656 12.02 -22.84 17.78
N ASP A 657 12.02 -24.19 17.78
CA ASP A 657 13.18 -25.07 18.04
C ASP A 657 14.35 -25.00 17.02
N TYR A 658 14.38 -23.97 16.16
CA TYR A 658 15.17 -23.88 14.93
C TYR A 658 15.63 -22.45 14.60
N GLY A 659 15.95 -21.65 15.62
CA GLY A 659 16.55 -20.32 15.48
C GLY A 659 15.56 -19.22 15.08
N ALA A 660 14.28 -19.37 15.40
CA ALA A 660 13.21 -18.47 14.95
C ALA A 660 12.21 -18.14 16.07
N VAL A 661 11.46 -17.05 15.91
CA VAL A 661 10.37 -16.64 16.82
C VAL A 661 9.10 -16.36 16.01
N ARG A 662 7.99 -16.99 16.41
CA ARG A 662 6.65 -16.74 15.87
C ARG A 662 5.97 -15.64 16.68
N VAL A 663 5.73 -14.50 16.05
CA VAL A 663 4.99 -13.36 16.62
C VAL A 663 3.55 -13.41 16.11
N GLN A 664 2.56 -13.39 17.01
CA GLN A 664 1.13 -13.44 16.64
C GLN A 664 0.31 -12.42 17.41
N TRP A 665 -0.66 -11.81 16.73
CA TRP A 665 -1.59 -10.85 17.34
C TRP A 665 -2.95 -10.90 16.64
N THR A 666 -4.02 -10.61 17.37
CA THR A 666 -5.33 -10.35 16.74
C THR A 666 -5.27 -8.97 16.08
N ALA A 667 -5.56 -8.89 14.79
CA ALA A 667 -5.56 -7.65 14.01
C ALA A 667 -6.33 -6.53 14.74
N ASN A 668 -5.87 -5.29 14.57
CA ASN A 668 -6.56 -4.10 15.05
C ASN A 668 -7.76 -3.79 14.13
N TYR A 669 -8.53 -2.74 14.41
CA TYR A 669 -9.53 -2.21 13.50
C TYR A 669 -9.61 -0.68 13.69
N ASP A 670 -10.33 -0.03 12.81
CA ASP A 670 -10.39 1.41 12.64
C ASP A 670 -11.85 1.81 12.35
N ARG A 671 -12.28 3.05 12.66
CA ARG A 671 -13.70 3.42 12.53
C ARG A 671 -14.14 3.73 11.11
N ASP A 672 -13.23 4.17 10.23
CA ASP A 672 -13.54 4.45 8.83
C ASP A 672 -12.58 3.79 7.82
N ASN A 673 -11.56 3.05 8.26
CA ASN A 673 -10.59 2.38 7.37
C ASN A 673 -10.59 0.85 7.49
N ALA A 674 -11.13 0.18 6.48
CA ALA A 674 -11.16 -1.27 6.37
C ALA A 674 -9.79 -1.97 6.42
N ARG A 675 -8.75 -1.30 5.94
CA ARG A 675 -7.46 -1.90 5.50
C ARG A 675 -6.30 -1.25 6.24
N LEU A 676 -5.69 -2.01 7.14
CA LEU A 676 -4.63 -1.54 8.03
C LEU A 676 -3.30 -2.24 7.74
N THR A 677 -2.22 -1.51 7.94
CA THR A 677 -0.84 -2.01 7.84
C THR A 677 -0.26 -2.22 9.23
N TYR A 678 0.46 -3.32 9.40
CA TYR A 678 1.08 -3.72 10.65
C TYR A 678 2.59 -3.74 10.47
N GLU A 679 3.31 -2.86 11.16
CA GLU A 679 4.77 -2.88 11.21
C GLU A 679 5.21 -3.69 12.43
N ILE A 680 5.98 -4.75 12.21
CA ILE A 680 6.54 -5.58 13.28
C ILE A 680 7.90 -5.00 13.65
N GLU A 681 7.98 -4.35 14.80
CA GLU A 681 9.25 -3.85 15.35
C GLU A 681 9.90 -4.93 16.21
N ARG A 682 11.22 -5.11 16.03
CA ARG A 682 12.08 -5.93 16.87
C ARG A 682 13.13 -5.05 17.54
N SER A 683 13.27 -5.18 18.85
CA SER A 683 14.34 -4.61 19.66
C SER A 683 15.22 -5.71 20.24
N GLY A 684 16.53 -5.64 20.04
CA GLY A 684 17.47 -6.65 20.54
C GLY A 684 18.92 -6.40 20.12
N ARG A 685 19.88 -6.92 20.90
CA ARG A 685 21.33 -6.77 20.65
C ARG A 685 21.82 -5.32 20.42
N GLY A 686 21.13 -4.33 21.00
CA GLY A 686 21.47 -2.90 20.85
C GLY A 686 20.87 -2.22 19.61
N THR A 687 20.00 -2.89 18.86
CA THR A 687 19.32 -2.32 17.68
C THR A 687 17.79 -2.47 17.79
N THR A 688 17.08 -1.53 17.15
CA THR A 688 15.62 -1.55 17.00
C THR A 688 15.28 -1.34 15.53
N THR A 689 14.53 -2.27 14.94
CA THR A 689 14.27 -2.30 13.49
C THR A 689 12.88 -2.84 13.17
N ILE A 690 12.20 -2.28 12.16
CA ILE A 690 11.03 -2.94 11.55
C ILE A 690 11.52 -4.15 10.75
N VAL A 691 11.14 -5.35 11.18
CA VAL A 691 11.55 -6.64 10.57
C VAL A 691 10.50 -7.22 9.61
N GLY A 692 9.27 -6.72 9.66
CA GLY A 692 8.19 -7.16 8.78
C GLY A 692 7.11 -6.11 8.63
N ARG A 693 6.38 -6.19 7.51
CA ARG A 693 5.16 -5.41 7.26
C ARG A 693 4.09 -6.32 6.68
N LEU A 694 2.86 -6.22 7.19
CA LEU A 694 1.69 -6.94 6.69
C LEU A 694 0.54 -5.95 6.51
N THR A 695 -0.14 -5.94 5.36
CA THR A 695 -1.38 -5.17 5.18
C THR A 695 -2.56 -6.13 5.09
N ARG A 696 -3.65 -5.86 5.82
CA ARG A 696 -4.82 -6.73 5.92
C ARG A 696 -6.10 -5.91 6.04
N GLU A 697 -7.19 -6.42 5.47
CA GLU A 697 -8.52 -6.00 5.90
C GLU A 697 -8.80 -6.52 7.32
N SER A 698 -9.36 -5.67 8.17
CA SER A 698 -9.76 -6.01 9.53
C SER A 698 -10.82 -5.02 10.02
N ARG A 699 -11.89 -5.55 10.62
CA ARG A 699 -13.08 -4.80 11.05
C ARG A 699 -13.41 -5.23 12.48
N PHE A 700 -14.10 -4.43 13.30
CA PHE A 700 -14.33 -4.82 14.72
C PHE A 700 -14.98 -6.21 14.88
N TRP A 701 -15.82 -6.63 13.92
CA TRP A 701 -16.50 -7.93 13.89
C TRP A 701 -15.75 -9.04 13.13
N SER A 702 -14.66 -8.70 12.45
CA SER A 702 -13.87 -9.60 11.61
C SER A 702 -12.39 -9.23 11.73
N ARG A 703 -11.81 -9.59 12.89
CA ARG A 703 -10.42 -9.32 13.26
C ARG A 703 -9.58 -10.59 13.09
N PRO A 704 -8.88 -10.81 11.95
CA PRO A 704 -8.07 -12.01 11.76
C PRO A 704 -6.89 -12.06 12.74
N VAL A 705 -6.49 -13.27 13.16
CA VAL A 705 -5.18 -13.45 13.83
C VAL A 705 -4.10 -13.39 12.77
N LEU A 706 -3.13 -12.50 12.96
CA LEU A 706 -1.97 -12.31 12.09
C LEU A 706 -0.76 -13.02 12.67
N THR A 707 0.11 -13.50 11.78
CA THR A 707 1.34 -14.21 12.14
C THR A 707 2.50 -13.61 11.35
N PHE A 708 3.62 -13.39 12.05
CA PHE A 708 4.93 -13.14 11.47
C PHE A 708 5.92 -14.15 12.07
N VAL A 709 6.86 -14.66 11.29
CA VAL A 709 7.91 -15.57 11.78
C VAL A 709 9.25 -14.93 11.49
N ASP A 710 9.92 -14.46 12.55
CA ASP A 710 11.27 -13.93 12.46
C ASP A 710 12.27 -15.10 12.38
N THR A 711 13.05 -15.12 11.31
CA THR A 711 14.08 -16.13 11.02
C THR A 711 15.50 -15.55 11.02
N GLU A 712 15.65 -14.24 11.23
CA GLU A 712 16.92 -13.52 11.13
C GLU A 712 17.47 -13.25 12.55
N LEU A 713 17.60 -14.33 13.35
CA LEU A 713 17.89 -14.32 14.78
C LEU A 713 19.14 -15.12 15.16
N VAL A 714 19.74 -14.77 16.30
CA VAL A 714 20.87 -15.49 16.89
C VAL A 714 20.40 -16.33 18.08
N ALA A 715 20.70 -17.62 18.05
CA ALA A 715 20.36 -18.57 19.11
C ALA A 715 20.92 -18.13 20.48
N GLY A 716 20.11 -18.24 21.53
CA GLY A 716 20.43 -17.83 22.89
C GLY A 716 20.25 -16.33 23.18
N ALA A 717 19.99 -15.48 22.17
CA ALA A 717 19.74 -14.06 22.39
C ALA A 717 18.24 -13.78 22.65
N THR A 718 17.99 -12.81 23.55
CA THR A 718 16.65 -12.26 23.81
C THR A 718 16.32 -11.16 22.81
N TYR A 719 15.09 -11.17 22.31
CA TYR A 719 14.52 -10.17 21.43
C TYR A 719 13.13 -9.76 21.94
N SER A 720 12.88 -8.45 21.97
CA SER A 720 11.58 -7.86 22.23
C SER A 720 10.87 -7.54 20.91
N TYR A 721 9.55 -7.66 20.91
CA TYR A 721 8.68 -7.36 19.78
C TYR A 721 7.50 -6.49 20.21
N ARG A 722 7.17 -5.49 19.39
CA ARG A 722 5.90 -4.75 19.45
C ARG A 722 5.36 -4.52 18.04
N ILE A 723 4.05 -4.34 17.94
CA ILE A 723 3.37 -4.11 16.66
C ILE A 723 2.91 -2.65 16.60
N ARG A 724 3.25 -1.96 15.52
CA ARG A 724 2.56 -0.72 15.14
C ARG A 724 1.41 -1.05 14.22
N THR A 725 0.21 -0.55 14.48
CA THR A 725 -0.82 -0.46 13.43
C THR A 725 -0.73 0.90 12.79
N VAL A 726 -0.84 0.99 11.47
CA VAL A 726 -0.93 2.24 10.70
C VAL A 726 -2.10 2.11 9.72
N ASP A 727 -2.94 3.13 9.62
CA ASP A 727 -4.00 3.23 8.62
C ASP A 727 -3.47 3.76 7.26
N PRO A 728 -4.32 3.97 6.23
CA PRO A 728 -3.91 4.57 4.95
C PRO A 728 -3.54 6.07 4.97
N TYR A 729 -3.92 6.83 6.01
CA TYR A 729 -3.66 8.27 6.14
C TYR A 729 -2.39 8.59 6.96
N GLY A 730 -2.00 7.67 7.84
CA GLY A 730 -0.75 7.68 8.60
C GLY A 730 -0.91 7.66 10.12
N ASN A 731 -2.14 7.70 10.65
CA ASN A 731 -2.33 7.59 12.10
C ASN A 731 -1.96 6.18 12.55
N SER A 732 -1.49 6.06 13.80
CA SER A 732 -0.91 4.80 14.24
C SER A 732 -1.02 4.57 15.74
N SER A 733 -1.39 3.34 16.10
CA SER A 733 -1.34 2.83 17.46
C SER A 733 -0.18 1.86 17.66
N TRP A 734 0.21 1.64 18.91
CA TRP A 734 1.25 0.68 19.29
C TRP A 734 0.71 -0.33 20.30
N GLY A 735 0.87 -1.62 20.01
CA GLY A 735 0.70 -2.69 21.00
C GLY A 735 1.83 -2.71 22.02
N ALA A 736 1.56 -3.29 23.19
CA ALA A 736 2.56 -3.50 24.24
C ALA A 736 3.68 -4.44 23.79
N GLU A 737 4.84 -4.33 24.43
CA GLU A 737 6.01 -5.16 24.14
C GLU A 737 5.88 -6.58 24.73
N VAL A 738 6.44 -7.56 24.03
CA VAL A 738 6.65 -8.93 24.52
C VAL A 738 8.08 -9.39 24.19
N ALA A 739 8.73 -10.09 25.11
CA ALA A 739 10.08 -10.62 24.93
C ALA A 739 10.10 -12.14 24.73
N ALA A 740 11.01 -12.62 23.88
CA ALA A 740 11.27 -14.03 23.62
C ALA A 740 12.77 -14.30 23.45
N VAL A 741 13.23 -15.48 23.83
CA VAL A 741 14.60 -15.96 23.57
C VAL A 741 14.58 -16.82 22.31
N ALA A 742 15.45 -16.55 21.34
CA ALA A 742 15.60 -17.41 20.18
C ALA A 742 16.32 -18.72 20.58
N VAL A 743 15.76 -19.89 20.21
CA VAL A 743 16.28 -21.21 20.62
C VAL A 743 16.53 -22.12 19.41
N GLY A 744 17.45 -23.08 19.54
CA GLY A 744 17.82 -23.96 18.42
C GLY A 744 18.64 -23.28 17.32
N GLN A 745 19.02 -24.05 16.30
CA GLN A 745 19.87 -23.58 15.19
C GLN A 745 19.03 -23.21 13.95
N PRO A 746 19.34 -22.12 13.21
CA PRO A 746 18.62 -21.72 12.00
C PRO A 746 18.48 -22.83 10.94
N LEU A 747 17.30 -23.44 10.84
CA LEU A 747 17.01 -24.50 9.85
C LEU A 747 16.44 -23.96 8.53
N LEU A 748 16.09 -22.67 8.46
CA LEU A 748 15.52 -22.01 7.29
C LEU A 748 16.10 -20.59 7.18
N ALA A 749 16.37 -20.14 5.96
CA ALA A 749 16.61 -18.75 5.62
C ALA A 749 15.63 -18.38 4.50
N THR A 750 14.97 -17.22 4.61
CA THR A 750 13.90 -16.83 3.68
C THR A 750 14.48 -16.22 2.40
N THR A 751 14.17 -16.80 1.24
CA THR A 751 14.67 -16.31 -0.06
C THR A 751 13.81 -15.18 -0.63
N ALA A 752 14.24 -14.60 -1.76
CA ALA A 752 13.44 -13.66 -2.53
C ALA A 752 12.07 -14.24 -2.94
N TYR A 753 11.98 -15.55 -3.21
CA TYR A 753 10.69 -16.22 -3.46
C TYR A 753 9.81 -16.21 -2.20
N ASP A 754 10.34 -16.65 -1.06
CA ASP A 754 9.58 -16.70 0.20
C ASP A 754 9.09 -15.29 0.59
N LYS A 755 9.96 -14.28 0.48
CA LYS A 755 9.62 -12.87 0.75
C LYS A 755 8.58 -12.34 -0.24
N ARG A 756 8.61 -12.74 -1.52
CA ARG A 756 7.56 -12.39 -2.50
C ARG A 756 6.22 -13.04 -2.21
N ILE A 757 6.18 -14.34 -1.89
CA ILE A 757 4.93 -15.02 -1.51
C ILE A 757 4.29 -14.31 -0.31
N LEU A 758 5.07 -13.97 0.71
CA LEU A 758 4.56 -13.30 1.91
C LEU A 758 3.99 -11.89 1.62
N GLN A 759 4.59 -11.13 0.68
CA GLN A 759 4.04 -9.84 0.20
C GLN A 759 2.67 -10.00 -0.46
N ASP A 760 2.44 -11.09 -1.19
CA ASP A 760 1.15 -11.42 -1.82
C ASP A 760 0.14 -12.05 -0.83
N ASN A 761 0.43 -12.01 0.47
CA ASN A 761 -0.50 -12.19 1.59
C ASN A 761 -1.31 -13.50 1.59
N PRO A 762 -0.63 -14.67 1.69
CA PRO A 762 -1.28 -15.96 1.91
C PRO A 762 -1.91 -16.06 3.31
N THR A 763 -2.82 -17.03 3.46
CA THR A 763 -3.41 -17.47 4.73
C THR A 763 -2.62 -18.60 5.40
N ALA A 764 -1.75 -19.28 4.65
CA ALA A 764 -0.76 -20.24 5.14
C ALA A 764 0.35 -20.39 4.10
N TYR A 765 1.60 -20.55 4.53
CA TYR A 765 2.74 -20.76 3.63
C TYR A 765 3.78 -21.68 4.25
N TRP A 766 4.00 -22.84 3.63
CA TRP A 766 5.00 -23.83 4.02
C TRP A 766 6.10 -23.92 2.95
N PRO A 767 7.29 -23.33 3.18
CA PRO A 767 8.40 -23.38 2.23
C PRO A 767 8.86 -24.81 1.90
N LEU A 768 8.73 -25.76 2.84
CA LEU A 768 9.17 -27.16 2.75
C LEU A 768 10.69 -27.35 2.48
N GLY A 769 11.48 -26.28 2.49
CA GLY A 769 12.93 -26.28 2.26
C GLY A 769 13.80 -26.33 3.52
N GLU A 770 13.23 -26.60 4.69
CA GLU A 770 13.96 -26.63 5.96
C GLU A 770 15.05 -27.73 5.96
N LYS A 771 16.22 -27.39 6.51
CA LYS A 771 17.42 -28.25 6.52
C LYS A 771 17.30 -29.49 7.41
N GLY A 772 16.28 -29.57 8.26
CA GLY A 772 16.04 -30.68 9.18
C GLY A 772 14.71 -30.55 9.93
N GLY A 773 14.54 -31.38 10.96
CA GLY A 773 13.36 -31.35 11.83
C GLY A 773 12.10 -32.03 11.27
N GLY A 774 11.21 -32.45 12.17
CA GLY A 774 9.98 -33.18 11.86
C GLY A 774 8.74 -32.33 11.58
N LYS A 775 8.87 -30.99 11.58
CA LYS A 775 7.80 -30.03 11.27
C LYS A 775 8.15 -29.26 10.00
N ALA A 776 7.16 -28.90 9.19
CA ALA A 776 7.27 -27.82 8.20
C ALA A 776 6.52 -26.58 8.68
N ILE A 777 7.19 -25.44 8.56
CA ILE A 777 6.87 -24.20 9.25
C ILE A 777 5.83 -23.43 8.44
N ASP A 778 4.73 -23.05 9.07
CA ASP A 778 3.82 -22.06 8.49
C ASP A 778 4.33 -20.64 8.80
N LEU A 779 4.82 -19.95 7.77
CA LEU A 779 5.32 -18.57 7.86
C LEU A 779 4.19 -17.51 7.85
N ALA A 780 2.94 -17.88 7.57
CA ALA A 780 1.84 -16.92 7.35
C ALA A 780 0.59 -17.16 8.21
N GLY A 781 0.22 -18.42 8.47
CA GLY A 781 -0.98 -18.81 9.24
C GLY A 781 -0.69 -19.45 10.60
N GLY A 782 0.56 -19.83 10.87
CA GLY A 782 0.99 -20.51 12.11
C GLY A 782 0.58 -21.98 12.27
N ASN A 783 -0.05 -22.61 11.26
CA ASN A 783 -0.49 -24.01 11.33
C ASN A 783 0.58 -24.96 10.75
N ASP A 784 1.60 -25.28 11.56
CA ASP A 784 2.72 -26.13 11.15
C ASP A 784 2.26 -27.55 10.72
N MET A 785 2.85 -28.05 9.63
CA MET A 785 2.69 -29.45 9.24
C MET A 785 3.66 -30.35 10.00
N THR A 786 3.26 -31.58 10.32
CA THR A 786 4.18 -32.64 10.76
C THR A 786 4.52 -33.55 9.59
N LEU A 787 5.80 -33.87 9.40
CA LEU A 787 6.27 -34.84 8.41
C LEU A 787 6.16 -36.28 8.95
N SER A 788 5.94 -37.22 8.04
CA SER A 788 6.05 -38.65 8.26
C SER A 788 6.70 -39.29 7.04
N ASN A 789 7.75 -40.10 7.23
CA ASN A 789 8.52 -40.79 6.17
C ASN A 789 8.89 -39.93 4.94
N ALA A 790 9.18 -38.65 5.13
CA ALA A 790 9.60 -37.70 4.10
C ALA A 790 10.93 -37.06 4.52
N ALA A 791 11.83 -36.82 3.55
CA ALA A 791 13.22 -36.41 3.81
C ALA A 791 13.46 -34.92 3.53
N ARG A 792 14.26 -34.28 4.39
CA ARG A 792 14.62 -32.85 4.37
C ARG A 792 15.91 -32.57 3.60
N GLY A 793 16.21 -31.29 3.38
CA GLY A 793 17.50 -30.85 2.83
C GLY A 793 17.77 -31.20 1.37
N ALA A 794 16.75 -31.56 0.58
CA ALA A 794 16.91 -31.75 -0.86
C ALA A 794 17.00 -30.38 -1.56
N ILE A 795 17.69 -30.30 -2.71
CA ILE A 795 17.74 -29.07 -3.53
C ILE A 795 16.31 -28.70 -3.98
N GLY A 796 15.93 -27.43 -3.81
CA GLY A 796 14.65 -26.84 -4.22
C GLY A 796 14.65 -26.33 -5.67
N VAL A 797 13.74 -25.39 -5.96
CA VAL A 797 13.58 -24.78 -7.30
C VAL A 797 14.68 -23.75 -7.63
N GLN A 798 15.20 -23.05 -6.62
CA GLN A 798 16.28 -22.06 -6.74
C GLN A 798 17.55 -22.54 -6.01
N SER A 799 18.72 -22.00 -6.39
CA SER A 799 19.93 -22.16 -5.58
C SER A 799 19.72 -21.59 -4.17
N GLY A 800 20.22 -22.28 -3.15
CA GLY A 800 19.98 -21.94 -1.74
C GLY A 800 18.58 -22.27 -1.20
N HIS A 801 17.58 -22.51 -2.06
CA HIS A 801 16.25 -22.97 -1.63
C HIS A 801 16.23 -24.50 -1.48
N GLY A 802 15.54 -24.98 -0.45
CA GLY A 802 15.41 -26.42 -0.17
C GLY A 802 14.11 -27.01 -0.71
N SER A 803 13.94 -28.31 -0.59
CA SER A 803 12.65 -28.98 -0.76
C SER A 803 12.54 -30.25 0.08
N THR A 804 11.32 -30.77 0.20
CA THR A 804 11.05 -32.04 0.88
C THR A 804 10.86 -33.15 -0.13
N ARG A 805 11.61 -34.25 0.02
CA ARG A 805 11.49 -35.46 -0.79
C ARG A 805 10.46 -36.41 -0.20
N PHE A 806 9.44 -36.71 -0.99
CA PHE A 806 8.44 -37.75 -0.73
C PHE A 806 8.82 -39.02 -1.50
N ASN A 807 8.64 -40.19 -0.89
CA ASN A 807 9.18 -41.45 -1.43
C ASN A 807 8.12 -42.38 -2.07
N GLY A 808 6.86 -41.94 -2.15
CA GLY A 808 5.74 -42.72 -2.71
C GLY A 808 5.19 -43.83 -1.80
N ALA A 809 5.73 -44.04 -0.60
CA ALA A 809 5.14 -44.96 0.37
C ALA A 809 3.91 -44.35 1.06
N THR A 810 2.96 -45.19 1.49
CA THR A 810 1.71 -44.76 2.17
C THR A 810 1.90 -44.02 3.49
N SER A 811 3.11 -44.02 4.05
CA SER A 811 3.50 -43.21 5.21
C SER A 811 4.09 -41.84 4.84
N SER A 812 4.59 -41.66 3.62
CA SER A 812 5.31 -40.46 3.16
C SER A 812 4.38 -39.28 2.90
N ARG A 813 4.19 -38.41 3.90
CA ARG A 813 3.30 -37.24 3.85
C ARG A 813 3.75 -36.12 4.79
N ALA A 814 3.23 -34.91 4.58
CA ALA A 814 3.20 -33.86 5.60
C ALA A 814 1.74 -33.43 5.83
N THR A 815 1.32 -33.25 7.10
CA THR A 815 -0.07 -32.90 7.46
C THR A 815 -0.12 -31.84 8.57
N THR A 816 -0.95 -30.80 8.41
CA THR A 816 -1.23 -29.79 9.46
C THR A 816 -1.85 -30.41 10.70
N ARG A 817 -1.51 -29.94 11.91
CA ARG A 817 -2.06 -30.51 13.16
C ARG A 817 -3.24 -29.76 13.77
N ALA A 818 -3.48 -28.49 13.40
CA ALA A 818 -4.74 -27.81 13.72
C ALA A 818 -5.72 -27.89 12.54
N PRO A 819 -7.04 -28.06 12.77
CA PRO A 819 -8.02 -28.04 11.71
C PRO A 819 -8.27 -26.61 11.21
N ALA A 820 -8.41 -26.45 9.90
CA ALA A 820 -8.86 -25.23 9.23
C ALA A 820 -10.29 -25.42 8.67
N GLY A 821 -10.96 -24.32 8.35
CA GLY A 821 -12.17 -24.31 7.52
C GLY A 821 -11.86 -23.86 6.10
N VAL A 822 -12.46 -24.48 5.09
CA VAL A 822 -12.10 -24.22 3.68
C VAL A 822 -12.96 -23.10 3.04
N ALA A 823 -12.36 -21.93 2.83
CA ALA A 823 -13.02 -20.74 2.30
C ALA A 823 -13.62 -20.97 0.90
N ARG A 824 -14.85 -20.51 0.64
CA ARG A 824 -15.57 -20.74 -0.65
C ARG A 824 -14.92 -20.06 -1.86
N VAL A 825 -14.11 -19.01 -1.64
CA VAL A 825 -13.18 -18.46 -2.63
C VAL A 825 -11.77 -18.87 -2.20
N PHE A 826 -10.94 -19.30 -3.14
CA PHE A 826 -9.67 -19.95 -2.80
C PHE A 826 -8.65 -19.90 -3.94
N SER A 827 -7.37 -19.82 -3.58
CA SER A 827 -6.24 -20.23 -4.43
C SER A 827 -5.25 -21.07 -3.63
N SER A 828 -4.53 -21.95 -4.31
CA SER A 828 -3.34 -22.60 -3.76
C SER A 828 -2.27 -22.79 -4.83
N GLU A 829 -1.01 -22.66 -4.44
CA GLU A 829 0.15 -22.93 -5.29
C GLU A 829 1.15 -23.88 -4.64
N LEU A 830 1.97 -24.53 -5.46
CA LEU A 830 3.13 -25.33 -5.06
C LEU A 830 4.15 -25.44 -6.19
N TRP A 831 5.38 -25.78 -5.85
CA TRP A 831 6.38 -26.28 -6.78
C TRP A 831 6.59 -27.79 -6.60
N PHE A 832 6.72 -28.56 -7.68
CA PHE A 832 7.07 -29.98 -7.60
C PHE A 832 8.04 -30.42 -8.69
N THR A 833 8.74 -31.54 -8.45
CA THR A 833 9.55 -32.25 -9.44
C THR A 833 9.44 -33.76 -9.23
N THR A 834 9.31 -34.53 -10.31
CA THR A 834 9.17 -35.99 -10.27
C THR A 834 9.51 -36.63 -11.62
N THR A 835 9.91 -37.91 -11.57
CA THR A 835 9.97 -38.83 -12.72
C THR A 835 9.06 -40.05 -12.47
N SER A 836 8.04 -39.91 -11.63
CA SER A 836 7.10 -40.99 -11.27
C SER A 836 6.14 -41.27 -12.41
N THR A 837 6.07 -42.54 -12.82
CA THR A 837 5.03 -43.10 -13.71
C THR A 837 3.89 -43.77 -12.94
N LYS A 838 3.81 -43.54 -11.62
CA LYS A 838 2.76 -44.08 -10.73
C LYS A 838 1.75 -43.03 -10.23
N GLY A 839 1.80 -41.82 -10.79
CA GLY A 839 1.03 -40.68 -10.30
C GLY A 839 1.36 -40.30 -8.85
N GLY A 840 0.36 -39.78 -8.12
CA GLY A 840 0.45 -39.33 -6.72
C GLY A 840 -0.42 -38.11 -6.40
N ARG A 841 -0.84 -37.95 -5.14
CA ARG A 841 -1.41 -36.68 -4.65
C ARG A 841 -0.28 -35.72 -4.24
N LEU A 842 -0.21 -34.56 -4.90
CA LEU A 842 0.74 -33.49 -4.57
C LEU A 842 0.27 -32.73 -3.32
N PHE A 843 -1.00 -32.30 -3.33
CA PHE A 843 -1.58 -31.46 -2.28
C PHE A 843 -3.10 -31.70 -2.12
N GLY A 844 -3.66 -31.32 -0.98
CA GLY A 844 -5.10 -31.10 -0.85
C GLY A 844 -5.60 -31.14 0.59
N PHE A 845 -6.92 -31.18 0.76
CA PHE A 845 -7.60 -31.21 2.05
C PHE A 845 -8.11 -32.62 2.43
N ALA A 846 -8.26 -32.88 3.73
CA ALA A 846 -8.86 -34.09 4.29
C ALA A 846 -9.58 -33.82 5.62
N GLY A 847 -10.69 -34.51 5.89
CA GLY A 847 -11.47 -34.36 7.13
C GLY A 847 -10.77 -34.85 8.40
N GLY A 848 -9.64 -35.54 8.29
CA GLY A 848 -8.84 -36.04 9.42
C GLY A 848 -7.34 -35.94 9.18
N VAL A 849 -6.57 -36.24 10.24
CA VAL A 849 -5.10 -36.06 10.25
C VAL A 849 -4.37 -37.29 9.70
N GLU A 850 -4.98 -38.47 9.84
CA GLU A 850 -4.40 -39.74 9.41
C GLU A 850 -4.87 -40.11 8.00
N PRO A 851 -4.03 -40.76 7.18
CA PRO A 851 -4.15 -40.74 5.72
C PRO A 851 -5.34 -41.53 5.17
N THR A 852 -6.12 -42.20 6.02
CA THR A 852 -7.35 -42.93 5.69
C THR A 852 -8.61 -42.23 6.20
N SER A 853 -8.50 -41.07 6.84
CA SER A 853 -9.56 -40.51 7.69
C SER A 853 -10.30 -39.30 7.08
N GLY A 854 -11.63 -39.41 7.02
CA GLY A 854 -12.55 -38.33 6.63
C GLY A 854 -12.65 -38.05 5.13
N PRO A 855 -13.61 -37.20 4.71
CA PRO A 855 -13.75 -36.81 3.30
C PRO A 855 -12.61 -35.90 2.86
N VAL A 856 -12.10 -36.13 1.65
CA VAL A 856 -11.10 -35.28 0.99
C VAL A 856 -11.75 -34.18 0.14
N ASP A 857 -11.01 -33.10 -0.15
CA ASP A 857 -11.42 -32.01 -1.04
C ASP A 857 -10.19 -31.23 -1.58
N ARG A 858 -10.40 -30.34 -2.55
CA ARG A 858 -9.38 -29.40 -3.11
C ARG A 858 -8.06 -30.09 -3.43
N GLN A 859 -8.16 -31.21 -4.15
CA GLN A 859 -7.03 -32.09 -4.40
C GLN A 859 -6.27 -31.65 -5.65
N ILE A 860 -4.94 -31.64 -5.55
CA ILE A 860 -4.01 -31.55 -6.67
C ILE A 860 -3.33 -32.91 -6.79
N THR A 861 -3.62 -33.63 -7.87
CA THR A 861 -3.13 -35.00 -8.12
C THR A 861 -2.46 -35.10 -9.48
N MET A 862 -1.61 -36.10 -9.64
CA MET A 862 -0.94 -36.45 -10.90
C MET A 862 -1.36 -37.86 -11.31
N ASP A 863 -1.68 -38.10 -12.60
CA ASP A 863 -1.93 -39.45 -13.12
C ASP A 863 -0.63 -40.20 -13.53
N ASP A 864 -0.75 -41.47 -13.93
CA ASP A 864 0.40 -42.29 -14.37
C ASP A 864 1.09 -41.72 -15.64
N ALA A 865 0.36 -40.92 -16.42
CA ALA A 865 0.86 -40.20 -17.59
C ALA A 865 1.38 -38.78 -17.25
N GLY A 866 1.56 -38.48 -15.96
CA GLY A 866 2.10 -37.22 -15.46
C GLY A 866 1.13 -36.03 -15.50
N ARG A 867 -0.13 -36.20 -15.89
CA ARG A 867 -1.07 -35.07 -16.03
C ARG A 867 -1.57 -34.61 -14.67
N ILE A 868 -1.61 -33.29 -14.47
CA ILE A 868 -2.07 -32.67 -13.23
C ILE A 868 -3.58 -32.48 -13.28
N THR A 869 -4.27 -32.87 -12.21
CA THR A 869 -5.71 -32.68 -12.02
C THR A 869 -5.96 -31.85 -10.76
N TYR A 870 -6.82 -30.83 -10.89
CA TYR A 870 -7.39 -30.12 -9.74
C TYR A 870 -8.86 -30.51 -9.56
N ALA A 871 -9.25 -30.94 -8.36
CA ALA A 871 -10.59 -31.45 -8.08
C ALA A 871 -11.21 -30.86 -6.79
N VAL A 872 -12.48 -30.48 -6.86
CA VAL A 872 -13.25 -29.82 -5.80
C VAL A 872 -14.63 -30.48 -5.62
N GLY A 873 -15.11 -30.56 -4.39
CA GLY A 873 -16.47 -31.06 -4.08
C GLY A 873 -17.57 -30.02 -4.34
N HIS A 874 -18.56 -30.36 -5.17
CA HIS A 874 -19.83 -29.65 -5.26
C HIS A 874 -20.72 -30.02 -4.05
N ALA A 875 -21.48 -29.07 -3.52
CA ALA A 875 -22.34 -29.29 -2.34
C ALA A 875 -23.44 -30.35 -2.57
N SER A 876 -23.84 -30.59 -3.82
CA SER A 876 -24.98 -31.45 -4.19
C SER A 876 -24.76 -32.42 -5.35
N THR A 877 -23.64 -32.36 -6.10
CA THR A 877 -23.44 -33.15 -7.34
C THR A 877 -22.11 -33.92 -7.36
N GLY A 878 -21.52 -34.16 -6.19
CA GLY A 878 -20.25 -34.87 -6.06
C GLY A 878 -19.04 -34.07 -6.57
N VAL A 879 -18.03 -34.78 -7.08
CA VAL A 879 -16.74 -34.19 -7.48
C VAL A 879 -16.84 -33.46 -8.82
N LYS A 880 -16.07 -32.39 -9.00
CA LYS A 880 -15.82 -31.69 -10.27
C LYS A 880 -14.33 -31.37 -10.39
N TYR A 881 -13.77 -31.43 -11.59
CA TYR A 881 -12.33 -31.34 -11.80
C TYR A 881 -11.95 -30.72 -13.15
N VAL A 882 -10.67 -30.35 -13.27
CA VAL A 882 -9.96 -29.98 -14.51
C VAL A 882 -8.61 -30.69 -14.56
N THR A 883 -8.19 -31.12 -15.74
CA THR A 883 -6.94 -31.90 -15.95
C THR A 883 -6.10 -31.30 -17.07
N SER A 884 -4.78 -31.27 -16.91
CA SER A 884 -3.84 -30.78 -17.92
C SER A 884 -3.80 -31.69 -19.16
N LYS A 885 -3.52 -31.12 -20.34
CA LYS A 885 -3.33 -31.92 -21.57
C LYS A 885 -1.97 -32.63 -21.59
N ALA A 886 -0.92 -31.90 -21.22
CA ALA A 886 0.45 -32.40 -21.09
C ALA A 886 0.67 -33.10 -19.74
N GLY A 887 1.65 -34.00 -19.71
CA GLY A 887 2.21 -34.58 -18.49
C GLY A 887 3.47 -33.85 -18.05
N PHE A 888 3.75 -33.88 -16.74
CA PHE A 888 4.75 -33.06 -16.04
C PHE A 888 5.63 -33.91 -15.09
N ASN A 889 5.95 -35.13 -15.51
CA ASN A 889 6.84 -36.08 -14.82
C ASN A 889 8.17 -36.28 -15.56
N ASP A 890 8.72 -35.20 -16.14
CA ASP A 890 9.94 -35.20 -16.94
C ASP A 890 11.24 -34.93 -16.15
N GLY A 891 11.13 -34.80 -14.82
CA GLY A 891 12.25 -34.51 -13.92
C GLY A 891 12.59 -33.02 -13.73
N LYS A 892 11.90 -32.08 -14.40
CA LYS A 892 12.05 -30.64 -14.15
C LYS A 892 11.26 -30.18 -12.93
N TRP A 893 11.42 -28.92 -12.54
CA TRP A 893 10.56 -28.23 -11.59
C TRP A 893 9.40 -27.55 -12.30
N HIS A 894 8.19 -27.76 -11.80
CA HIS A 894 6.96 -27.17 -12.32
C HIS A 894 6.18 -26.43 -11.22
N HIS A 895 5.62 -25.28 -11.57
CA HIS A 895 4.73 -24.47 -10.72
C HIS A 895 3.29 -24.86 -11.00
N VAL A 896 2.54 -25.28 -9.99
CA VAL A 896 1.10 -25.56 -10.12
C VAL A 896 0.34 -24.54 -9.30
N VAL A 897 -0.64 -23.87 -9.94
CA VAL A 897 -1.57 -22.98 -9.22
C VAL A 897 -3.01 -23.34 -9.56
N THR A 898 -3.86 -23.38 -8.54
CA THR A 898 -5.28 -23.73 -8.67
C THR A 898 -6.15 -22.67 -8.02
N ARG A 899 -7.27 -22.32 -8.65
CA ARG A 899 -8.26 -21.34 -8.14
C ARG A 899 -9.66 -21.93 -8.06
N LEU A 900 -10.46 -21.38 -7.14
CA LEU A 900 -11.91 -21.53 -7.06
C LEU A 900 -12.53 -20.14 -6.83
N GLY A 901 -13.42 -19.73 -7.74
CA GLY A 901 -14.09 -18.43 -7.71
C GLY A 901 -15.51 -18.48 -8.25
N ALA A 902 -16.12 -17.31 -8.51
CA ALA A 902 -17.48 -17.23 -9.05
C ALA A 902 -17.61 -17.86 -10.45
N ASN A 903 -16.54 -17.80 -11.25
CA ASN A 903 -16.51 -18.29 -12.63
C ASN A 903 -16.30 -19.81 -12.75
N GLY A 904 -15.83 -20.48 -11.69
CA GLY A 904 -15.50 -21.90 -11.72
C GLY A 904 -14.24 -22.27 -10.94
N ILE A 905 -13.64 -23.39 -11.36
CA ILE A 905 -12.29 -23.82 -11.01
C ILE A 905 -11.31 -23.60 -12.18
N GLU A 906 -10.07 -23.26 -11.86
CA GLU A 906 -9.00 -23.00 -12.82
C GLU A 906 -7.72 -23.73 -12.38
N LEU A 907 -6.98 -24.31 -13.33
CA LEU A 907 -5.69 -24.97 -13.14
C LEU A 907 -4.64 -24.38 -14.09
N PHE A 908 -3.59 -23.81 -13.50
CA PHE A 908 -2.39 -23.29 -14.16
C PHE A 908 -1.24 -24.26 -13.92
N VAL A 909 -0.39 -24.43 -14.93
CA VAL A 909 0.95 -25.01 -14.78
C VAL A 909 1.94 -24.06 -15.46
N ASP A 910 3.08 -23.79 -14.83
CA ASP A 910 4.18 -22.95 -15.33
C ASP A 910 3.75 -21.57 -15.86
N GLY A 911 2.82 -20.92 -15.15
CA GLY A 911 2.26 -19.62 -15.52
C GLY A 911 1.46 -19.58 -16.83
N ALA A 912 1.22 -20.72 -17.48
CA ALA A 912 0.52 -20.81 -18.75
C ALA A 912 -1.00 -20.54 -18.63
N ARG A 913 -1.68 -20.37 -19.78
CA ARG A 913 -3.15 -20.20 -19.82
C ARG A 913 -3.86 -21.39 -19.14
N PRO A 914 -4.86 -21.16 -18.27
CA PRO A 914 -5.43 -22.21 -17.44
C PRO A 914 -6.35 -23.17 -18.20
N VAL A 915 -6.48 -24.38 -17.66
CA VAL A 915 -7.64 -25.24 -17.91
C VAL A 915 -8.75 -24.83 -16.93
N VAL A 916 -9.97 -24.60 -17.44
CA VAL A 916 -11.07 -24.01 -16.66
C VAL A 916 -12.34 -24.86 -16.71
N SER A 917 -13.15 -24.81 -15.66
CA SER A 917 -14.48 -25.45 -15.62
C SER A 917 -15.43 -24.71 -14.67
N SER A 918 -16.58 -24.28 -15.18
CA SER A 918 -17.64 -23.62 -14.39
C SER A 918 -18.52 -24.60 -13.60
N ALA A 919 -18.26 -25.92 -13.67
CA ALA A 919 -19.15 -26.95 -13.12
C ALA A 919 -19.16 -27.04 -11.58
N VAL A 920 -18.26 -26.32 -10.90
CA VAL A 920 -18.39 -25.94 -9.47
C VAL A 920 -17.83 -24.53 -9.28
N THR A 921 -18.57 -23.67 -8.59
CA THR A 921 -18.20 -22.28 -8.34
C THR A 921 -18.14 -22.00 -6.84
N SER A 922 -17.65 -20.82 -6.43
CA SER A 922 -17.67 -20.40 -5.02
C SER A 922 -19.07 -20.43 -4.38
N GLY A 923 -20.13 -20.26 -5.16
CA GLY A 923 -21.51 -20.39 -4.69
C GLY A 923 -21.95 -21.83 -4.42
N THR A 924 -21.45 -22.81 -5.18
CA THR A 924 -21.87 -24.22 -5.12
C THR A 924 -20.85 -25.17 -4.52
N ALA A 925 -19.63 -24.71 -4.23
CA ALA A 925 -18.60 -25.47 -3.55
C ALA A 925 -19.01 -25.90 -2.13
N ARG A 926 -18.62 -27.12 -1.79
CA ARG A 926 -18.79 -27.74 -0.48
C ARG A 926 -17.91 -27.03 0.56
N ILE A 927 -18.45 -26.90 1.78
CA ILE A 927 -17.73 -26.41 2.96
C ILE A 927 -17.35 -27.63 3.81
N LEU A 928 -16.12 -27.68 4.30
CA LEU A 928 -15.60 -28.68 5.22
C LEU A 928 -14.65 -28.04 6.24
N ASN A 929 -14.51 -28.68 7.39
CA ASN A 929 -13.40 -28.48 8.32
C ASN A 929 -12.51 -29.73 8.32
N GLY A 930 -11.22 -29.58 8.61
CA GLY A 930 -10.22 -30.62 8.38
C GLY A 930 -8.81 -30.06 8.23
N TYR A 931 -7.92 -30.81 7.59
CA TYR A 931 -6.48 -30.62 7.60
C TYR A 931 -5.91 -30.58 6.18
N TRP A 932 -4.81 -29.86 5.99
CA TRP A 932 -4.07 -29.81 4.73
C TRP A 932 -2.97 -30.88 4.70
N ASN A 933 -2.81 -31.55 3.56
CA ASN A 933 -1.82 -32.60 3.34
C ASN A 933 -0.97 -32.32 2.10
N VAL A 934 0.32 -32.65 2.17
CA VAL A 934 1.28 -32.63 1.06
C VAL A 934 1.87 -34.04 0.88
N GLY A 935 2.06 -34.47 -0.36
CA GLY A 935 2.77 -35.70 -0.73
C GLY A 935 1.96 -37.01 -0.72
N GLY A 936 0.80 -37.05 -0.06
CA GLY A 936 -0.13 -38.17 -0.20
C GLY A 936 -1.24 -38.24 0.85
N HIS A 937 -2.37 -38.83 0.45
CA HIS A 937 -3.52 -39.17 1.31
C HIS A 937 -4.39 -40.20 0.57
N VAL A 938 -4.87 -41.25 1.25
CA VAL A 938 -5.72 -42.29 0.64
C VAL A 938 -7.09 -41.72 0.25
N HIS A 939 -7.70 -42.27 -0.79
CA HIS A 939 -8.99 -41.87 -1.38
C HIS A 939 -8.92 -40.60 -2.24
N ALA A 940 -7.84 -40.39 -3.00
CA ALA A 940 -7.94 -39.46 -4.12
C ALA A 940 -9.03 -39.95 -5.10
N TRP A 941 -9.69 -39.02 -5.79
CA TRP A 941 -10.94 -39.31 -6.51
C TRP A 941 -10.74 -39.98 -7.88
N GLY A 942 -9.85 -40.98 -7.98
CA GLY A 942 -9.56 -41.71 -9.22
C GLY A 942 -8.67 -40.95 -10.22
N HIS A 943 -8.02 -39.87 -9.77
CA HIS A 943 -7.18 -38.99 -10.59
C HIS A 943 -5.71 -38.92 -10.12
N SER A 944 -5.29 -39.89 -9.30
CA SER A 944 -3.95 -40.06 -8.72
C SER A 944 -3.09 -41.10 -9.46
N GLY A 945 -3.60 -41.72 -10.53
CA GLY A 945 -2.94 -42.85 -11.18
C GLY A 945 -2.96 -44.11 -10.31
N SER A 946 -1.87 -44.85 -10.31
CA SER A 946 -1.70 -46.12 -9.60
C SER A 946 -1.21 -45.98 -8.14
N SER A 947 -0.97 -44.76 -7.66
CA SER A 947 -0.59 -44.46 -6.28
C SER A 947 -1.24 -43.17 -5.75
N ASP A 948 -1.82 -43.21 -4.55
CA ASP A 948 -2.29 -41.99 -3.86
C ASP A 948 -1.14 -41.15 -3.26
N PHE A 949 0.12 -41.62 -3.35
CA PHE A 949 1.30 -41.02 -2.74
C PHE A 949 2.39 -40.76 -3.80
N ILE A 950 2.92 -39.53 -3.86
CA ILE A 950 3.91 -39.14 -4.87
C ILE A 950 5.33 -39.56 -4.45
N ALA A 951 6.08 -40.11 -5.40
CA ALA A 951 7.54 -40.17 -5.33
C ALA A 951 8.11 -38.95 -6.07
N GLY A 952 8.80 -38.04 -5.37
CA GLY A 952 9.25 -36.77 -5.95
C GLY A 952 9.72 -35.78 -4.89
N ARG A 953 9.80 -34.50 -5.24
CA ARG A 953 10.03 -33.40 -4.30
C ARG A 953 8.92 -32.35 -4.44
N ILE A 954 8.56 -31.70 -3.34
CA ILE A 954 7.62 -30.57 -3.31
C ILE A 954 8.23 -29.43 -2.49
N SER A 955 7.99 -28.20 -2.92
CA SER A 955 8.42 -26.96 -2.26
C SER A 955 7.33 -25.88 -2.31
N ASN A 956 7.49 -24.84 -1.47
CA ASN A 956 6.74 -23.57 -1.53
C ASN A 956 5.20 -23.70 -1.59
N VAL A 957 4.57 -24.48 -0.71
CA VAL A 957 3.10 -24.65 -0.72
C VAL A 957 2.44 -23.44 -0.05
N ALA A 958 1.69 -22.64 -0.81
CA ALA A 958 1.00 -21.43 -0.31
C ALA A 958 -0.51 -21.47 -0.55
N LEU A 959 -1.30 -20.95 0.39
CA LEU A 959 -2.77 -20.92 0.34
C LEU A 959 -3.31 -19.49 0.46
N TYR A 960 -4.43 -19.22 -0.21
CA TYR A 960 -5.10 -17.93 -0.20
C TYR A 960 -6.63 -18.11 -0.07
N SER A 961 -7.27 -17.31 0.78
CA SER A 961 -8.74 -17.20 0.90
C SER A 961 -9.39 -16.34 -0.19
N ARG A 962 -8.63 -16.00 -1.25
CA ARG A 962 -9.04 -15.16 -2.38
C ARG A 962 -8.60 -15.80 -3.71
N VAL A 963 -9.14 -15.33 -4.82
CA VAL A 963 -8.51 -15.53 -6.14
C VAL A 963 -7.33 -14.57 -6.27
N ILE A 964 -6.12 -15.10 -6.45
CA ILE A 964 -4.94 -14.27 -6.81
C ILE A 964 -4.97 -13.96 -8.31
N SER A 965 -4.53 -12.76 -8.73
CA SER A 965 -4.58 -12.36 -10.15
C SER A 965 -3.64 -13.20 -11.03
N THR A 966 -3.79 -13.12 -12.35
CA THR A 966 -2.90 -13.88 -13.26
C THR A 966 -1.51 -13.26 -13.31
N ASP A 967 -1.40 -11.95 -13.09
CA ASP A 967 -0.12 -11.24 -12.97
C ASP A 967 0.64 -11.66 -11.72
N VAL A 968 -0.06 -11.92 -10.61
CA VAL A 968 0.53 -12.52 -9.40
C VAL A 968 1.06 -13.93 -9.69
N ILE A 969 0.27 -14.79 -10.36
CA ILE A 969 0.74 -16.14 -10.77
C ILE A 969 1.98 -16.04 -11.66
N VAL A 970 1.97 -15.19 -12.68
CA VAL A 970 3.09 -15.02 -13.61
C VAL A 970 4.30 -14.41 -12.91
N ALA A 971 4.11 -13.51 -11.93
CA ALA A 971 5.19 -12.98 -11.12
C ALA A 971 5.80 -14.03 -10.17
N HIS A 972 4.98 -14.88 -9.54
CA HIS A 972 5.44 -16.00 -8.71
C HIS A 972 6.22 -17.00 -9.56
N TYR A 973 5.66 -17.42 -10.71
CA TYR A 973 6.35 -18.29 -11.65
C TYR A 973 7.70 -17.71 -12.09
N LYS A 974 7.72 -16.45 -12.57
CA LYS A 974 8.96 -15.74 -12.97
C LYS A 974 9.96 -15.62 -11.82
N GLN A 975 9.52 -15.39 -10.60
CA GLN A 975 10.40 -15.35 -9.43
C GLN A 975 11.03 -16.73 -9.18
N GLY A 976 10.25 -17.81 -9.31
CA GLY A 976 10.72 -19.18 -9.13
C GLY A 976 11.69 -19.64 -10.21
N VAL A 977 11.43 -19.33 -11.49
CA VAL A 977 12.32 -19.61 -12.62
C VAL A 977 13.33 -18.49 -12.92
N SER A 978 13.48 -17.50 -12.03
CA SER A 978 14.53 -16.49 -12.17
C SER A 978 15.88 -17.21 -12.30
N PRO A 979 16.71 -16.82 -13.29
CA PRO A 979 17.72 -17.72 -13.83
C PRO A 979 18.77 -18.12 -12.80
N VAL A 980 19.46 -19.22 -13.12
CA VAL A 980 20.76 -19.53 -12.51
C VAL A 980 21.65 -18.30 -12.66
N ASN A 981 22.21 -17.85 -11.53
CA ASN A 981 23.20 -16.77 -11.36
C ASN A 981 23.91 -16.37 -12.66
N ALA A 982 23.71 -15.15 -13.13
CA ALA A 982 24.39 -14.68 -14.32
C ALA A 982 25.90 -14.54 -14.02
N PRO A 983 26.80 -14.92 -14.95
CA PRO A 983 28.21 -14.63 -14.76
C PRO A 983 28.43 -13.10 -14.75
N PRO A 984 29.40 -12.60 -13.96
CA PRO A 984 29.71 -11.17 -13.93
C PRO A 984 30.23 -10.72 -15.30
N THR A 985 30.12 -9.44 -15.62
CA THR A 985 30.76 -8.88 -16.82
C THR A 985 32.14 -8.35 -16.45
N ALA A 986 33.19 -9.10 -16.80
CA ALA A 986 34.57 -8.63 -16.67
C ALA A 986 34.87 -7.55 -17.73
N ALA A 987 35.22 -6.34 -17.30
CA ALA A 987 35.63 -5.24 -18.16
C ALA A 987 37.08 -4.85 -17.84
N LEU A 988 37.95 -5.01 -18.83
CA LEU A 988 39.40 -4.82 -18.72
C LEU A 988 39.81 -3.50 -19.37
N SER A 989 40.69 -2.75 -18.69
CA SER A 989 41.41 -1.61 -19.24
C SER A 989 42.91 -1.76 -18.98
N ALA A 990 43.74 -1.31 -19.92
CA ALA A 990 45.19 -1.49 -19.92
C ALA A 990 45.91 -0.22 -20.43
N THR A 991 47.10 0.06 -19.92
CA THR A 991 47.95 1.19 -20.33
C THR A 991 49.41 0.75 -20.29
N VAL A 992 50.15 0.99 -21.38
CA VAL A 992 51.55 0.60 -21.55
C VAL A 992 52.46 1.83 -21.54
N HIS A 993 53.60 1.72 -20.86
CA HIS A 993 54.69 2.70 -20.91
C HIS A 993 56.02 1.94 -21.12
N GLY A 994 56.47 1.86 -22.38
CA GLY A 994 57.66 1.10 -22.77
C GLY A 994 57.47 -0.41 -22.55
N VAL A 995 57.99 -0.91 -21.44
CA VAL A 995 57.85 -2.32 -21.00
C VAL A 995 57.04 -2.51 -19.72
N ASP A 996 56.55 -1.42 -19.12
CA ASP A 996 55.68 -1.44 -17.95
C ASP A 996 54.20 -1.38 -18.36
N LEU A 997 53.37 -2.19 -17.71
CA LEU A 997 51.93 -2.32 -17.93
C LEU A 997 51.17 -1.99 -16.64
N SER A 998 50.13 -1.17 -16.76
CA SER A 998 49.12 -0.95 -15.71
C SER A 998 47.74 -1.40 -16.19
N VAL A 999 46.97 -2.08 -15.34
CA VAL A 999 45.63 -2.58 -15.67
C VAL A 999 44.59 -2.28 -14.59
N SER A 1000 43.35 -2.03 -15.01
CA SER A 1000 42.20 -1.88 -14.12
C SER A 1000 40.99 -2.66 -14.62
N GLY A 1001 40.33 -3.34 -13.68
CA GLY A 1001 39.07 -4.04 -13.83
C GLY A 1001 37.89 -3.28 -13.19
N SER A 1002 38.08 -2.03 -12.75
CA SER A 1002 37.11 -1.26 -11.95
C SER A 1002 35.76 -0.98 -12.63
N SER A 1003 35.65 -1.16 -13.94
CA SER A 1003 34.40 -1.09 -14.70
C SER A 1003 33.68 -2.43 -14.83
N SER A 1004 34.23 -3.51 -14.26
CA SER A 1004 33.55 -4.81 -14.18
C SER A 1004 32.34 -4.71 -13.27
N PHE A 1005 31.24 -5.35 -13.64
CA PHE A 1005 30.01 -5.34 -12.87
C PHE A 1005 29.37 -6.72 -12.81
N ASP A 1006 28.49 -6.89 -11.84
CA ASP A 1006 27.56 -8.01 -11.75
C ASP A 1006 26.15 -7.44 -11.87
N ALA A 1007 25.26 -8.12 -12.60
CA ALA A 1007 23.90 -7.67 -12.88
C ALA A 1007 22.87 -8.22 -11.88
N ASP A 1008 23.17 -9.31 -11.17
CA ASP A 1008 22.24 -9.91 -10.19
C ASP A 1008 22.87 -10.29 -8.85
N GLY A 1009 24.19 -10.15 -8.69
CA GLY A 1009 24.95 -10.30 -7.44
C GLY A 1009 25.95 -9.16 -7.19
N ARG A 1010 27.16 -9.52 -6.76
CA ARG A 1010 28.32 -8.61 -6.60
C ARG A 1010 29.62 -9.37 -6.88
N ILE A 1011 30.64 -8.67 -7.38
CA ILE A 1011 31.96 -9.26 -7.58
C ILE A 1011 32.63 -9.59 -6.23
N ALA A 1012 33.14 -10.81 -6.11
CA ALA A 1012 33.86 -11.33 -4.95
C ALA A 1012 35.39 -11.43 -5.18
N ASN A 1013 35.84 -11.59 -6.42
CA ASN A 1013 37.27 -11.72 -6.73
C ASN A 1013 37.66 -11.19 -8.13
N TYR A 1014 38.91 -10.76 -8.26
CA TYR A 1014 39.57 -10.32 -9.50
C TYR A 1014 40.93 -11.00 -9.60
N ALA A 1015 41.20 -11.71 -10.70
CA ALA A 1015 42.46 -12.38 -10.99
C ALA A 1015 43.00 -12.00 -12.37
N TRP A 1016 44.29 -11.69 -12.43
CA TRP A 1016 45.00 -11.22 -13.63
C TRP A 1016 46.02 -12.24 -14.12
N ASP A 1017 46.18 -12.29 -15.43
CA ASP A 1017 47.13 -13.11 -16.18
C ASP A 1017 47.72 -12.22 -17.27
N PHE A 1018 49.05 -12.04 -17.28
CA PHE A 1018 49.72 -11.05 -18.12
C PHE A 1018 50.19 -11.60 -19.47
N GLY A 1019 49.90 -12.87 -19.78
CA GLY A 1019 50.19 -13.48 -21.09
C GLY A 1019 51.63 -13.95 -21.30
N ASP A 1020 52.53 -13.72 -20.33
CA ASP A 1020 53.92 -14.23 -20.31
C ASP A 1020 54.15 -15.32 -19.23
N GLY A 1021 53.12 -15.63 -18.43
CA GLY A 1021 53.17 -16.55 -17.29
C GLY A 1021 53.09 -15.84 -15.93
N ALA A 1022 53.25 -14.51 -15.87
CA ALA A 1022 53.00 -13.76 -14.65
C ALA A 1022 51.49 -13.58 -14.37
N THR A 1023 51.14 -13.44 -13.09
CA THR A 1023 49.75 -13.29 -12.63
C THR A 1023 49.63 -12.23 -11.54
N GLY A 1024 48.42 -11.73 -11.32
CA GLY A 1024 48.11 -10.72 -10.29
C GLY A 1024 46.70 -10.86 -9.73
N SER A 1025 46.31 -10.00 -8.79
CA SER A 1025 44.98 -10.02 -8.18
C SER A 1025 44.52 -8.64 -7.71
N GLY A 1026 43.23 -8.50 -7.43
CA GLY A 1026 42.61 -7.24 -7.02
C GLY A 1026 42.09 -6.39 -8.19
N VAL A 1027 41.41 -5.28 -7.87
CA VAL A 1027 40.68 -4.46 -8.87
C VAL A 1027 41.61 -3.82 -9.90
N SER A 1028 42.87 -3.60 -9.55
CA SER A 1028 43.91 -3.04 -10.42
C SER A 1028 45.27 -3.68 -10.12
N ALA A 1029 46.11 -3.86 -11.14
CA ALA A 1029 47.43 -4.46 -11.00
C ALA A 1029 48.45 -3.81 -11.95
N THR A 1030 49.73 -4.12 -11.77
CA THR A 1030 50.83 -3.68 -12.63
C THR A 1030 51.79 -4.84 -12.93
N HIS A 1031 52.45 -4.80 -14.07
CA HIS A 1031 53.42 -5.80 -14.52
C HIS A 1031 54.54 -5.18 -15.35
N ARG A 1032 55.66 -5.88 -15.52
CA ARG A 1032 56.79 -5.46 -16.36
C ARG A 1032 57.30 -6.63 -17.19
N TYR A 1033 57.44 -6.41 -18.49
CA TYR A 1033 57.91 -7.41 -19.44
C TYR A 1033 59.43 -7.30 -19.68
N GLU A 1034 60.08 -8.42 -20.02
CA GLU A 1034 61.53 -8.50 -20.27
C GLU A 1034 61.92 -8.29 -21.75
N SER A 1035 60.96 -8.17 -22.67
CA SER A 1035 61.21 -8.11 -24.12
C SER A 1035 60.07 -7.41 -24.87
N SER A 1036 60.37 -6.94 -26.08
CA SER A 1036 59.33 -6.51 -27.04
C SER A 1036 58.45 -7.70 -27.43
N GLY A 1037 57.14 -7.49 -27.53
CA GLY A 1037 56.21 -8.55 -27.87
C GLY A 1037 54.74 -8.14 -27.80
N SER A 1038 53.88 -8.95 -28.41
CA SER A 1038 52.42 -8.78 -28.37
C SER A 1038 51.85 -9.74 -27.33
N TYR A 1039 51.42 -9.22 -26.18
CA TYR A 1039 51.03 -10.02 -25.02
C TYR A 1039 49.50 -10.02 -24.82
N THR A 1040 48.90 -11.18 -24.62
CA THR A 1040 47.45 -11.30 -24.35
C THR A 1040 47.19 -11.27 -22.85
N VAL A 1041 46.83 -10.09 -22.33
CA VAL A 1041 46.49 -9.86 -20.93
C VAL A 1041 45.04 -10.27 -20.70
N ALA A 1042 44.76 -10.94 -19.58
CA ALA A 1042 43.44 -11.40 -19.21
C ALA A 1042 43.04 -10.99 -17.78
N LEU A 1043 41.77 -10.63 -17.63
CA LEU A 1043 41.08 -10.44 -16.35
C LEU A 1043 40.02 -11.53 -16.21
N THR A 1044 40.09 -12.31 -15.13
CA THR A 1044 39.01 -13.21 -14.70
C THR A 1044 38.33 -12.65 -13.46
N VAL A 1045 37.02 -12.50 -13.51
CA VAL A 1045 36.17 -11.98 -12.42
C VAL A 1045 35.30 -13.11 -11.88
N THR A 1046 35.14 -13.17 -10.56
CA THR A 1046 34.25 -14.11 -9.85
C THR A 1046 33.18 -13.34 -9.08
N ASP A 1047 31.92 -13.75 -9.20
CA ASP A 1047 30.80 -13.22 -8.39
C ASP A 1047 30.70 -13.86 -6.99
N ASP A 1048 29.74 -13.42 -6.18
CA ASP A 1048 29.52 -13.91 -4.82
C ASP A 1048 28.74 -15.23 -4.71
N ARG A 1049 28.46 -15.90 -5.82
CA ARG A 1049 27.85 -17.24 -5.89
C ARG A 1049 28.71 -18.26 -6.68
N GLY A 1050 29.83 -17.82 -7.25
CA GLY A 1050 30.89 -18.64 -7.81
C GLY A 1050 30.89 -18.76 -9.34
N ALA A 1051 30.11 -18.00 -10.11
CA ALA A 1051 30.29 -17.97 -11.56
C ALA A 1051 31.40 -16.99 -11.99
N LEU A 1052 31.84 -17.14 -13.24
CA LEU A 1052 33.09 -16.59 -13.75
C LEU A 1052 32.90 -15.96 -15.13
N HIS A 1053 33.66 -14.91 -15.42
CA HIS A 1053 33.85 -14.38 -16.77
C HIS A 1053 35.29 -13.93 -16.97
N ARG A 1054 35.83 -14.19 -18.16
CA ARG A 1054 37.19 -13.79 -18.56
C ARG A 1054 37.11 -12.79 -19.71
N SER A 1055 37.76 -11.65 -19.54
CA SER A 1055 37.97 -10.63 -20.58
C SER A 1055 39.45 -10.58 -20.93
N VAL A 1056 39.78 -10.23 -22.18
CA VAL A 1056 41.15 -10.21 -22.68
C VAL A 1056 41.41 -8.97 -23.53
N ALA A 1057 42.65 -8.49 -23.51
CA ALA A 1057 43.16 -7.50 -24.44
C ALA A 1057 44.58 -7.86 -24.87
N VAL A 1058 44.93 -7.51 -26.10
CA VAL A 1058 46.32 -7.63 -26.58
C VAL A 1058 47.01 -6.29 -26.34
N VAL A 1059 48.22 -6.33 -25.77
CA VAL A 1059 49.07 -5.15 -25.56
C VAL A 1059 50.38 -5.31 -26.32
N GLU A 1060 50.74 -4.29 -27.10
CA GLU A 1060 52.04 -4.19 -27.76
C GLU A 1060 53.07 -3.63 -26.78
N ILE A 1061 54.15 -4.37 -26.55
CA ILE A 1061 55.29 -3.97 -25.73
C ILE A 1061 56.49 -3.74 -26.63
N ILE A 1062 57.20 -2.63 -26.42
CA ILE A 1062 58.37 -2.25 -27.21
C ILE A 1062 59.52 -1.90 -26.25
N ALA A 1063 60.53 -2.77 -26.20
CA ALA A 1063 61.81 -2.48 -25.57
C ALA A 1063 62.71 -1.65 -26.51
N PRO A 1064 63.62 -0.80 -25.98
CA PRO A 1064 64.51 0.02 -26.80
C PRO A 1064 65.52 -0.77 -27.65
N PRO A 1065 66.06 -0.18 -28.74
CA PRO A 1065 67.12 -0.80 -29.54
C PRO A 1065 68.37 -1.19 -28.74
N ALA A 1066 68.96 -2.34 -29.07
CA ALA A 1066 70.13 -2.86 -28.36
C ALA A 1066 71.37 -1.98 -28.58
N GLY A 1067 72.05 -1.61 -27.49
CA GLY A 1067 73.25 -0.75 -27.51
C GLY A 1067 72.97 0.75 -27.34
N LEU A 1068 71.70 1.15 -27.33
CA LEU A 1068 71.27 2.50 -26.93
C LEU A 1068 71.39 2.65 -25.40
N ARG A 1069 72.01 3.74 -24.94
CA ARG A 1069 72.22 4.05 -23.52
C ARG A 1069 71.47 5.30 -23.07
N GLY A 1070 71.38 6.31 -23.92
CA GLY A 1070 70.56 7.50 -23.72
C GLY A 1070 69.90 7.94 -25.02
N ALA A 1071 68.68 8.45 -24.93
CA ALA A 1071 67.97 9.09 -26.05
C ALA A 1071 66.95 10.09 -25.50
N ASP A 1072 66.86 11.26 -26.13
CA ASP A 1072 65.87 12.27 -25.77
C ASP A 1072 65.41 13.09 -27.00
N ALA A 1073 64.15 12.93 -27.37
CA ALA A 1073 63.47 13.70 -28.41
C ALA A 1073 62.80 14.98 -27.87
N PHE A 1074 62.82 15.20 -26.55
CA PHE A 1074 62.33 16.41 -25.89
C PHE A 1074 60.85 16.78 -26.19
N ASP A 1075 60.01 15.80 -26.54
CA ASP A 1075 58.58 15.98 -26.87
C ASP A 1075 57.72 16.49 -25.68
N ARG A 1076 58.21 16.32 -24.44
CA ARG A 1076 57.53 16.73 -23.20
C ARG A 1076 57.66 18.22 -22.93
N ASN A 1077 56.65 18.80 -22.27
CA ASN A 1077 56.71 20.18 -21.78
C ASN A 1077 57.09 20.22 -20.28
N ALA A 1078 58.17 20.91 -19.94
CA ALA A 1078 58.66 21.12 -18.58
C ALA A 1078 59.16 22.57 -18.40
N SER A 1079 58.64 23.28 -17.39
CA SER A 1079 58.97 24.70 -17.14
C SER A 1079 60.12 24.94 -16.15
N SER A 1080 60.67 23.88 -15.55
CA SER A 1080 61.82 23.93 -14.63
C SER A 1080 62.46 22.54 -14.55
N GLY A 1081 63.70 22.42 -15.00
CA GLY A 1081 64.39 21.13 -15.16
C GLY A 1081 63.98 20.40 -16.44
N TRP A 1082 64.61 19.25 -16.71
CA TRP A 1082 64.40 18.46 -17.93
C TRP A 1082 63.59 17.17 -17.75
N GLY A 1083 63.29 16.77 -16.51
CA GLY A 1083 62.55 15.52 -16.23
C GLY A 1083 63.37 14.26 -16.58
N SER A 1084 62.70 13.21 -17.05
CA SER A 1084 63.36 12.01 -17.56
C SER A 1084 63.55 12.07 -19.07
N ALA A 1085 64.67 11.54 -19.55
CA ALA A 1085 64.89 11.21 -20.95
C ALA A 1085 64.02 10.01 -21.37
N ASP A 1086 63.83 9.83 -22.68
CA ASP A 1086 63.05 8.72 -23.24
C ASP A 1086 63.80 7.38 -23.07
N VAL A 1087 65.14 7.43 -23.12
CA VAL A 1087 66.04 6.36 -22.68
C VAL A 1087 67.17 6.99 -21.85
N GLY A 1088 67.60 6.31 -20.77
CA GLY A 1088 68.73 6.74 -19.93
C GLY A 1088 68.37 7.41 -18.59
N GLY A 1089 67.07 7.48 -18.24
CA GLY A 1089 66.62 7.83 -16.90
C GLY A 1089 66.45 9.33 -16.64
N ALA A 1090 66.69 9.76 -15.39
CA ALA A 1090 66.39 11.13 -14.94
C ALA A 1090 67.54 12.11 -15.18
N TRP A 1091 67.26 13.26 -15.80
CA TRP A 1091 68.25 14.32 -16.00
C TRP A 1091 68.56 15.08 -14.70
N ILE A 1092 69.82 15.03 -14.27
CA ILE A 1092 70.33 15.72 -13.09
C ILE A 1092 70.95 17.07 -13.49
N THR A 1093 70.25 18.16 -13.16
CA THR A 1093 70.71 19.54 -13.45
C THR A 1093 71.69 20.09 -12.41
N SER A 1094 72.67 20.87 -12.85
CA SER A 1094 73.59 21.66 -12.02
C SER A 1094 73.49 23.15 -12.35
N GLY A 1095 73.61 24.01 -11.34
CA GLY A 1095 73.28 25.45 -11.41
C GLY A 1095 71.83 25.79 -11.07
N GLY A 1096 71.04 24.81 -10.59
CA GLY A 1096 69.62 24.97 -10.25
C GLY A 1096 68.68 24.80 -11.44
N THR A 1097 67.44 24.38 -11.20
CA THR A 1097 66.49 23.96 -12.25
C THR A 1097 65.87 25.10 -13.07
N SER A 1098 65.84 26.33 -12.54
CA SER A 1098 65.04 27.45 -13.08
C SER A 1098 65.52 28.03 -14.43
N GLY A 1099 66.72 27.67 -14.89
CA GLY A 1099 67.19 27.99 -16.25
C GLY A 1099 67.28 26.75 -17.16
N PHE A 1100 66.53 25.70 -16.82
CA PHE A 1100 66.34 24.51 -17.66
C PHE A 1100 64.85 24.38 -17.94
N SER A 1101 64.48 24.16 -19.20
CA SER A 1101 63.12 23.86 -19.61
C SER A 1101 63.12 22.92 -20.81
N VAL A 1102 61.99 22.29 -21.09
CA VAL A 1102 61.75 21.46 -22.28
C VAL A 1102 60.43 21.90 -22.88
N SER A 1103 60.39 22.12 -24.19
CA SER A 1103 59.14 22.33 -24.92
C SER A 1103 59.39 22.32 -26.43
N GLN A 1104 58.35 22.01 -27.21
CA GLN A 1104 58.41 22.04 -28.69
C GLN A 1104 59.55 21.17 -29.27
N GLY A 1105 59.85 20.01 -28.69
CA GLY A 1105 60.91 19.12 -29.18
C GLY A 1105 62.35 19.56 -28.86
N HIS A 1106 62.55 20.53 -27.95
CA HIS A 1106 63.90 20.97 -27.56
C HIS A 1106 64.10 21.10 -26.05
N GLY A 1107 65.22 20.56 -25.56
CA GLY A 1107 65.75 20.82 -24.22
C GLY A 1107 66.54 22.12 -24.20
N ARG A 1108 66.18 23.08 -23.35
CA ARG A 1108 66.78 24.42 -23.30
C ARG A 1108 67.59 24.67 -22.04
N ILE A 1109 68.68 25.42 -22.18
CA ILE A 1109 69.48 25.97 -21.07
C ILE A 1109 69.62 27.49 -21.26
N THR A 1110 69.06 28.26 -20.33
CA THR A 1110 69.15 29.73 -20.32
C THR A 1110 70.11 30.19 -19.21
N ASN A 1111 71.08 31.04 -19.59
CA ASN A 1111 72.13 31.54 -18.72
C ASN A 1111 72.17 33.08 -18.70
N GLU A 1112 72.43 33.63 -17.53
CA GLU A 1112 72.83 35.03 -17.33
C GLU A 1112 74.34 35.21 -17.57
N PRO A 1113 74.83 36.43 -17.85
CA PRO A 1113 76.25 36.72 -18.06
C PRO A 1113 77.15 36.11 -16.96
N GLY A 1114 78.15 35.33 -17.38
CA GLY A 1114 79.11 34.67 -16.50
C GLY A 1114 78.66 33.35 -15.88
N ARG A 1115 77.49 32.81 -16.26
CA ARG A 1115 76.99 31.51 -15.76
C ARG A 1115 77.41 30.33 -16.64
N THR A 1116 77.73 29.23 -15.96
CA THR A 1116 77.72 27.87 -16.53
C THR A 1116 76.53 27.10 -15.95
N ARG A 1117 75.86 26.31 -16.78
CA ARG A 1117 74.89 25.28 -16.37
C ARG A 1117 75.23 23.97 -17.09
N THR A 1118 75.02 22.84 -16.42
CA THR A 1118 75.23 21.50 -17.00
C THR A 1118 74.11 20.56 -16.57
N VAL A 1119 73.80 19.56 -17.38
CA VAL A 1119 72.79 18.54 -17.10
C VAL A 1119 73.31 17.17 -17.49
N MET A 1120 73.19 16.21 -16.58
CA MET A 1120 73.81 14.89 -16.69
C MET A 1120 72.74 13.79 -16.70
N LEU A 1121 72.95 12.75 -17.50
CA LEU A 1121 72.13 11.56 -17.60
C LEU A 1121 72.92 10.39 -16.98
N PRO A 1122 72.64 10.01 -15.72
CA PRO A 1122 73.48 9.07 -14.98
C PRO A 1122 73.29 7.62 -15.42
N ASP A 1123 72.06 7.20 -15.75
CA ASP A 1123 71.74 5.80 -16.04
C ASP A 1123 72.13 5.42 -17.48
N ALA A 1124 72.53 6.41 -18.29
CA ALA A 1124 73.19 6.27 -19.59
C ALA A 1124 74.73 6.10 -19.51
N ALA A 1125 75.30 5.94 -18.31
CA ALA A 1125 76.76 5.84 -18.12
C ALA A 1125 77.36 4.58 -18.78
N ALA A 1126 78.46 4.76 -19.52
CA ALA A 1126 79.10 3.68 -20.28
C ALA A 1126 80.64 3.81 -20.33
N ALA A 1127 81.32 2.69 -20.63
CA ALA A 1127 82.77 2.65 -20.91
C ALA A 1127 83.12 2.94 -22.39
N ILE A 1128 82.10 2.95 -23.26
CA ILE A 1128 82.16 3.49 -24.62
C ILE A 1128 80.91 4.34 -24.77
N ALA A 1129 81.08 5.63 -25.03
CA ALA A 1129 79.98 6.53 -25.33
C ALA A 1129 80.23 7.19 -26.68
N ASP A 1130 79.36 6.93 -27.64
CA ASP A 1130 79.25 7.65 -28.89
C ASP A 1130 78.02 8.54 -28.78
N THR A 1131 78.24 9.85 -28.62
CA THR A 1131 77.21 10.86 -28.32
C THR A 1131 77.02 11.76 -29.53
N THR A 1132 75.80 11.80 -30.06
CA THR A 1132 75.36 12.81 -31.05
C THR A 1132 74.37 13.77 -30.40
N VAL A 1133 74.44 15.04 -30.78
CA VAL A 1133 73.49 16.08 -30.35
C VAL A 1133 73.47 17.23 -31.35
N SER A 1134 72.28 17.79 -31.57
CA SER A 1134 72.05 19.04 -32.31
C SER A 1134 71.91 20.20 -31.31
N PHE A 1135 72.42 21.39 -31.65
CA PHE A 1135 72.18 22.59 -30.84
C PHE A 1135 72.03 23.88 -31.64
N THR A 1136 71.23 24.82 -31.12
CA THR A 1136 71.09 26.20 -31.61
C THR A 1136 71.29 27.19 -30.47
N ILE A 1137 72.00 28.30 -30.70
CA ILE A 1137 72.14 29.41 -29.74
C ILE A 1137 71.38 30.62 -30.28
N SER A 1138 70.45 31.16 -29.50
CA SER A 1138 69.54 32.22 -29.98
C SER A 1138 70.20 33.60 -30.10
N GLU A 1139 71.28 33.87 -29.37
CA GLU A 1139 71.92 35.20 -29.29
C GLU A 1139 73.37 35.22 -29.79
N ALA A 1140 73.80 36.35 -30.35
CA ALA A 1140 75.19 36.52 -30.81
C ALA A 1140 76.19 36.64 -29.64
N PRO A 1141 77.31 35.91 -29.65
CA PRO A 1141 78.33 36.01 -28.59
C PRO A 1141 79.09 37.34 -28.65
N THR A 1142 79.22 38.04 -27.52
CA THR A 1142 80.02 39.28 -27.41
C THR A 1142 81.38 39.04 -26.72
N ALA A 1143 82.41 39.75 -27.18
CA ALA A 1143 83.78 39.73 -26.67
C ALA A 1143 84.37 38.31 -26.42
N ASN A 1144 84.39 37.83 -25.17
CA ASN A 1144 85.07 36.58 -24.81
C ASN A 1144 84.28 35.28 -25.13
N GLY A 1145 83.15 35.40 -25.84
CA GLY A 1145 82.45 34.26 -26.46
C GLY A 1145 81.40 33.56 -25.58
N GLN A 1146 80.77 32.54 -26.18
CA GLN A 1146 79.87 31.59 -25.53
C GLN A 1146 80.35 30.17 -25.90
N PHE A 1147 80.05 29.15 -25.09
CA PHE A 1147 80.40 27.77 -25.44
C PHE A 1147 79.39 26.72 -24.98
N VAL A 1148 79.25 25.68 -25.80
CA VAL A 1148 78.51 24.45 -25.52
C VAL A 1148 79.49 23.34 -25.16
N MET A 1149 79.09 22.44 -24.26
CA MET A 1149 79.84 21.26 -23.85
C MET A 1149 79.00 20.00 -24.09
N VAL A 1150 79.58 19.01 -24.75
CA VAL A 1150 79.05 17.64 -24.87
C VAL A 1150 79.94 16.74 -24.03
N THR A 1151 79.41 16.18 -22.95
CA THR A 1151 80.16 15.37 -21.98
C THR A 1151 79.99 13.89 -22.30
N GLY A 1152 81.02 13.27 -22.87
CA GLY A 1152 81.00 11.87 -23.27
C GLY A 1152 81.37 10.90 -22.14
N ARG A 1153 82.00 11.37 -21.05
CA ARG A 1153 82.23 10.56 -19.84
C ARG A 1153 82.53 11.45 -18.63
N LYS A 1154 81.78 11.30 -17.53
CA LYS A 1154 82.07 11.98 -16.26
C LYS A 1154 82.08 11.00 -15.08
N VAL A 1155 83.16 11.00 -14.32
CA VAL A 1155 83.37 10.16 -13.13
C VAL A 1155 83.78 11.06 -11.97
N GLY A 1156 82.88 11.22 -11.00
CA GLY A 1156 83.09 12.11 -9.85
C GLY A 1156 83.27 13.58 -10.29
N PRO A 1157 84.37 14.25 -9.90
CA PRO A 1157 84.63 15.64 -10.29
C PRO A 1157 85.11 15.78 -11.76
N ASP A 1158 85.74 14.74 -12.32
CA ASP A 1158 86.44 14.79 -13.59
C ASP A 1158 85.56 14.37 -14.77
N ALA A 1159 85.85 14.93 -15.95
CA ALA A 1159 85.10 14.66 -17.17
C ALA A 1159 85.97 14.67 -18.45
N TYR A 1160 85.56 13.88 -19.44
CA TYR A 1160 85.92 14.05 -20.84
C TYR A 1160 84.77 14.71 -21.59
N ASP A 1161 85.04 15.84 -22.24
CA ASP A 1161 84.06 16.60 -23.01
C ASP A 1161 84.62 17.20 -24.31
N ALA A 1162 83.72 17.41 -25.26
CA ALA A 1162 83.93 18.26 -26.42
C ALA A 1162 83.32 19.63 -26.13
N ARG A 1163 84.11 20.68 -26.25
CA ARG A 1163 83.69 22.07 -26.09
C ARG A 1163 83.71 22.80 -27.43
N ILE A 1164 82.56 23.32 -27.83
CA ILE A 1164 82.41 24.14 -29.04
C ILE A 1164 82.33 25.60 -28.58
N VAL A 1165 83.38 26.37 -28.84
CA VAL A 1165 83.48 27.79 -28.51
C VAL A 1165 83.06 28.62 -29.72
N VAL A 1166 82.02 29.43 -29.55
CA VAL A 1166 81.51 30.36 -30.57
C VAL A 1166 82.09 31.75 -30.33
N ARG A 1167 82.86 32.25 -31.29
CA ARG A 1167 83.50 33.58 -31.23
C ARG A 1167 82.59 34.67 -31.80
N PRO A 1168 82.75 35.96 -31.41
CA PRO A 1168 81.91 37.07 -31.89
C PRO A 1168 81.86 37.31 -33.40
N ASN A 1169 82.84 36.77 -34.13
CA ASN A 1169 82.91 36.83 -35.60
C ASN A 1169 82.30 35.59 -36.28
N GLY A 1170 81.56 34.75 -35.55
CA GLY A 1170 80.94 33.52 -36.06
C GLY A 1170 81.90 32.32 -36.22
N THR A 1171 83.21 32.46 -35.94
CA THR A 1171 84.14 31.32 -36.01
C THR A 1171 83.89 30.33 -34.87
N LEU A 1172 83.75 29.05 -35.24
CA LEU A 1172 83.70 27.93 -34.29
C LEU A 1172 85.10 27.41 -33.99
N VAL A 1173 85.35 27.08 -32.72
CA VAL A 1173 86.54 26.34 -32.28
C VAL A 1173 86.07 25.11 -31.53
N LEU A 1174 86.47 23.92 -32.01
CA LEU A 1174 86.21 22.65 -31.35
C LEU A 1174 87.43 22.26 -30.51
N GLU A 1175 87.17 21.90 -29.26
CA GLU A 1175 88.17 21.42 -28.31
C GLU A 1175 87.72 20.08 -27.75
N ILE A 1176 88.66 19.16 -27.54
CA ILE A 1176 88.45 17.98 -26.67
C ILE A 1176 89.28 18.14 -25.41
N ARG A 1177 88.65 17.86 -24.26
CA ARG A 1177 89.12 18.31 -22.95
C ARG A 1177 89.03 17.20 -21.92
N ARG A 1178 89.91 17.32 -20.92
CA ARG A 1178 89.82 16.63 -19.63
C ARG A 1178 89.60 17.67 -18.53
N SER A 1179 88.38 17.76 -18.03
CA SER A 1179 87.95 18.70 -16.99
C SER A 1179 88.21 20.16 -17.40
N THR A 1180 89.24 20.82 -16.87
CA THR A 1180 89.67 22.17 -17.30
C THR A 1180 90.84 22.17 -18.28
N THR A 1181 91.47 21.02 -18.51
CA THR A 1181 92.62 20.86 -19.43
C THR A 1181 92.11 20.68 -20.87
N VAL A 1182 92.52 21.54 -21.80
CA VAL A 1182 92.33 21.29 -23.24
C VAL A 1182 93.40 20.28 -23.68
N LEU A 1183 92.98 19.13 -24.22
CA LEU A 1183 93.89 18.12 -24.75
C LEU A 1183 94.30 18.44 -26.19
N LYS A 1184 93.34 18.91 -26.99
CA LYS A 1184 93.54 19.34 -28.38
C LYS A 1184 92.44 20.32 -28.80
N SER A 1185 92.77 21.23 -29.70
CA SER A 1185 91.88 22.28 -30.21
C SER A 1185 92.09 22.47 -31.70
N ILE A 1186 91.01 22.75 -32.43
CA ILE A 1186 91.01 23.10 -33.85
C ILE A 1186 90.02 24.24 -34.11
N ALA A 1187 90.40 25.21 -34.95
CA ALA A 1187 89.47 26.19 -35.48
C ALA A 1187 88.81 25.59 -36.73
N LEU A 1188 87.48 25.53 -36.74
CA LEU A 1188 86.71 24.97 -37.85
C LEU A 1188 86.56 26.06 -38.92
N THR A 1189 87.61 26.26 -39.73
CA THR A 1189 87.72 27.38 -40.69
C THR A 1189 86.62 27.39 -41.74
N ASP A 1190 86.11 26.20 -42.06
CA ASP A 1190 85.17 25.98 -43.16
C ASP A 1190 83.70 26.09 -42.68
N LEU A 1191 83.50 26.35 -41.38
CA LEU A 1191 82.20 26.53 -40.74
C LEU A 1191 82.08 27.92 -40.12
N SER A 1192 80.99 28.62 -40.43
CA SER A 1192 80.60 29.88 -39.81
C SER A 1192 79.24 29.76 -39.13
N TYR A 1193 79.12 30.43 -37.97
CA TYR A 1193 77.94 30.40 -37.12
C TYR A 1193 77.19 31.73 -37.13
N ALA A 1194 75.92 31.71 -37.51
CA ALA A 1194 74.95 32.77 -37.28
C ALA A 1194 73.99 32.39 -36.13
N PRO A 1195 73.48 33.34 -35.32
CA PRO A 1195 72.49 33.06 -34.28
C PRO A 1195 71.26 32.32 -34.83
N GLY A 1196 70.81 31.29 -34.12
CA GLY A 1196 69.70 30.42 -34.54
C GLY A 1196 70.06 29.35 -35.58
N GLN A 1197 71.27 29.36 -36.15
CA GLN A 1197 71.77 28.26 -36.97
C GLN A 1197 71.99 27.02 -36.08
N ALA A 1198 71.84 25.83 -36.66
CA ALA A 1198 72.14 24.56 -36.01
C ALA A 1198 73.63 24.21 -36.11
N VAL A 1199 74.18 23.63 -35.05
CA VAL A 1199 75.46 22.93 -35.02
C VAL A 1199 75.20 21.52 -34.51
N HIS A 1200 75.49 20.54 -35.33
CA HIS A 1200 75.50 19.14 -34.94
C HIS A 1200 76.89 18.78 -34.42
N VAL A 1201 76.95 17.99 -33.35
CA VAL A 1201 78.19 17.55 -32.71
C VAL A 1201 78.12 16.04 -32.51
N ARG A 1202 79.22 15.35 -32.86
CA ARG A 1202 79.45 13.98 -32.42
C ARG A 1202 80.73 13.92 -31.60
N LEU A 1203 80.64 13.31 -30.41
CA LEU A 1203 81.76 13.01 -29.52
C LEU A 1203 81.77 11.51 -29.20
N ARG A 1204 82.88 10.85 -29.49
CA ARG A 1204 83.14 9.47 -29.11
C ARG A 1204 84.23 9.40 -28.04
N VAL A 1205 83.96 8.71 -26.94
CA VAL A 1205 84.87 8.49 -25.81
C VAL A 1205 84.98 7.00 -25.51
N GLU A 1206 86.04 6.36 -26.00
CA GLU A 1206 86.19 4.90 -26.00
C GLU A 1206 87.49 4.42 -25.35
N GLY A 1207 87.44 3.22 -24.76
CA GLY A 1207 88.60 2.58 -24.13
C GLY A 1207 88.71 2.80 -22.62
N SER A 1208 89.54 1.95 -22.01
CA SER A 1208 89.91 1.95 -20.60
C SER A 1208 91.41 1.65 -20.46
N GLY A 1209 92.07 2.24 -19.46
CA GLY A 1209 93.53 2.30 -19.33
C GLY A 1209 94.16 3.38 -20.21
N THR A 1210 93.78 3.43 -21.49
CA THR A 1210 93.95 4.61 -22.36
C THR A 1210 92.61 4.89 -23.02
N THR A 1211 92.09 6.10 -22.84
CA THR A 1211 90.84 6.54 -23.46
C THR A 1211 91.16 7.38 -24.70
N THR A 1212 90.52 7.07 -25.83
CA THR A 1212 90.52 7.90 -27.03
C THR A 1212 89.30 8.82 -27.01
N LEU A 1213 89.53 10.11 -27.27
CA LEU A 1213 88.49 11.11 -27.50
C LEU A 1213 88.55 11.52 -28.97
N SER A 1214 87.44 11.36 -29.68
CA SER A 1214 87.28 11.78 -31.08
C SER A 1214 86.03 12.67 -31.19
N ALA A 1215 86.14 13.84 -31.80
CA ALA A 1215 85.01 14.73 -32.01
C ALA A 1215 85.00 15.37 -33.41
N VAL A 1216 83.79 15.64 -33.90
CA VAL A 1216 83.49 16.30 -35.16
C VAL A 1216 82.26 17.20 -34.99
N ALA A 1217 82.22 18.33 -35.70
CA ALA A 1217 81.05 19.22 -35.73
C ALA A 1217 80.75 19.72 -37.14
N TRP A 1218 79.47 19.87 -37.48
CA TRP A 1218 79.01 20.33 -38.79
C TRP A 1218 77.69 21.10 -38.69
N THR A 1219 77.34 21.92 -39.70
CA THR A 1219 76.15 22.80 -39.66
C THR A 1219 75.12 22.52 -40.75
N THR A 1220 75.44 21.67 -41.71
CA THR A 1220 74.59 21.36 -42.88
C THR A 1220 75.01 20.02 -43.49
N GLY A 1221 74.05 19.21 -43.93
CA GLY A 1221 74.30 17.93 -44.59
C GLY A 1221 74.49 16.76 -43.62
N ASP A 1222 74.79 15.59 -44.18
CA ASP A 1222 75.06 14.36 -43.42
C ASP A 1222 76.35 14.50 -42.58
N GLN A 1223 76.48 13.66 -41.55
CA GLN A 1223 77.66 13.65 -40.69
C GLN A 1223 78.94 13.33 -41.49
N PRO A 1224 80.05 14.09 -41.31
CA PRO A 1224 81.33 13.76 -41.93
C PRO A 1224 81.87 12.38 -41.51
N ASP A 1225 82.51 11.69 -42.47
CA ASP A 1225 83.21 10.41 -42.26
C ASP A 1225 84.53 10.53 -41.48
N GLN A 1226 85.00 11.75 -41.20
CA GLN A 1226 86.31 12.03 -40.60
C GLN A 1226 86.16 12.87 -39.32
N TRP A 1227 87.06 12.65 -38.36
CA TRP A 1227 87.07 13.36 -37.09
C TRP A 1227 87.93 14.62 -37.17
N ASP A 1228 87.35 15.79 -36.91
CA ASP A 1228 88.06 17.08 -36.83
C ASP A 1228 89.20 17.05 -35.80
N VAL A 1229 88.94 16.40 -34.66
CA VAL A 1229 89.89 16.37 -33.55
C VAL A 1229 89.89 15.01 -32.84
N VAL A 1230 91.08 14.44 -32.70
CA VAL A 1230 91.33 13.16 -31.99
C VAL A 1230 92.54 13.31 -31.05
N ALA A 1231 92.41 12.84 -29.81
CA ALA A 1231 93.48 12.77 -28.81
C ALA A 1231 93.27 11.57 -27.86
N THR A 1232 94.27 11.27 -27.04
CA THR A 1232 94.22 10.19 -26.03
C THR A 1232 94.62 10.70 -24.65
N ASP A 1233 94.03 10.13 -23.59
CA ASP A 1233 94.34 10.45 -22.19
C ASP A 1233 94.26 9.19 -21.28
N THR A 1234 95.16 9.10 -20.32
CA THR A 1234 95.38 7.94 -19.42
C THR A 1234 94.97 8.22 -17.97
N THR A 1235 94.26 9.31 -17.69
CA THR A 1235 93.84 9.72 -16.33
C THR A 1235 92.98 8.63 -15.69
N GLU A 1236 93.50 8.04 -14.61
CA GLU A 1236 92.98 6.82 -13.98
C GLU A 1236 91.48 6.92 -13.61
N ALA A 1237 91.07 8.02 -12.99
CA ALA A 1237 89.70 8.25 -12.55
C ALA A 1237 88.66 8.20 -13.70
N LEU A 1238 89.08 8.47 -14.94
CA LEU A 1238 88.21 8.49 -16.12
C LEU A 1238 88.26 7.20 -16.96
N GLN A 1239 88.95 6.15 -16.50
CA GLN A 1239 88.99 4.86 -17.19
C GLN A 1239 87.81 3.93 -16.84
N ALA A 1240 86.96 4.34 -15.88
CA ALA A 1240 85.71 3.67 -15.51
C ALA A 1240 84.51 4.19 -16.33
N PRO A 1241 83.38 3.45 -16.40
CA PRO A 1241 82.12 3.97 -16.94
C PRO A 1241 81.72 5.28 -16.23
N GLY A 1242 81.26 6.26 -17.01
CA GLY A 1242 80.90 7.58 -16.48
C GLY A 1242 79.65 8.16 -17.11
N SER A 1243 78.93 8.99 -16.34
CA SER A 1243 77.72 9.69 -16.78
C SER A 1243 77.98 10.60 -17.98
N VAL A 1244 76.99 10.72 -18.85
CA VAL A 1244 77.02 11.54 -20.08
C VAL A 1244 76.13 12.78 -19.91
N GLY A 1245 76.30 13.81 -20.72
CA GLY A 1245 75.45 15.00 -20.59
C GLY A 1245 75.83 16.21 -21.42
N LEU A 1246 75.17 17.33 -21.14
CA LEU A 1246 75.25 18.57 -21.91
C LEU A 1246 75.52 19.77 -20.99
N GLY A 1247 76.00 20.87 -21.55
CA GLY A 1247 76.16 22.11 -20.80
C GLY A 1247 76.41 23.35 -21.65
N PHE A 1248 76.24 24.51 -21.03
CA PHE A 1248 76.30 25.80 -21.69
C PHE A 1248 76.95 26.84 -20.77
N TYR A 1249 77.75 27.73 -21.35
CA TYR A 1249 78.36 28.89 -20.70
C TYR A 1249 78.24 30.14 -21.56
N ILE A 1250 77.99 31.28 -20.92
CA ILE A 1250 78.19 32.60 -21.55
C ILE A 1250 79.10 33.49 -20.72
N SER A 1251 79.91 34.30 -21.40
CA SER A 1251 80.87 35.17 -20.73
C SER A 1251 80.21 36.21 -19.81
N ALA A 1252 80.94 36.63 -18.77
CA ALA A 1252 80.57 37.80 -17.96
C ALA A 1252 80.58 39.12 -18.76
N SER A 1253 81.19 39.12 -19.96
CA SER A 1253 81.10 40.21 -20.95
C SER A 1253 79.97 40.03 -21.98
N SER A 1254 78.97 39.19 -21.69
CA SER A 1254 77.76 39.05 -22.51
C SER A 1254 76.83 40.26 -22.32
N ALA A 1255 76.27 40.79 -23.41
CA ALA A 1255 75.38 41.96 -23.36
C ALA A 1255 74.02 41.70 -22.68
N GLY A 1256 73.66 40.44 -22.51
CA GLY A 1256 72.45 39.97 -21.84
C GLY A 1256 72.47 38.45 -21.63
N PRO A 1257 71.39 37.85 -21.12
CA PRO A 1257 71.23 36.40 -21.08
C PRO A 1257 71.17 35.80 -22.49
N SER A 1258 71.50 34.52 -22.59
CA SER A 1258 71.41 33.73 -23.82
C SER A 1258 70.77 32.38 -23.53
N THR A 1259 70.16 31.78 -24.55
CA THR A 1259 69.62 30.42 -24.49
C THR A 1259 70.24 29.56 -25.59
N VAL A 1260 70.68 28.36 -25.19
CA VAL A 1260 70.90 27.25 -26.12
C VAL A 1260 69.69 26.33 -26.08
N GLN A 1261 69.34 25.78 -27.23
CA GLN A 1261 68.34 24.73 -27.41
C GLN A 1261 69.06 23.49 -27.95
N PHE A 1262 68.68 22.32 -27.47
CA PHE A 1262 69.24 21.02 -27.84
C PHE A 1262 68.14 20.08 -28.34
N ASP A 1263 68.50 19.29 -29.33
CA ASP A 1263 67.71 18.30 -30.05
C ASP A 1263 68.59 17.12 -30.48
N ASP A 1264 67.99 16.06 -31.01
CA ASP A 1264 68.66 14.83 -31.50
C ASP A 1264 69.65 14.18 -30.51
N TYR A 1265 69.40 14.29 -29.19
CA TYR A 1265 70.34 13.77 -28.19
C TYR A 1265 70.27 12.24 -28.14
N VAL A 1266 71.36 11.59 -28.58
CA VAL A 1266 71.50 10.12 -28.60
C VAL A 1266 72.87 9.73 -28.08
N VAL A 1267 72.90 8.67 -27.27
CA VAL A 1267 74.13 8.05 -26.75
C VAL A 1267 74.06 6.54 -26.90
N SER A 1268 75.03 5.95 -27.58
CA SER A 1268 75.14 4.52 -27.82
C SER A 1268 76.55 3.99 -27.53
N GLU A 1269 76.69 2.66 -27.41
CA GLU A 1269 77.99 1.98 -27.29
C GLU A 1269 78.64 1.67 -28.65
N LYS A 1270 77.90 1.84 -29.75
CA LYS A 1270 78.34 1.65 -31.15
C LYS A 1270 77.56 2.59 -32.08
N PRO A 1271 78.12 2.96 -33.26
CA PRO A 1271 77.41 3.68 -34.31
C PRO A 1271 76.15 2.94 -34.77
#